data_AF-A0A9R1MS48-F1
#
_entry.id   AF-A0A9R1MS48-F1
#
_cell.length_a   1.000
_cell.length_b   1.000
_cell.length_c   1.000
_cell.angle_alpha   90.00
_cell.angle_beta   90.00
_cell.angle_gamma   90.00
#
_symmetry.space_group_name_H-M   'P 1'
#
loop_
_entity.id
_entity.type
_entity.pdbx_description
1 polymer ?
#
loop_
_entity_poly.entity_id
_entity_poly.type
_entity_poly.pdbx_seq_one_letter_code
_entity_poly.pdbx_strand_id
1 'polypeptide(L)'
;MPIEAPVLGPLLGNTVNTVISPFYTLFSTNAMYCFTARTNVTKHRTETETLSGNLLRVKQGIVDGEMNGLIPTEEANEWVQRAEQAICEEAANRESFFDQRCRIFGCSLNMNCWGNYKTSKKAAEKVDAVKQYISSTPLPDNVTRTPPPPPVVDLSTHSAQLLPSREPTLRSALMCIKEEDAVGVIGIWGPRGVGKTHLLTKINNSFLEHCPFDMVILIKASSECTVQKVQAQIINRFGINQNVNVTAQIHELLKKRSFLVLVDDLCEKLDLSAVGIPHPLGVVDQKKRKVLIISRSQSICDLMGVDKYMQVLGLEEEEAHQLFEQSFGEENLYTDPHVGVLVKDLVRELIGRPSELIHFGKMMRRSRNARQWEDVIDAVKRSNLRNDNPLCMAERIEGSLEDSTKDLIAKKNDVCQKIKNAEREGKKSTNEVDRWLEKVARIIDVVHVISVDYKLKKDVTMEASEKLREVQECLSICPSTVAIESMPPPVQEMPGPSMSAENRNLQDALQCIKDDPKVGMIGIWGPGGVGKTHLLNNINNSFGDGMNFDFVVFVTASRECSVEKVQSQIIERLRLQSVGSNRLTIHAYMKTKSFLVLLDDLWNEINLEEVGIPYPLGNVKKLNRKVVLTTRLRKVCGQMKVKKELKVAYLQEHEAWQLFKENIDAETLSSPHIETLARELMKELKGLPLALITIGKAMYQKDEYQWETAIQYMKQSCCTEDKDPIELGMETNVFRQLKFSYEKLRNDILRDCFLTCVLWPEDAKIRKVDLAQCWMGLGLVNEHDIESSFRKSYSLIADLTAACLLEGSDAHPGSSFENSHGSVKVHDVIRDMALWISCDCGEKNDKWIVAAPGDRDKEVIILSNKAECISLSFNRIPIRFNLDPLKLRILCLRNNGLDESIIEAIKNCTSLTYLDLSGNNLKRIPEELCSLVNLEYLDLSENVFGETGVPRSFGDLINLKFLYLKSGSGYVRIPAGVIARLKALQVIDLRSLLRECTLFLFRELGTLPQLKALGILVRDLAQFESLGEAANLPVRYLALNDVSALTRILSTDFAQRTLYELDINEERYFLEQDINEEIDTREITVEHDTEQPSNRFGALTNIRLTMARSLREIKWMGATPAFIFPRLTFLELFMCQHLLHLSWVMHLPRLEQLHIVSCDGMVQAFMRCHGDRLCNGQDKTKTFPRLKLLFLIYNESLETIGDNGMEFPSLERLELEGSLALKRLPFRSDSLPPKLKELRFDDARCWERLECEEGVKTILEPYIKFGRRHQG
;
A
#
# COMPACT_ATOMS: atom_id res chain seq x y z
N MET A 1 71.10 -27.06 10.05
CA MET A 1 72.40 -27.75 9.91
C MET A 1 73.44 -27.01 10.74
N PRO A 2 74.34 -27.72 11.45
CA PRO A 2 75.05 -27.21 12.64
C PRO A 2 76.53 -26.91 12.37
N ILE A 3 77.13 -25.99 13.14
CA ILE A 3 78.60 -25.93 13.32
C ILE A 3 78.88 -25.73 14.82
N GLU A 4 79.72 -26.62 15.35
CA GLU A 4 80.14 -26.80 16.73
C GLU A 4 81.18 -25.77 17.22
N ALA A 5 81.26 -25.63 18.55
CA ALA A 5 82.21 -24.83 19.33
C ALA A 5 83.60 -25.53 19.47
N PRO A 6 84.66 -24.90 20.05
CA PRO A 6 84.79 -24.83 21.52
C PRO A 6 85.60 -23.65 22.16
N VAL A 7 85.15 -23.30 23.38
CA VAL A 7 85.91 -23.10 24.64
C VAL A 7 87.02 -22.03 24.77
N LEU A 8 86.83 -21.13 25.75
CA LEU A 8 87.78 -20.88 26.86
C LEU A 8 87.03 -20.26 28.05
N GLY A 9 87.18 -20.91 29.22
CA GLY A 9 86.39 -20.69 30.45
C GLY A 9 86.89 -19.56 31.37
N PRO A 10 86.79 -19.73 32.70
CA PRO A 10 85.64 -19.28 33.46
C PRO A 10 86.05 -18.30 34.57
N LEU A 11 85.63 -17.03 34.47
CA LEU A 11 85.80 -16.03 35.56
C LEU A 11 84.78 -14.87 35.52
N LEU A 12 83.73 -14.96 34.70
CA LEU A 12 82.71 -13.91 34.54
C LEU A 12 81.28 -14.35 34.90
N GLY A 13 81.14 -15.42 35.71
CA GLY A 13 79.84 -16.02 36.01
C GLY A 13 78.99 -15.30 37.05
N ASN A 14 79.59 -14.60 38.02
CA ASN A 14 78.87 -14.17 39.24
C ASN A 14 78.61 -12.67 39.38
N THR A 15 79.08 -11.82 38.46
CA THR A 15 78.78 -10.36 38.49
C THR A 15 77.74 -9.97 37.44
N VAL A 16 77.64 -10.74 36.34
CA VAL A 16 76.67 -10.48 35.27
C VAL A 16 75.26 -10.95 35.66
N ASN A 17 75.12 -12.12 36.28
CA ASN A 17 73.77 -12.65 36.56
C ASN A 17 73.05 -12.00 37.74
N THR A 18 73.76 -11.41 38.71
CA THR A 18 73.12 -10.84 39.91
C THR A 18 72.79 -9.34 39.76
N VAL A 19 73.57 -8.60 38.98
CA VAL A 19 73.35 -7.16 38.73
C VAL A 19 72.74 -6.90 37.35
N ILE A 20 73.21 -7.61 36.31
CA ILE A 20 72.73 -7.36 34.95
C ILE A 20 71.44 -8.13 34.68
N SER A 21 71.17 -9.31 35.26
CA SER A 21 69.89 -10.01 34.96
C SER A 21 68.63 -9.21 35.38
N PRO A 22 68.53 -8.64 36.60
CA PRO A 22 67.40 -7.80 36.99
C PRO A 22 67.35 -6.51 36.16
N PHE A 23 68.49 -5.89 35.88
CA PHE A 23 68.55 -4.70 35.03
C PHE A 23 68.20 -5.01 33.57
N TYR A 24 68.60 -6.15 33.02
CA TYR A 24 68.34 -6.56 31.63
C TYR A 24 66.90 -7.02 31.47
N THR A 25 66.30 -7.66 32.48
CA THR A 25 64.84 -7.93 32.50
C THR A 25 64.04 -6.64 32.68
N LEU A 26 64.45 -5.73 33.57
CA LEU A 26 63.78 -4.43 33.73
C LEU A 26 63.92 -3.56 32.47
N PHE A 27 65.09 -3.59 31.81
CA PHE A 27 65.35 -2.85 30.58
C PHE A 27 64.71 -3.53 29.36
N SER A 28 64.67 -4.86 29.26
CA SER A 28 64.00 -5.56 28.16
C SER A 28 62.48 -5.43 28.24
N THR A 29 61.91 -5.49 29.45
CA THR A 29 60.47 -5.33 29.67
C THR A 29 60.03 -3.89 29.45
N ASN A 30 60.84 -2.90 29.88
CA ASN A 30 60.55 -1.48 29.64
C ASN A 30 60.87 -1.02 28.20
N ALA A 31 61.92 -1.53 27.57
CA ALA A 31 62.24 -1.22 26.17
C ALA A 31 61.21 -1.83 25.20
N MET A 32 60.61 -2.98 25.54
CA MET A 32 59.50 -3.58 24.79
C MET A 32 58.35 -2.59 24.57
N TYR A 33 57.96 -1.81 25.60
CA TYR A 33 56.90 -0.80 25.48
C TYR A 33 57.23 0.28 24.44
N CYS A 34 58.51 0.64 24.23
CA CYS A 34 58.91 1.59 23.18
C CYS A 34 58.61 1.07 21.76
N PHE A 35 58.68 -0.25 21.57
CA PHE A 35 58.49 -0.91 20.26
C PHE A 35 57.09 -1.52 20.07
N THR A 36 56.36 -1.83 21.15
CA THR A 36 54.99 -2.40 21.11
C THR A 36 53.87 -1.36 21.26
N ALA A 37 54.20 -0.06 21.25
CA ALA A 37 53.25 1.04 21.40
C ALA A 37 52.06 0.96 20.45
N ARG A 38 52.31 0.66 19.17
CA ARG A 38 51.25 0.49 18.17
C ARG A 38 50.35 -0.68 18.51
N THR A 39 50.93 -1.83 18.89
CA THR A 39 50.21 -3.06 19.23
C THR A 39 49.34 -2.89 20.47
N ASN A 40 49.84 -2.24 21.53
CA ASN A 40 49.09 -2.00 22.76
C ASN A 40 47.96 -0.98 22.56
N VAL A 41 48.18 0.06 21.75
CA VAL A 41 47.12 1.03 21.39
C VAL A 41 46.04 0.38 20.51
N THR A 42 46.41 -0.48 19.56
CA THR A 42 45.42 -1.24 18.78
C THR A 42 44.65 -2.24 19.64
N LYS A 43 45.33 -2.91 20.58
CA LYS A 43 44.69 -3.87 21.49
C LYS A 43 43.72 -3.18 22.45
N HIS A 44 44.09 -2.02 22.94
CA HIS A 44 43.19 -1.15 23.71
C HIS A 44 41.95 -0.77 22.91
N ARG A 45 42.12 -0.32 21.66
CA ARG A 45 41.00 0.02 20.77
C ARG A 45 40.03 -1.16 20.60
N THR A 46 40.54 -2.37 20.34
CA THR A 46 39.69 -3.56 20.12
C THR A 46 38.90 -3.96 21.37
N GLU A 47 39.46 -3.79 22.57
CA GLU A 47 38.76 -4.12 23.83
C GLU A 47 37.69 -3.07 24.16
N THR A 48 37.96 -1.78 23.91
CA THR A 48 36.96 -0.70 24.05
C THR A 48 35.80 -0.86 23.05
N GLU A 49 36.09 -1.28 21.80
CA GLU A 49 35.06 -1.60 20.80
C GLU A 49 34.20 -2.79 21.23
N THR A 50 34.79 -3.80 21.88
CA THR A 50 34.05 -4.95 22.42
C THR A 50 33.08 -4.53 23.53
N LEU A 51 33.52 -3.66 24.45
CA LEU A 51 32.65 -3.09 25.49
C LEU A 51 31.52 -2.24 24.88
N SER A 52 31.82 -1.45 23.85
CA SER A 52 30.82 -0.66 23.12
C SER A 52 29.77 -1.54 22.41
N GLY A 53 30.17 -2.69 21.87
CA GLY A 53 29.25 -3.66 21.27
C GLY A 53 28.31 -4.28 22.29
N ASN A 54 28.82 -4.63 23.48
CA ASN A 54 28.00 -5.14 24.58
C ASN A 54 27.01 -4.09 25.10
N LEU A 55 27.43 -2.82 25.19
CA LEU A 55 26.55 -1.70 25.54
C LEU A 55 25.38 -1.54 24.57
N LEU A 56 25.65 -1.63 23.26
CA LEU A 56 24.61 -1.57 22.25
C LEU A 56 23.59 -2.69 22.41
N ARG A 57 24.07 -3.92 22.73
CA ARG A 57 23.21 -5.10 22.92
C ARG A 57 22.28 -4.96 24.12
N VAL A 58 22.77 -4.46 25.25
CA VAL A 58 21.94 -4.24 26.46
C VAL A 58 20.94 -3.11 26.23
N LYS A 59 21.36 -1.99 25.62
CA LYS A 59 20.44 -0.88 25.27
C LYS A 59 19.33 -1.31 24.32
N GLN A 60 19.63 -2.13 23.32
CA GLN A 60 18.62 -2.66 22.40
C GLN A 60 17.60 -3.52 23.16
N GLY A 61 18.06 -4.39 24.07
CA GLY A 61 17.16 -5.18 24.92
C GLY A 61 16.26 -4.35 25.84
N ILE A 62 16.72 -3.18 26.30
CA ILE A 62 15.88 -2.22 27.05
C ILE A 62 14.80 -1.64 26.14
N VAL A 63 15.18 -1.14 24.97
CA VAL A 63 14.25 -0.52 24.01
C VAL A 63 13.18 -1.51 23.54
N ASP A 64 13.57 -2.75 23.22
CA ASP A 64 12.65 -3.79 22.79
C ASP A 64 11.66 -4.16 23.92
N GLY A 65 12.09 -4.11 25.19
CA GLY A 65 11.21 -4.36 26.33
C GLY A 65 10.29 -3.17 26.67
N GLU A 66 10.76 -1.94 26.48
CA GLU A 66 9.95 -0.72 26.63
C GLU A 66 8.84 -0.65 25.57
N MET A 67 9.10 -1.06 24.33
CA MET A 67 8.06 -1.21 23.29
C MET A 67 6.96 -2.21 23.69
N ASN A 68 7.28 -3.17 24.56
CA ASN A 68 6.36 -4.17 25.10
C ASN A 68 5.78 -3.79 26.48
N GLY A 69 5.95 -2.55 26.94
CA GLY A 69 5.38 -2.05 28.20
C GLY A 69 6.10 -2.51 29.48
N LEU A 70 7.34 -2.99 29.37
CA LEU A 70 8.18 -3.37 30.51
C LEU A 70 9.15 -2.23 30.86
N ILE A 71 9.61 -2.17 32.11
CA ILE A 71 10.60 -1.18 32.58
C ILE A 71 11.99 -1.82 32.72
N PRO A 72 13.09 -1.08 32.49
CA PRO A 72 14.44 -1.63 32.66
C PRO A 72 14.72 -2.04 34.11
N THR A 73 15.51 -3.11 34.29
CA THR A 73 15.99 -3.52 35.61
C THR A 73 17.03 -2.53 36.13
N GLU A 74 17.09 -2.34 37.45
CA GLU A 74 18.13 -1.50 38.08
C GLU A 74 19.54 -2.01 37.74
N GLU A 75 19.74 -3.33 37.72
CA GLU A 75 21.00 -3.95 37.31
C GLU A 75 21.40 -3.60 35.88
N ALA A 76 20.45 -3.59 34.93
CA ALA A 76 20.72 -3.21 33.54
C ALA A 76 21.04 -1.71 33.41
N ASN A 77 20.32 -0.84 34.11
CA ASN A 77 20.58 0.60 34.10
C ASN A 77 21.92 0.95 34.74
N GLU A 78 22.26 0.35 35.88
CA GLU A 78 23.56 0.53 36.53
C GLU A 78 24.69 0.03 35.63
N TRP A 79 24.50 -1.11 34.96
CA TRP A 79 25.48 -1.66 34.04
C TRP A 79 25.70 -0.74 32.83
N VAL A 80 24.62 -0.22 32.22
CA VAL A 80 24.67 0.74 31.12
C VAL A 80 25.39 2.02 31.56
N GLN A 81 25.01 2.59 32.70
CA GLN A 81 25.60 3.82 33.21
C GLN A 81 27.12 3.66 33.47
N ARG A 82 27.54 2.55 34.07
CA ARG A 82 28.97 2.27 34.32
C ARG A 82 29.75 2.01 33.03
N ALA A 83 29.17 1.27 32.08
CA ALA A 83 29.80 1.02 30.79
C ALA A 83 29.95 2.30 29.95
N GLU A 84 28.94 3.17 29.97
CA GLU A 84 29.01 4.50 29.35
C GLU A 84 30.05 5.39 30.02
N GLN A 85 30.11 5.38 31.36
CA GLN A 85 31.12 6.14 32.08
C GLN A 85 32.54 5.68 31.73
N ALA A 86 32.78 4.36 31.65
CA ALA A 86 34.07 3.81 31.25
C ALA A 86 34.46 4.19 29.81
N ILE A 87 33.49 4.25 28.89
CA ILE A 87 33.71 4.67 27.49
C ILE A 87 33.92 6.20 27.39
N CYS A 88 33.18 7.00 28.16
CA CYS A 88 33.27 8.46 28.19
C CYS A 88 34.58 8.96 28.82
N GLU A 89 35.03 8.36 29.92
CA GLU A 89 36.35 8.63 30.51
C GLU A 89 37.49 8.30 29.52
N GLU A 90 37.28 7.33 28.64
CA GLU A 90 38.16 7.00 27.52
C GLU A 90 38.14 8.06 26.41
N ALA A 91 36.94 8.50 25.99
CA ALA A 91 36.75 9.50 24.93
C ALA A 91 37.32 10.88 25.31
N ALA A 92 37.12 11.34 26.56
CA ALA A 92 37.67 12.60 27.06
C ALA A 92 39.21 12.63 27.06
N ASN A 93 39.87 11.48 27.10
CA ASN A 93 41.32 11.36 27.00
C ASN A 93 41.85 11.33 25.55
N ARG A 94 40.97 11.17 24.53
CA ARG A 94 41.37 11.22 23.10
C ARG A 94 41.67 12.64 22.64
N GLU A 95 40.98 13.64 23.17
CA GLU A 95 41.10 15.04 22.70
C GLU A 95 42.38 15.75 23.15
N SER A 96 43.19 15.18 24.06
CA SER A 96 44.41 15.86 24.54
C SER A 96 45.74 15.21 24.16
N PHE A 97 45.79 14.03 23.52
CA PHE A 97 47.09 13.36 23.33
C PHE A 97 47.34 12.52 22.06
N PHE A 98 46.34 12.25 21.21
CA PHE A 98 46.50 11.19 20.19
C PHE A 98 46.55 11.58 18.71
N ASP A 99 46.31 12.84 18.34
CA ASP A 99 46.15 13.19 16.90
C ASP A 99 47.32 13.95 16.25
N GLN A 100 48.45 14.14 16.94
CA GLN A 100 49.58 14.92 16.36
C GLN A 100 50.92 14.20 16.17
N ARG A 101 51.04 12.88 16.40
CA ARG A 101 52.36 12.20 16.26
C ARG A 101 52.40 10.85 15.54
N CYS A 102 51.39 10.49 14.75
CA CYS A 102 51.45 9.33 13.87
C CYS A 102 51.32 9.68 12.37
N ARG A 103 52.05 10.70 11.93
CA ARG A 103 52.65 10.69 10.59
C ARG A 103 54.14 10.55 10.82
N ILE A 104 54.75 9.44 10.39
CA ILE A 104 56.13 9.30 9.87
C ILE A 104 56.38 7.80 9.69
N PHE A 105 56.32 7.35 8.44
CA PHE A 105 57.36 6.48 7.88
C PHE A 105 57.89 7.22 6.66
N GLY A 106 59.13 7.68 6.77
CA GLY A 106 59.82 8.50 5.79
C GLY A 106 61.05 9.15 6.42
N CYS A 107 62.12 8.37 6.56
CA CYS A 107 63.51 8.78 6.74
C CYS A 107 63.81 10.00 7.63
N SER A 108 64.20 9.79 8.89
CA SER A 108 65.35 10.46 9.56
C SER A 108 65.36 10.18 11.07
N LEU A 109 66.57 10.14 11.62
CA LEU A 109 66.90 9.84 13.01
C LEU A 109 66.25 10.82 14.00
N ASN A 110 65.15 10.42 14.65
CA ASN A 110 64.77 10.94 15.96
C ASN A 110 63.76 10.00 16.65
N MET A 111 64.26 8.95 17.32
CA MET A 111 63.41 8.07 18.12
C MET A 111 62.99 8.77 19.42
N ASN A 112 61.74 9.22 19.50
CA ASN A 112 61.17 9.72 20.75
C ASN A 112 60.75 8.54 21.66
N CYS A 113 61.73 7.73 22.09
CA CYS A 113 61.53 6.49 22.86
C CYS A 113 60.72 6.71 24.15
N TRP A 114 60.95 7.84 24.82
CA TRP A 114 60.25 8.16 26.08
C TRP A 114 58.75 8.44 25.87
N GLY A 115 58.40 9.12 24.76
CA GLY A 115 57.01 9.34 24.38
C GLY A 115 56.29 8.03 24.08
N ASN A 116 56.92 7.17 23.28
CA ASN A 116 56.35 5.85 22.94
C ASN A 116 56.24 4.93 24.15
N TYR A 117 57.24 4.90 25.04
CA TYR A 117 57.20 4.18 26.31
C TYR A 117 56.00 4.62 27.16
N LYS A 118 55.86 5.93 27.39
CA LYS A 118 54.78 6.49 28.22
C LYS A 118 53.40 6.18 27.65
N THR A 119 53.23 6.31 26.33
CA THR A 119 51.97 6.02 25.65
C THR A 119 51.65 4.53 25.66
N SER A 120 52.63 3.67 25.38
CA SER A 120 52.46 2.21 25.34
C SER A 120 52.17 1.62 26.72
N LYS A 121 52.86 2.08 27.76
CA LYS A 121 52.65 1.64 29.13
C LYS A 121 51.25 2.03 29.62
N LYS A 122 50.83 3.27 29.37
CA LYS A 122 49.48 3.76 29.71
C LYS A 122 48.40 3.00 28.93
N ALA A 123 48.64 2.68 27.65
CA ALA A 123 47.71 1.88 26.85
C ALA A 123 47.59 0.43 27.38
N ALA A 124 48.69 -0.18 27.80
CA ALA A 124 48.67 -1.53 28.39
C ALA A 124 47.97 -1.58 29.75
N GLU A 125 48.24 -0.61 30.64
CA GLU A 125 47.53 -0.48 31.93
C GLU A 125 46.02 -0.33 31.72
N LYS A 126 45.59 0.40 30.68
CA LYS A 126 44.18 0.54 30.33
C LYS A 126 43.58 -0.72 29.70
N VAL A 127 44.33 -1.46 28.87
CA VAL A 127 43.89 -2.78 28.37
C VAL A 127 43.57 -3.71 29.54
N ASP A 128 44.44 -3.75 30.54
CA ASP A 128 44.25 -4.60 31.71
C ASP A 128 43.06 -4.11 32.56
N ALA A 129 42.85 -2.79 32.68
CA ALA A 129 41.67 -2.23 33.35
C ALA A 129 40.35 -2.58 32.65
N VAL A 130 40.28 -2.46 31.31
CA VAL A 130 39.08 -2.82 30.52
C VAL A 130 38.83 -4.32 30.58
N LYS A 131 39.88 -5.15 30.50
CA LYS A 131 39.76 -6.61 30.66
C LYS A 131 39.29 -7.00 32.05
N GLN A 132 39.83 -6.36 33.08
CA GLN A 132 39.40 -6.57 34.45
C GLN A 132 37.92 -6.21 34.59
N TYR A 133 37.47 -5.09 34.03
CA TYR A 133 36.06 -4.68 34.00
C TYR A 133 35.15 -5.71 33.29
N ILE A 134 35.53 -6.17 32.09
CA ILE A 134 34.77 -7.20 31.36
C ILE A 134 34.70 -8.51 32.17
N SER A 135 35.76 -8.85 32.90
CA SER A 135 35.80 -10.07 33.72
C SER A 135 35.06 -9.95 35.07
N SER A 136 34.97 -8.75 35.64
CA SER A 136 34.36 -8.52 36.96
C SER A 136 32.87 -8.20 36.91
N THR A 137 32.33 -7.91 35.73
CA THR A 137 30.93 -7.47 35.55
C THR A 137 30.29 -8.25 34.40
N PRO A 138 29.70 -9.43 34.66
CA PRO A 138 28.98 -10.19 33.64
C PRO A 138 27.78 -9.40 33.10
N LEU A 139 27.33 -9.74 31.89
CA LEU A 139 26.15 -9.14 31.28
C LEU A 139 24.90 -9.44 32.13
N PRO A 140 23.94 -8.50 32.27
CA PRO A 140 22.71 -8.73 33.03
C PRO A 140 21.91 -9.89 32.43
N ASP A 141 21.45 -10.82 33.27
CA ASP A 141 20.66 -11.98 32.83
C ASP A 141 19.27 -11.58 32.31
N ASN A 142 18.64 -10.58 32.94
CA ASN A 142 17.33 -10.03 32.55
C ASN A 142 17.39 -8.50 32.46
N VAL A 143 17.07 -7.98 31.28
CA VAL A 143 17.20 -6.55 30.94
C VAL A 143 15.97 -5.73 31.37
N THR A 144 14.80 -6.36 31.54
CA THR A 144 13.52 -5.68 31.84
C THR A 144 12.69 -6.40 32.90
N ARG A 145 11.78 -5.66 33.58
CA ARG A 145 10.83 -6.11 34.62
C ARG A 145 9.45 -5.46 34.45
N THR A 146 8.41 -6.04 35.03
CA THR A 146 7.06 -5.43 35.05
C THR A 146 6.99 -4.26 36.05
N PRO A 147 6.32 -3.14 35.71
CA PRO A 147 6.19 -1.99 36.62
C PRO A 147 5.31 -2.29 37.85
N PRO A 148 5.60 -1.70 39.03
CA PRO A 148 4.76 -1.85 40.22
C PRO A 148 3.40 -1.15 40.02
N PRO A 149 2.28 -1.72 40.52
CA PRO A 149 0.96 -1.13 40.36
C PRO A 149 0.85 0.21 41.11
N PRO A 150 0.20 1.25 40.52
CA PRO A 150 0.09 2.56 41.15
C PRO A 150 -0.76 2.52 42.42
N PRO A 151 -0.49 3.38 43.42
CA PRO A 151 -1.19 3.40 44.70
C PRO A 151 -2.68 3.76 44.58
N VAL A 152 -3.05 4.57 43.58
CA VAL A 152 -4.45 4.95 43.27
C VAL A 152 -4.71 4.72 41.78
N VAL A 153 -5.91 4.27 41.42
CA VAL A 153 -6.34 4.15 40.01
C VAL A 153 -6.97 5.47 39.59
N ASP A 154 -6.51 6.08 38.50
CA ASP A 154 -7.21 7.24 37.94
C ASP A 154 -8.52 6.78 37.24
N LEU A 155 -9.64 7.37 37.66
CA LEU A 155 -10.97 7.06 37.13
C LEU A 155 -11.52 8.20 36.26
N SER A 156 -10.69 9.13 35.77
CA SER A 156 -11.11 10.28 34.97
C SER A 156 -11.57 9.90 33.55
N THR A 157 -12.79 9.38 33.43
CA THR A 157 -13.57 9.45 32.19
C THR A 157 -14.71 10.46 32.41
N HIS A 158 -14.60 11.61 31.74
CA HIS A 158 -15.52 12.76 31.72
C HIS A 158 -15.56 13.67 32.96
N SER A 159 -15.13 14.92 32.74
CA SER A 159 -15.24 16.08 33.62
C SER A 159 -16.70 16.52 33.80
N ALA A 160 -17.53 15.71 34.46
CA ALA A 160 -18.81 16.21 34.98
C ALA A 160 -18.55 16.97 36.30
N GLN A 161 -19.15 18.16 36.41
CA GLN A 161 -19.19 18.92 37.66
C GLN A 161 -20.01 18.15 38.69
N LEU A 162 -19.50 18.06 39.94
CA LEU A 162 -20.27 17.48 41.03
C LEU A 162 -21.42 18.43 41.36
N LEU A 163 -22.63 17.90 41.50
CA LEU A 163 -23.81 18.71 41.86
C LEU A 163 -23.57 19.40 43.22
N PRO A 164 -23.91 20.70 43.36
CA PRO A 164 -23.65 21.47 44.58
C PRO A 164 -24.17 20.82 45.87
N SER A 165 -25.34 20.16 45.82
CA SER A 165 -25.92 19.43 46.95
C SER A 165 -25.08 18.25 47.47
N ARG A 166 -24.08 17.77 46.72
CA ARG A 166 -23.25 16.61 47.08
C ARG A 166 -21.89 16.97 47.68
N GLU A 167 -21.51 18.23 47.56
CA GLU A 167 -20.24 18.77 48.07
C GLU A 167 -20.10 18.66 49.61
N PRO A 168 -21.14 18.90 50.43
CA PRO A 168 -21.04 18.73 51.89
C PRO A 168 -20.79 17.28 52.31
N THR A 169 -21.43 16.33 51.63
CA THR A 169 -21.24 14.89 51.88
C THR A 169 -19.85 14.44 51.45
N LEU A 170 -19.32 14.96 50.33
CA LEU A 170 -17.95 14.73 49.90
C LEU A 170 -16.93 15.18 50.95
N ARG A 171 -17.06 16.42 51.44
CA ARG A 171 -16.16 16.99 52.45
C ARG A 171 -16.22 16.20 53.77
N SER A 172 -17.43 15.85 54.20
CA SER A 172 -17.63 15.05 55.41
C SER A 172 -16.98 13.67 55.28
N ALA A 173 -17.13 13.00 54.15
CA ALA A 173 -16.49 11.71 53.90
C ALA A 173 -14.96 11.81 53.89
N LEU A 174 -14.40 12.84 53.23
CA LEU A 174 -12.95 13.05 53.17
C LEU A 174 -12.35 13.40 54.54
N MET A 175 -13.05 14.19 55.37
CA MET A 175 -12.66 14.47 56.75
C MET A 175 -12.59 13.17 57.57
N CYS A 176 -13.64 12.33 57.49
CA CYS A 176 -13.67 11.04 58.18
C CYS A 176 -12.54 10.10 57.72
N ILE A 177 -12.18 10.13 56.43
CA ILE A 177 -11.10 9.31 55.88
C ILE A 177 -9.72 9.84 56.31
N LYS A 178 -9.48 11.15 56.30
CA LYS A 178 -8.15 11.74 56.54
C LYS A 178 -7.82 11.94 58.02
N GLU A 179 -8.78 12.42 58.82
CA GLU A 179 -8.52 13.05 60.12
C GLU A 179 -9.06 12.25 61.32
N GLU A 180 -10.08 11.40 61.16
CA GLU A 180 -10.65 10.65 62.28
C GLU A 180 -10.00 9.26 62.44
N ASP A 181 -9.07 9.12 63.38
CA ASP A 181 -8.26 7.89 63.54
C ASP A 181 -9.04 6.69 64.14
N ALA A 182 -10.13 6.95 64.87
CA ALA A 182 -11.00 5.94 65.47
C ALA A 182 -12.03 5.34 64.50
N VAL A 183 -12.21 5.94 63.32
CA VAL A 183 -13.21 5.52 62.32
C VAL A 183 -12.55 4.58 61.31
N GLY A 184 -12.95 3.31 61.33
CA GLY A 184 -12.45 2.26 60.43
C GLY A 184 -13.38 1.99 59.24
N VAL A 185 -14.70 2.07 59.44
CA VAL A 185 -15.72 1.78 58.42
C VAL A 185 -16.70 2.94 58.26
N ILE A 186 -16.83 3.46 57.05
CA ILE A 186 -17.69 4.60 56.71
C ILE A 186 -18.77 4.15 55.74
N GLY A 187 -20.04 4.52 55.98
CA GLY A 187 -21.17 4.12 55.15
C GLY A 187 -21.90 5.31 54.53
N ILE A 188 -22.03 5.32 53.21
CA ILE A 188 -22.84 6.30 52.46
C ILE A 188 -24.06 5.57 51.87
N TRP A 189 -25.26 6.06 52.13
CA TRP A 189 -26.48 5.40 51.62
C TRP A 189 -27.51 6.37 51.03
N GLY A 190 -28.35 5.88 50.12
CA GLY A 190 -29.42 6.67 49.51
C GLY A 190 -30.11 5.98 48.32
N PRO A 191 -31.15 6.58 47.71
CA PRO A 191 -31.93 5.98 46.62
C PRO A 191 -31.11 5.70 45.35
N ARG A 192 -31.59 4.84 44.45
CA ARG A 192 -30.91 4.54 43.16
C ARG A 192 -30.86 5.80 42.29
N GLY A 193 -29.75 6.02 41.58
CA GLY A 193 -29.63 7.12 40.60
C GLY A 193 -29.25 8.49 41.17
N VAL A 194 -29.11 8.66 42.49
CA VAL A 194 -28.81 9.97 43.13
C VAL A 194 -27.34 10.43 43.03
N GLY A 195 -26.48 9.73 42.27
CA GLY A 195 -25.08 10.12 42.06
C GLY A 195 -24.06 9.56 43.07
N LYS A 196 -24.41 8.52 43.85
CA LYS A 196 -23.50 7.92 44.85
C LYS A 196 -22.20 7.37 44.26
N THR A 197 -22.26 6.65 43.14
CA THR A 197 -21.06 6.15 42.43
C THR A 197 -20.19 7.30 41.93
N HIS A 198 -20.79 8.42 41.48
CA HIS A 198 -20.05 9.60 41.05
C HIS A 198 -19.31 10.28 42.23
N LEU A 199 -19.93 10.28 43.41
CA LEU A 199 -19.30 10.74 44.66
C LEU A 199 -18.07 9.86 45.02
N LEU A 200 -18.18 8.54 44.86
CA LEU A 200 -17.09 7.60 45.09
C LEU A 200 -15.90 7.83 44.14
N THR A 201 -16.19 8.07 42.85
CA THR A 201 -15.18 8.42 41.84
C THR A 201 -14.41 9.69 42.24
N LYS A 202 -15.11 10.73 42.71
CA LYS A 202 -14.47 11.97 43.18
C LYS A 202 -13.63 11.75 44.45
N ILE A 203 -14.10 10.91 45.38
CA ILE A 203 -13.32 10.53 46.57
C ILE A 203 -12.02 9.82 46.15
N ASN A 204 -12.09 8.82 45.28
CA ASN A 204 -10.91 8.13 44.77
C ASN A 204 -9.92 9.09 44.10
N ASN A 205 -10.42 9.93 43.19
CA ASN A 205 -9.57 10.85 42.43
C ASN A 205 -8.95 11.95 43.31
N SER A 206 -9.57 12.31 44.44
CA SER A 206 -9.00 13.26 45.40
C SER A 206 -7.68 12.80 46.04
N PHE A 207 -7.35 11.51 45.91
CA PHE A 207 -6.09 10.93 46.40
C PHE A 207 -5.04 10.73 45.30
N LEU A 208 -5.30 11.17 44.05
CA LEU A 208 -4.32 11.07 42.96
C LEU A 208 -3.07 11.93 43.19
N GLU A 209 -3.23 13.12 43.80
CA GLU A 209 -2.12 14.05 44.06
C GLU A 209 -1.45 13.81 45.41
N HIS A 210 -2.23 13.58 46.47
CA HIS A 210 -1.74 13.40 47.85
C HIS A 210 -2.48 12.25 48.54
N CYS A 211 -1.93 11.03 48.45
CA CYS A 211 -2.51 9.84 49.07
C CYS A 211 -1.86 9.53 50.43
N PRO A 212 -2.62 9.54 51.55
CA PRO A 212 -2.11 9.17 52.87
C PRO A 212 -2.12 7.65 53.11
N PHE A 213 -2.40 6.84 52.09
CA PHE A 213 -2.45 5.38 52.14
C PHE A 213 -1.42 4.81 51.16
N ASP A 214 -0.83 3.65 51.48
CA ASP A 214 0.04 2.92 50.58
C ASP A 214 -0.74 2.40 49.36
N MET A 215 -2.07 2.22 49.49
CA MET A 215 -2.95 1.85 48.39
C MET A 215 -4.43 2.20 48.61
N VAL A 216 -5.13 2.54 47.53
CA VAL A 216 -6.60 2.64 47.45
C VAL A 216 -7.14 1.56 46.51
N ILE A 217 -8.08 0.74 46.99
CA ILE A 217 -8.63 -0.41 46.27
C ILE A 217 -10.12 -0.16 46.01
N LEU A 218 -10.51 -0.05 44.75
CA LEU A 218 -11.92 0.05 44.34
C LEU A 218 -12.49 -1.35 44.07
N ILE A 219 -13.56 -1.70 44.78
CA ILE A 219 -14.32 -2.95 44.63
C ILE A 219 -15.71 -2.59 44.12
N LYS A 220 -16.09 -3.14 42.97
CA LYS A 220 -17.44 -2.99 42.44
C LYS A 220 -18.27 -4.20 42.86
N ALA A 221 -19.21 -4.00 43.79
CA ALA A 221 -20.14 -5.04 44.21
C ALA A 221 -21.28 -5.12 43.19
N SER A 222 -21.32 -6.17 42.39
CA SER A 222 -22.49 -6.51 41.57
C SER A 222 -23.64 -7.04 42.45
N SER A 223 -24.85 -7.22 41.90
CA SER A 223 -26.01 -7.83 42.59
C SER A 223 -25.69 -9.18 43.24
N GLU A 224 -24.75 -9.95 42.69
CA GLU A 224 -24.18 -11.15 43.31
C GLU A 224 -22.74 -10.91 43.82
N CYS A 225 -22.58 -10.34 45.01
CA CYS A 225 -21.27 -10.06 45.60
C CYS A 225 -20.77 -11.25 46.45
N THR A 226 -20.04 -12.20 45.85
CA THR A 226 -19.41 -13.31 46.59
C THR A 226 -17.99 -12.96 47.02
N VAL A 227 -17.54 -13.52 48.16
CA VAL A 227 -16.18 -13.35 48.69
C VAL A 227 -15.11 -13.65 47.63
N GLN A 228 -15.32 -14.67 46.80
CA GLN A 228 -14.39 -15.09 45.75
C GLN A 228 -14.24 -14.06 44.63
N LYS A 229 -15.34 -13.41 44.20
CA LYS A 229 -15.30 -12.36 43.18
C LYS A 229 -14.54 -11.13 43.69
N VAL A 230 -14.74 -10.78 44.96
CA VAL A 230 -14.02 -9.68 45.62
C VAL A 230 -12.53 -10.01 45.77
N GLN A 231 -12.20 -11.24 46.18
CA GLN A 231 -10.81 -11.70 46.26
C GLN A 231 -10.11 -11.70 44.90
N ALA A 232 -10.80 -12.11 43.83
CA ALA A 232 -10.25 -12.06 42.48
C ALA A 232 -9.94 -10.62 42.02
N GLN A 233 -10.80 -9.65 42.33
CA GLN A 233 -10.53 -8.23 42.04
C GLN A 233 -9.29 -7.71 42.78
N ILE A 234 -9.07 -8.16 44.03
CA ILE A 234 -7.88 -7.82 44.80
C ILE A 234 -6.64 -8.54 44.24
N ILE A 235 -6.70 -9.84 43.96
CA ILE A 235 -5.57 -10.62 43.42
C ILE A 235 -5.11 -10.06 42.08
N ASN A 236 -6.05 -9.77 41.18
CA ASN A 236 -5.73 -9.22 39.86
C ASN A 236 -5.01 -7.88 39.96
N ARG A 237 -5.27 -7.10 41.02
CA ARG A 237 -4.55 -5.84 41.29
C ARG A 237 -3.07 -6.07 41.68
N PHE A 238 -2.75 -7.21 42.30
CA PHE A 238 -1.41 -7.52 42.81
C PHE A 238 -0.64 -8.57 41.98
N GLY A 239 -1.25 -9.18 40.97
CA GLY A 239 -0.60 -10.14 40.06
C GLY A 239 -0.17 -11.45 40.71
N ILE A 240 -0.96 -11.98 41.66
CA ILE A 240 -0.58 -13.14 42.48
C ILE A 240 -1.18 -14.43 41.91
N ASN A 241 -0.38 -15.50 41.84
CA ASN A 241 -0.80 -16.81 41.34
C ASN A 241 -1.85 -17.48 42.26
N GLN A 242 -2.98 -17.90 41.70
CA GLN A 242 -4.17 -18.41 42.41
C GLN A 242 -4.01 -19.79 43.09
N ASN A 243 -2.80 -20.35 43.19
CA ASN A 243 -2.62 -21.78 43.47
C ASN A 243 -2.60 -22.17 44.97
N VAL A 244 -2.67 -21.24 45.94
CA VAL A 244 -2.73 -21.56 47.40
C VAL A 244 -3.54 -20.50 48.19
N ASN A 245 -4.25 -20.91 49.26
CA ASN A 245 -5.07 -20.14 50.23
C ASN A 245 -5.05 -18.60 50.07
N VAL A 246 -5.97 -18.12 49.23
CA VAL A 246 -6.10 -16.71 48.81
C VAL A 246 -6.35 -15.76 49.98
N THR A 247 -7.21 -16.14 50.94
CA THR A 247 -7.55 -15.30 52.10
C THR A 247 -6.30 -14.98 52.94
N ALA A 248 -5.44 -15.97 53.19
CA ALA A 248 -4.22 -15.78 53.99
C ALA A 248 -3.19 -14.88 53.28
N GLN A 249 -3.10 -14.98 51.95
CA GLN A 249 -2.20 -14.15 51.15
C GLN A 249 -2.65 -12.68 51.15
N ILE A 250 -3.94 -12.42 50.89
CA ILE A 250 -4.51 -11.06 50.96
C ILE A 250 -4.32 -10.47 52.36
N HIS A 251 -4.51 -11.28 53.40
CA HIS A 251 -4.32 -10.84 54.79
C HIS A 251 -2.87 -10.44 55.10
N GLU A 252 -1.87 -11.26 54.76
CA GLU A 252 -0.47 -10.91 54.99
C GLU A 252 -0.03 -9.67 54.19
N LEU A 253 -0.54 -9.51 52.97
CA LEU A 253 -0.24 -8.35 52.12
C LEU A 253 -0.78 -7.05 52.69
N LEU A 254 -2.05 -7.04 53.11
CA LEU A 254 -2.71 -5.85 53.63
C LEU A 254 -2.29 -5.55 55.07
N LYS A 255 -1.94 -6.56 55.87
CA LYS A 255 -1.50 -6.39 57.27
C LYS A 255 -0.27 -5.48 57.38
N LYS A 256 0.63 -5.51 56.38
CA LYS A 256 1.85 -4.71 56.40
C LYS A 256 1.68 -3.31 55.81
N ARG A 257 0.50 -2.91 55.31
CA ARG A 257 0.27 -1.65 54.59
C ARG A 257 -0.85 -0.81 55.20
N SER A 258 -0.82 0.49 54.94
CA SER A 258 -1.95 1.41 55.08
C SER A 258 -2.80 1.36 53.81
N PHE A 259 -4.11 1.21 53.96
CA PHE A 259 -4.99 1.03 52.80
C PHE A 259 -6.38 1.66 53.00
N LEU A 260 -7.00 2.02 51.88
CA LEU A 260 -8.40 2.42 51.79
C LEU A 260 -9.13 1.50 50.81
N VAL A 261 -10.17 0.80 51.26
CA VAL A 261 -11.03 0.00 50.39
C VAL A 261 -12.34 0.74 50.13
N LEU A 262 -12.67 0.95 48.85
CA LEU A 262 -13.90 1.60 48.40
C LEU A 262 -14.83 0.54 47.81
N VAL A 263 -16.00 0.31 48.41
CA VAL A 263 -16.98 -0.70 47.96
C VAL A 263 -18.20 0.01 47.36
N ASP A 264 -18.37 -0.10 46.05
CA ASP A 264 -19.49 0.50 45.31
C ASP A 264 -20.69 -0.47 45.20
N ASP A 265 -21.90 0.05 45.45
CA ASP A 265 -23.20 -0.63 45.33
C ASP A 265 -23.39 -1.95 46.11
N LEU A 266 -23.00 -1.97 47.40
CA LEU A 266 -23.17 -3.14 48.25
C LEU A 266 -24.65 -3.43 48.54
N CYS A 267 -25.14 -4.57 48.05
CA CYS A 267 -26.54 -5.01 48.19
C CYS A 267 -26.76 -6.07 49.30
N GLU A 268 -25.72 -6.78 49.73
CA GLU A 268 -25.78 -7.82 50.76
C GLU A 268 -24.58 -7.74 51.74
N LYS A 269 -24.66 -8.44 52.88
CA LYS A 269 -23.59 -8.44 53.89
C LYS A 269 -22.33 -9.13 53.34
N LEU A 270 -21.19 -8.43 53.35
CA LEU A 270 -19.89 -8.97 52.95
C LEU A 270 -19.01 -9.23 54.17
N ASP A 271 -18.55 -10.46 54.36
CA ASP A 271 -17.60 -10.78 55.43
C ASP A 271 -16.17 -10.35 55.04
N LEU A 272 -15.75 -9.19 55.56
CA LEU A 272 -14.43 -8.61 55.30
C LEU A 272 -13.29 -9.52 55.79
N SER A 273 -13.52 -10.34 56.83
CA SER A 273 -12.50 -11.27 57.33
C SER A 273 -12.30 -12.46 56.38
N ALA A 274 -13.38 -12.98 55.80
CA ALA A 274 -13.34 -14.04 54.80
C ALA A 274 -12.67 -13.58 53.50
N VAL A 275 -12.82 -12.31 53.13
CA VAL A 275 -12.08 -11.69 52.01
C VAL A 275 -10.57 -11.64 52.29
N GLY A 276 -10.17 -11.54 53.55
CA GLY A 276 -8.77 -11.42 53.98
C GLY A 276 -8.39 -10.02 54.43
N ILE A 277 -9.35 -9.11 54.64
CA ILE A 277 -9.07 -7.76 55.13
C ILE A 277 -8.72 -7.83 56.64
N PRO A 278 -7.55 -7.33 57.05
CA PRO A 278 -7.08 -7.43 58.44
C PRO A 278 -7.90 -6.55 59.39
N HIS A 279 -8.30 -7.11 60.53
CA HIS A 279 -8.99 -6.41 61.63
C HIS A 279 -8.03 -6.30 62.84
N PRO A 280 -8.13 -5.25 63.69
CA PRO A 280 -9.11 -4.16 63.66
C PRO A 280 -8.84 -3.10 62.57
N LEU A 281 -9.91 -2.41 62.15
CA LEU A 281 -9.87 -1.26 61.21
C LEU A 281 -9.77 0.05 62.01
N GLY A 282 -9.24 1.12 61.40
CA GLY A 282 -8.80 2.34 62.07
C GLY A 282 -7.28 2.52 62.00
N VAL A 283 -6.69 3.30 62.90
CA VAL A 283 -5.22 3.43 63.01
C VAL A 283 -4.66 2.37 63.96
N VAL A 284 -3.96 1.38 63.39
CA VAL A 284 -3.41 0.24 64.12
C VAL A 284 -1.95 0.07 63.72
N ASP A 285 -1.03 -0.02 64.70
CA ASP A 285 0.42 -0.08 64.48
C ASP A 285 0.97 1.04 63.56
N GLN A 286 0.52 2.29 63.79
CA GLN A 286 0.82 3.47 62.97
C GLN A 286 0.34 3.38 61.49
N LYS A 287 -0.48 2.38 61.14
CA LYS A 287 -1.03 2.21 59.78
C LYS A 287 -2.51 2.54 59.74
N LYS A 288 -2.90 3.42 58.81
CA LYS A 288 -4.31 3.77 58.56
C LYS A 288 -4.98 2.69 57.71
N ARG A 289 -5.97 1.99 58.25
CA ARG A 289 -6.76 0.95 57.55
C ARG A 289 -8.23 1.34 57.55
N LYS A 290 -8.77 1.74 56.39
CA LYS A 290 -10.15 2.26 56.29
C LYS A 290 -10.96 1.59 55.18
N VAL A 291 -12.28 1.49 55.37
CA VAL A 291 -13.23 0.94 54.39
C VAL A 291 -14.40 1.90 54.21
N LEU A 292 -14.71 2.30 52.98
CA LEU A 292 -15.88 3.10 52.62
C LEU A 292 -16.87 2.23 51.84
N ILE A 293 -18.13 2.20 52.27
CA ILE A 293 -19.19 1.38 51.67
C ILE A 293 -20.29 2.29 51.15
N ILE A 294 -20.72 2.06 49.91
CA ILE A 294 -21.92 2.67 49.33
C ILE A 294 -23.03 1.63 49.24
N SER A 295 -24.21 1.94 49.78
CA SER A 295 -25.39 1.07 49.67
C SER A 295 -26.67 1.83 49.32
N ARG A 296 -27.69 1.10 48.90
CA ARG A 296 -29.04 1.63 48.64
C ARG A 296 -29.92 1.64 49.90
N SER A 297 -29.55 0.87 50.92
CA SER A 297 -30.30 0.75 52.17
C SER A 297 -29.41 0.99 53.38
N GLN A 298 -29.93 1.73 54.36
CA GLN A 298 -29.26 1.93 55.65
C GLN A 298 -29.01 0.60 56.38
N SER A 299 -29.94 -0.35 56.26
CA SER A 299 -29.89 -1.65 56.95
C SER A 299 -28.65 -2.47 56.59
N ILE A 300 -28.15 -2.33 55.36
CA ILE A 300 -26.96 -3.04 54.88
C ILE A 300 -25.70 -2.42 55.50
N CYS A 301 -25.66 -1.10 55.62
CA CYS A 301 -24.60 -0.39 56.33
C CYS A 301 -24.55 -0.79 57.81
N ASP A 302 -25.71 -0.98 58.45
CA ASP A 302 -25.81 -1.44 59.84
C ASP A 302 -25.26 -2.87 60.02
N LEU A 303 -25.54 -3.77 59.08
CA LEU A 303 -25.03 -5.15 59.09
C LEU A 303 -23.50 -5.26 58.90
N MET A 304 -22.89 -4.23 58.33
CA MET A 304 -21.43 -4.15 58.09
C MET A 304 -20.66 -3.52 59.26
N GLY A 305 -21.35 -3.06 60.31
CA GLY A 305 -20.72 -2.44 61.47
C GLY A 305 -20.06 -1.10 61.15
N VAL A 306 -20.77 -0.24 60.40
CA VAL A 306 -20.29 1.10 60.02
C VAL A 306 -20.16 2.00 61.25
N ASP A 307 -19.00 2.66 61.40
CA ASP A 307 -18.72 3.58 62.51
C ASP A 307 -19.40 4.95 62.31
N LYS A 308 -19.57 5.39 61.05
CA LYS A 308 -20.16 6.68 60.71
C LYS A 308 -20.97 6.66 59.41
N TYR A 309 -22.17 7.24 59.45
CA TYR A 309 -23.16 7.19 58.37
C TYR A 309 -23.36 8.55 57.71
N MET A 310 -23.58 8.54 56.39
CA MET A 310 -23.94 9.72 55.59
C MET A 310 -25.08 9.38 54.62
N GLN A 311 -26.15 10.17 54.62
CA GLN A 311 -27.29 9.98 53.71
C GLN A 311 -27.21 10.92 52.51
N VAL A 312 -27.56 10.41 51.32
CA VAL A 312 -27.66 11.17 50.07
C VAL A 312 -29.13 11.22 49.63
N LEU A 313 -29.76 12.40 49.72
CA LEU A 313 -31.18 12.64 49.39
C LEU A 313 -31.43 12.79 47.87
N GLY A 314 -32.69 12.85 47.43
CA GLY A 314 -33.07 13.11 46.03
C GLY A 314 -32.61 14.49 45.51
N LEU A 315 -32.75 14.75 44.20
CA LEU A 315 -32.46 16.06 43.61
C LEU A 315 -33.62 17.04 43.84
N GLU A 316 -33.31 18.32 44.04
CA GLU A 316 -34.30 19.39 44.10
C GLU A 316 -34.74 19.82 42.68
N GLU A 317 -35.87 20.51 42.54
CA GLU A 317 -36.50 20.82 41.22
C GLU A 317 -35.55 21.65 40.35
N GLU A 318 -34.82 22.59 40.95
CA GLU A 318 -33.81 23.42 40.28
C GLU A 318 -32.59 22.61 39.82
N GLU A 319 -32.10 21.68 40.64
CA GLU A 319 -30.96 20.80 40.27
C GLU A 319 -31.37 19.76 39.20
N ALA A 320 -32.60 19.25 39.26
CA ALA A 320 -33.16 18.36 38.25
C ALA A 320 -33.32 19.06 36.90
N HIS A 321 -33.72 20.34 36.92
CA HIS A 321 -33.78 21.20 35.74
C HIS A 321 -32.40 21.39 35.12
N GLN A 322 -31.39 21.79 35.91
CA GLN A 322 -30.02 21.96 35.42
C GLN A 322 -29.45 20.66 34.83
N LEU A 323 -29.71 19.52 35.47
CA LEU A 323 -29.25 18.22 34.97
C LEU A 323 -29.89 17.84 33.62
N PHE A 324 -31.16 18.18 33.43
CA PHE A 324 -31.86 17.98 32.16
C PHE A 324 -31.29 18.89 31.07
N GLU A 325 -31.09 20.18 31.36
CA GLU A 325 -30.52 21.16 30.43
C GLU A 325 -29.12 20.75 29.96
N GLN A 326 -28.25 20.31 30.87
CA GLN A 326 -26.92 19.78 30.53
C GLN A 326 -26.99 18.55 29.62
N SER A 327 -28.03 17.72 29.78
CA SER A 327 -28.22 16.51 28.97
C SER A 327 -28.80 16.81 27.59
N PHE A 328 -29.64 17.85 27.46
CA PHE A 328 -30.27 18.28 26.22
C PHE A 328 -29.36 19.19 25.37
N GLY A 329 -28.56 20.07 25.99
CA GLY A 329 -27.68 21.05 25.34
C GLY A 329 -28.30 22.45 25.25
N GLU A 330 -27.52 23.50 25.57
CA GLU A 330 -28.00 24.87 25.82
C GLU A 330 -28.67 25.57 24.62
N GLU A 331 -28.39 25.18 23.38
CA GLU A 331 -28.67 26.04 22.21
C GLU A 331 -30.13 26.17 21.75
N ASN A 332 -31.11 25.40 22.26
CA ASN A 332 -32.46 25.39 21.64
C ASN A 332 -33.68 25.28 22.59
N LEU A 333 -33.53 25.47 23.90
CA LEU A 333 -34.66 25.34 24.84
C LEU A 333 -35.60 26.56 24.86
N TYR A 334 -35.11 27.74 24.47
CA TYR A 334 -35.83 29.01 24.64
C TYR A 334 -36.41 29.61 23.35
N THR A 335 -36.23 28.95 22.21
CA THR A 335 -36.74 29.42 20.91
C THR A 335 -38.20 29.03 20.64
N ASP A 336 -38.72 28.00 21.33
CA ASP A 336 -40.12 27.56 21.22
C ASP A 336 -40.79 27.53 22.61
N PRO A 337 -41.74 28.46 22.89
CA PRO A 337 -42.45 28.53 24.17
C PRO A 337 -43.21 27.24 24.54
N HIS A 338 -43.64 26.46 23.55
CA HIS A 338 -44.39 25.22 23.76
C HIS A 338 -43.51 24.10 24.32
N VAL A 339 -42.25 24.03 23.85
CA VAL A 339 -41.26 23.05 24.31
C VAL A 339 -40.83 23.36 25.75
N GLY A 340 -40.69 24.63 26.10
CA GLY A 340 -40.34 25.05 27.46
C GLY A 340 -41.37 24.62 28.52
N VAL A 341 -42.66 24.61 28.18
CA VAL A 341 -43.74 24.13 29.08
C VAL A 341 -43.68 22.61 29.24
N LEU A 342 -43.49 21.87 28.15
CA LEU A 342 -43.39 20.41 28.15
C LEU A 342 -42.19 19.90 28.96
N VAL A 343 -41.05 20.59 28.89
CA VAL A 343 -39.85 20.25 29.67
C VAL A 343 -40.05 20.50 31.16
N LYS A 344 -40.70 21.61 31.55
CA LYS A 344 -41.04 21.88 32.95
C LYS A 344 -41.97 20.81 33.54
N ASP A 345 -42.99 20.40 32.78
CA ASP A 345 -43.89 19.32 33.19
C ASP A 345 -43.14 18.00 33.36
N LEU A 346 -42.26 17.64 32.42
CA LEU A 346 -41.48 16.40 32.48
C LEU A 346 -40.49 16.40 33.66
N VAL A 347 -39.80 17.52 33.89
CA VAL A 347 -38.85 17.64 35.00
C VAL A 347 -39.54 17.51 36.35
N ARG A 348 -40.73 18.10 36.50
CA ARG A 348 -41.53 17.98 37.72
C ARG A 348 -41.97 16.53 37.99
N GLU A 349 -42.37 15.80 36.95
CA GLU A 349 -42.78 14.39 37.08
C GLU A 349 -41.59 13.44 37.38
N LEU A 350 -40.39 13.77 36.89
CA LEU A 350 -39.20 12.91 37.01
C LEU A 350 -38.16 13.38 38.02
N ILE A 351 -38.48 14.38 38.86
CA ILE A 351 -37.58 15.00 39.86
C ILE A 351 -36.87 13.99 40.78
N GLY A 352 -37.52 12.87 41.10
CA GLY A 352 -36.96 11.77 41.91
C GLY A 352 -36.14 10.74 41.13
N ARG A 353 -35.98 10.89 39.81
CA ARG A 353 -35.41 9.89 38.89
C ARG A 353 -34.36 10.50 37.93
N PRO A 354 -33.17 10.84 38.45
CA PRO A 354 -32.13 11.57 37.70
C PRO A 354 -31.65 10.85 36.42
N SER A 355 -31.59 9.53 36.45
CA SER A 355 -31.16 8.72 35.31
C SER A 355 -32.16 8.76 34.16
N GLU A 356 -33.46 8.78 34.49
CA GLU A 356 -34.54 8.88 33.50
C GLU A 356 -34.55 10.29 32.89
N LEU A 357 -34.36 11.33 33.71
CA LEU A 357 -34.18 12.71 33.26
C LEU A 357 -33.07 12.86 32.21
N ILE A 358 -31.87 12.32 32.48
CA ILE A 358 -30.74 12.36 31.54
C ILE A 358 -31.07 11.61 30.25
N HIS A 359 -31.73 10.45 30.37
CA HIS A 359 -32.11 9.63 29.21
C HIS A 359 -33.10 10.38 28.31
N PHE A 360 -34.16 10.94 28.88
CA PHE A 360 -35.13 11.74 28.15
C PHE A 360 -34.50 12.99 27.54
N GLY A 361 -33.63 13.69 28.27
CA GLY A 361 -32.90 14.84 27.73
C GLY A 361 -32.05 14.50 26.49
N LYS A 362 -31.29 13.39 26.54
CA LYS A 362 -30.51 12.91 25.38
C LYS A 362 -31.37 12.40 24.23
N MET A 363 -32.49 11.74 24.55
CA MET A 363 -33.44 11.23 23.55
C MET A 363 -34.10 12.40 22.81
N MET A 364 -34.60 13.40 23.54
CA MET A 364 -35.23 14.58 22.95
C MET A 364 -34.23 15.38 22.12
N ARG A 365 -32.96 15.51 22.54
CA ARG A 365 -31.91 16.13 21.72
C ARG A 365 -31.77 15.50 20.32
N ARG A 366 -32.02 14.19 20.20
CA ARG A 366 -31.87 13.45 18.94
C ARG A 366 -33.09 13.56 18.02
N SER A 367 -34.31 13.68 18.54
CA SER A 367 -35.54 13.68 17.74
C SER A 367 -36.17 15.09 17.68
N ARG A 368 -35.90 15.90 16.65
CA ARG A 368 -36.38 17.30 16.54
C ARG A 368 -37.88 17.46 16.19
N ASN A 369 -38.79 16.73 16.86
CA ASN A 369 -40.23 16.75 16.55
C ASN A 369 -41.08 16.92 17.82
N ALA A 370 -41.67 18.12 17.97
CA ALA A 370 -42.47 18.48 19.15
C ALA A 370 -43.71 17.61 19.37
N ARG A 371 -44.37 17.11 18.30
CA ARG A 371 -45.55 16.24 18.44
C ARG A 371 -45.22 14.86 18.98
N GLN A 372 -44.06 14.31 18.63
CA GLN A 372 -43.61 13.03 19.20
C GLN A 372 -43.26 13.17 20.69
N TRP A 373 -42.79 14.34 21.11
CA TRP A 373 -42.51 14.60 22.53
C TRP A 373 -43.80 14.72 23.35
N GLU A 374 -44.83 15.36 22.80
CA GLU A 374 -46.16 15.39 23.42
C GLU A 374 -46.72 13.98 23.62
N ASP A 375 -46.67 13.11 22.60
CA ASP A 375 -47.16 11.73 22.72
C ASP A 375 -46.39 10.91 23.76
N VAL A 376 -45.09 11.13 23.91
CA VAL A 376 -44.25 10.46 24.92
C VAL A 376 -44.53 11.01 26.32
N ILE A 377 -44.66 12.32 26.48
CA ILE A 377 -45.01 12.96 27.75
C ILE A 377 -46.43 12.58 28.17
N ASP A 378 -47.36 12.53 27.22
CA ASP A 378 -48.71 12.04 27.41
C ASP A 378 -48.72 10.55 27.75
N ALA A 379 -47.86 9.72 27.16
CA ALA A 379 -47.73 8.33 27.54
C ALA A 379 -47.22 8.18 28.99
N VAL A 380 -46.25 9.02 29.40
CA VAL A 380 -45.77 9.09 30.79
C VAL A 380 -46.89 9.57 31.73
N LYS A 381 -47.68 10.59 31.34
CA LYS A 381 -48.85 11.08 32.11
C LYS A 381 -49.99 10.04 32.18
N ARG A 382 -50.33 9.39 31.06
CA ARG A 382 -51.37 8.34 30.94
C ARG A 382 -50.98 7.05 31.66
N SER A 383 -49.68 6.79 31.80
CA SER A 383 -49.18 5.63 32.55
C SER A 383 -49.48 5.69 34.05
N ASN A 384 -50.10 6.78 34.54
CA ASN A 384 -50.70 6.97 35.86
C ASN A 384 -50.10 5.99 36.89
N LEU A 385 -48.80 6.17 37.15
CA LEU A 385 -47.93 5.31 37.97
C LEU A 385 -48.27 5.42 39.46
N ARG A 386 -49.56 5.39 39.77
CA ARG A 386 -50.08 5.36 41.13
C ARG A 386 -50.85 4.09 41.46
N ASN A 387 -51.32 3.24 40.53
CA ASN A 387 -52.16 2.10 40.93
C ASN A 387 -52.13 0.77 40.13
N ASP A 388 -51.33 0.58 39.07
CA ASP A 388 -51.27 -0.76 38.44
C ASP A 388 -50.25 -1.69 39.11
N ASN A 389 -50.72 -2.90 39.45
CA ASN A 389 -49.97 -3.92 40.19
C ASN A 389 -48.83 -4.49 39.30
N PRO A 390 -47.54 -4.38 39.70
CA PRO A 390 -46.37 -4.80 38.90
C PRO A 390 -46.35 -6.27 38.44
N LEU A 391 -47.16 -7.13 39.06
CA LEU A 391 -47.26 -8.55 38.76
C LEU A 391 -47.92 -8.85 37.39
N CYS A 392 -48.94 -8.09 37.00
CA CYS A 392 -49.66 -8.33 35.73
C CYS A 392 -48.86 -7.85 34.51
N MET A 393 -48.01 -6.84 34.70
CA MET A 393 -47.09 -6.33 33.68
C MET A 393 -45.96 -7.33 33.40
N ALA A 394 -45.48 -8.03 34.44
CA ALA A 394 -44.40 -9.00 34.32
C ALA A 394 -44.79 -10.25 33.53
N GLU A 395 -45.96 -10.81 33.82
CA GLU A 395 -46.43 -12.02 33.14
C GLU A 395 -46.72 -11.78 31.65
N ARG A 396 -47.12 -10.55 31.27
CA ARG A 396 -47.31 -10.15 29.87
C ARG A 396 -45.99 -9.98 29.11
N ILE A 397 -44.98 -9.39 29.74
CA ILE A 397 -43.66 -9.15 29.13
C ILE A 397 -42.91 -10.48 28.96
N GLU A 398 -42.97 -11.36 29.96
CA GLU A 398 -42.40 -12.71 29.88
C GLU A 398 -43.04 -13.53 28.75
N GLY A 399 -44.37 -13.55 28.65
CA GLY A 399 -45.07 -14.25 27.56
C GLY A 399 -44.72 -13.69 26.17
N SER A 400 -44.66 -12.37 26.03
CA SER A 400 -44.31 -11.72 24.76
C SER A 400 -42.84 -11.93 24.37
N LEU A 401 -41.93 -12.02 25.35
CA LEU A 401 -40.52 -12.35 25.14
C LEU A 401 -40.35 -13.80 24.69
N GLU A 402 -41.03 -14.75 25.32
CA GLU A 402 -40.99 -16.15 24.89
C GLU A 402 -41.49 -16.32 23.45
N ASP A 403 -42.60 -15.68 23.10
CA ASP A 403 -43.18 -15.80 21.76
C ASP A 403 -42.32 -15.11 20.69
N SER A 404 -41.81 -13.89 20.96
CA SER A 404 -40.91 -13.21 20.02
C SER A 404 -39.57 -13.95 19.86
N THR A 405 -39.11 -14.63 20.92
CA THR A 405 -37.88 -15.45 20.86
C THR A 405 -38.10 -16.70 20.00
N LYS A 406 -39.28 -17.33 20.07
CA LYS A 406 -39.64 -18.45 19.17
C LYS A 406 -39.65 -18.00 17.71
N ASP A 407 -40.20 -16.81 17.42
CA ASP A 407 -40.20 -16.24 16.08
C ASP A 407 -38.78 -15.97 15.57
N LEU A 408 -37.90 -15.45 16.43
CA LEU A 408 -36.49 -15.22 16.11
C LEU A 408 -35.74 -16.54 15.82
N ILE A 409 -36.02 -17.60 16.59
CA ILE A 409 -35.47 -18.94 16.35
C ILE A 409 -35.97 -19.50 15.02
N ALA A 410 -37.26 -19.35 14.71
CA ALA A 410 -37.82 -19.79 13.42
C ALA A 410 -37.16 -19.04 12.26
N LYS A 411 -36.97 -17.72 12.38
CA LYS A 411 -36.32 -16.89 11.35
C LYS A 411 -34.83 -17.24 11.18
N LYS A 412 -34.13 -17.49 12.29
CA LYS A 412 -32.75 -18.00 12.27
C LYS A 412 -32.66 -19.30 11.48
N ASN A 413 -33.59 -20.24 11.73
CA ASN A 413 -33.62 -21.50 11.02
C ASN A 413 -33.91 -21.33 9.52
N ASP A 414 -34.82 -20.44 9.14
CA ASP A 414 -35.08 -20.10 7.74
C ASP A 414 -33.84 -19.52 7.05
N VAL A 415 -33.13 -18.59 7.70
CA VAL A 415 -31.88 -18.00 7.19
C VAL A 415 -30.79 -19.06 7.08
N CYS A 416 -30.59 -19.91 8.09
CA CYS A 416 -29.64 -21.03 8.04
C CYS A 416 -30.00 -22.03 6.92
N GLN A 417 -31.28 -22.26 6.65
CA GLN A 417 -31.70 -23.13 5.54
C GLN A 417 -31.45 -22.48 4.18
N LYS A 418 -31.64 -21.16 4.06
CA LYS A 418 -31.27 -20.40 2.85
C LYS A 418 -29.76 -20.39 2.62
N ILE A 419 -28.94 -20.29 3.68
CA ILE A 419 -27.48 -20.43 3.58
C ILE A 419 -27.12 -21.81 3.04
N LYS A 420 -27.67 -22.89 3.62
CA LYS A 420 -27.42 -24.26 3.15
C LYS A 420 -27.84 -24.49 1.70
N ASN A 421 -28.92 -23.86 1.24
CA ASN A 421 -29.35 -23.92 -0.15
C ASN A 421 -28.42 -23.10 -1.06
N ALA A 422 -27.99 -21.91 -0.63
CA ALA A 422 -27.06 -21.05 -1.35
C ALA A 422 -25.64 -21.68 -1.47
N GLU A 423 -25.18 -22.39 -0.44
CA GLU A 423 -23.92 -23.16 -0.46
C GLU A 423 -23.97 -24.31 -1.46
N ARG A 424 -25.13 -24.97 -1.63
CA ARG A 424 -25.33 -25.99 -2.67
C ARG A 424 -25.31 -25.41 -4.09
N GLU A 425 -25.62 -24.13 -4.22
CA GLU A 425 -25.53 -23.35 -5.46
C GLU A 425 -24.17 -22.64 -5.63
N GLY A 426 -23.20 -22.87 -4.73
CA GLY A 426 -21.85 -22.32 -4.82
C GLY A 426 -21.68 -20.86 -4.38
N LYS A 427 -22.62 -20.31 -3.61
CA LYS A 427 -22.59 -18.93 -3.09
C LYS A 427 -22.17 -18.92 -1.61
N LYS A 428 -21.65 -17.78 -1.11
CA LYS A 428 -21.28 -17.60 0.31
C LYS A 428 -22.26 -16.69 1.05
N SER A 429 -22.34 -16.84 2.38
CA SER A 429 -23.08 -15.93 3.27
C SER A 429 -22.41 -14.57 3.34
N THR A 430 -23.20 -13.51 3.53
CA THR A 430 -22.67 -12.15 3.69
C THR A 430 -22.12 -11.93 5.10
N ASN A 431 -21.13 -11.05 5.25
CA ASN A 431 -20.62 -10.63 6.57
C ASN A 431 -21.71 -10.01 7.46
N GLU A 432 -22.80 -9.51 6.86
CA GLU A 432 -23.98 -9.00 7.57
C GLU A 432 -24.81 -10.14 8.16
N VAL A 433 -25.03 -11.21 7.38
CA VAL A 433 -25.73 -12.42 7.82
C VAL A 433 -24.97 -13.13 8.94
N ASP A 434 -23.63 -13.23 8.83
CA ASP A 434 -22.81 -13.87 9.87
C ASP A 434 -22.84 -13.07 11.18
N ARG A 435 -22.69 -11.74 11.11
CA ARG A 435 -22.83 -10.85 12.27
C ARG A 435 -24.23 -10.90 12.88
N TRP A 436 -25.27 -11.02 12.05
CA TRP A 436 -26.65 -11.17 12.51
C TRP A 436 -26.86 -12.51 13.23
N LEU A 437 -26.35 -13.62 12.69
CA LEU A 437 -26.44 -14.94 13.32
C LEU A 437 -25.71 -15.00 14.68
N GLU A 438 -24.55 -14.36 14.79
CA GLU A 438 -23.84 -14.22 16.07
C GLU A 438 -24.63 -13.40 17.09
N LYS A 439 -25.23 -12.27 16.66
CA LYS A 439 -26.08 -11.43 17.51
C LYS A 439 -27.28 -12.23 18.01
N VAL A 440 -27.94 -12.99 17.13
CA VAL A 440 -29.09 -13.85 17.47
C VAL A 440 -28.71 -14.95 18.46
N ALA A 441 -27.55 -15.60 18.29
CA ALA A 441 -27.09 -16.64 19.21
C ALA A 441 -26.88 -16.09 20.63
N ARG A 442 -26.22 -14.93 20.76
CA ARG A 442 -26.02 -14.26 22.05
C ARG A 442 -27.34 -13.89 22.74
N ILE A 443 -28.33 -13.43 21.98
CA ILE A 443 -29.65 -13.05 22.53
C ILE A 443 -30.39 -14.29 23.04
N ILE A 444 -30.39 -15.40 22.28
CA ILE A 444 -31.05 -16.65 22.67
C ILE A 444 -30.44 -17.19 23.97
N ASP A 445 -29.11 -17.19 24.10
CA ASP A 445 -28.43 -17.67 25.31
C ASP A 445 -28.83 -16.87 26.55
N VAL A 446 -28.94 -15.54 26.43
CA VAL A 446 -29.34 -14.67 27.54
C VAL A 446 -30.83 -14.81 27.88
N VAL A 447 -31.72 -14.92 26.89
CA VAL A 447 -33.16 -15.15 27.16
C VAL A 447 -33.39 -16.52 27.83
N HIS A 448 -32.60 -17.53 27.48
CA HIS A 448 -32.66 -18.84 28.13
C HIS A 448 -32.21 -18.79 29.61
N VAL A 449 -31.27 -17.92 29.96
CA VAL A 449 -30.90 -17.67 31.37
C VAL A 449 -32.04 -16.96 32.11
N ILE A 450 -32.69 -15.98 31.47
CA ILE A 450 -33.82 -15.23 32.05
C ILE A 450 -35.03 -16.13 32.31
N SER A 451 -35.32 -17.12 31.45
CA SER A 451 -36.48 -18.01 31.62
C SER A 451 -36.32 -19.08 32.70
N VAL A 452 -35.08 -19.36 33.13
CA VAL A 452 -34.77 -20.42 34.11
C VAL A 452 -34.73 -19.88 35.55
N ASP A 453 -34.60 -18.56 35.75
CA ASP A 453 -34.36 -17.96 37.07
C ASP A 453 -35.64 -17.52 37.80
N TYR A 454 -36.34 -18.47 38.42
CA TYR A 454 -37.69 -18.32 38.99
C TYR A 454 -37.79 -17.59 40.36
N LYS A 455 -36.91 -16.62 40.70
CA LYS A 455 -36.92 -16.03 42.06
C LYS A 455 -36.87 -14.51 42.27
N LEU A 456 -36.85 -13.64 41.24
CA LEU A 456 -36.89 -12.18 41.44
C LEU A 456 -37.79 -11.45 40.41
N LYS A 457 -39.11 -11.55 40.59
CA LYS A 457 -40.18 -11.06 39.67
C LYS A 457 -40.28 -9.52 39.44
N LYS A 458 -39.26 -8.71 39.72
CA LYS A 458 -39.30 -7.24 39.50
C LYS A 458 -38.10 -6.66 38.73
N ASP A 459 -36.93 -7.28 38.82
CA ASP A 459 -35.77 -6.93 38.00
C ASP A 459 -35.82 -7.65 36.63
N VAL A 460 -36.39 -8.87 36.61
CA VAL A 460 -36.65 -9.64 35.38
C VAL A 460 -37.54 -8.88 34.41
N THR A 461 -38.46 -8.04 34.87
CA THR A 461 -39.39 -7.30 33.99
C THR A 461 -38.71 -6.26 33.11
N MET A 462 -37.72 -5.55 33.65
CA MET A 462 -36.97 -4.53 32.90
C MET A 462 -36.00 -5.20 31.94
N GLU A 463 -35.27 -6.22 32.40
CA GLU A 463 -34.32 -6.97 31.58
C GLU A 463 -35.04 -7.77 30.47
N ALA A 464 -36.18 -8.39 30.78
CA ALA A 464 -37.05 -9.03 29.80
C ALA A 464 -37.63 -8.02 28.79
N SER A 465 -37.96 -6.80 29.20
CA SER A 465 -38.44 -5.75 28.28
C SER A 465 -37.34 -5.22 27.36
N GLU A 466 -36.12 -5.04 27.87
CA GLU A 466 -34.95 -4.66 27.07
C GLU A 466 -34.61 -5.76 26.06
N LYS A 467 -34.61 -7.03 26.51
CA LYS A 467 -34.38 -8.17 25.63
C LYS A 467 -35.50 -8.38 24.62
N LEU A 468 -36.75 -8.12 24.98
CA LEU A 468 -37.87 -8.14 24.04
C LEU A 468 -37.67 -7.10 22.93
N ARG A 469 -37.18 -5.90 23.29
CA ARG A 469 -36.85 -4.86 22.31
C ARG A 469 -35.66 -5.26 21.43
N GLU A 470 -34.62 -5.87 21.99
CA GLU A 470 -33.48 -6.40 21.21
C GLU A 470 -33.90 -7.52 20.24
N VAL A 471 -34.80 -8.41 20.67
CA VAL A 471 -35.38 -9.48 19.84
C VAL A 471 -36.21 -8.88 18.70
N GLN A 472 -37.07 -7.89 18.99
CA GLN A 472 -37.87 -7.20 17.97
C GLN A 472 -37.01 -6.39 16.99
N GLU A 473 -35.96 -5.73 17.48
CA GLU A 473 -34.98 -5.04 16.64
C GLU A 473 -34.28 -6.04 15.70
N CYS A 474 -33.81 -7.19 16.22
CA CYS A 474 -33.18 -8.22 15.41
C CYS A 474 -34.13 -8.85 14.38
N LEU A 475 -35.42 -8.99 14.71
CA LEU A 475 -36.46 -9.42 13.77
C LEU A 475 -36.67 -8.40 12.65
N SER A 476 -36.60 -7.10 12.97
CA SER A 476 -36.76 -6.01 11.98
C SER A 476 -35.55 -5.84 11.05
N ILE A 477 -34.34 -6.14 11.54
CA ILE A 477 -33.07 -6.08 10.79
C ILE A 477 -32.72 -7.45 10.17
N CYS A 478 -33.66 -8.40 10.13
CA CYS A 478 -33.43 -9.70 9.50
C CYS A 478 -33.00 -9.50 8.02
N PRO A 479 -31.79 -9.93 7.62
CA PRO A 479 -31.30 -9.73 6.26
C PRO A 479 -32.25 -10.43 5.27
N SER A 480 -32.76 -9.67 4.29
CA SER A 480 -33.61 -10.21 3.21
C SER A 480 -32.79 -10.98 2.18
N THR A 481 -31.51 -10.62 2.02
CA THR A 481 -30.55 -11.17 1.07
C THR A 481 -29.47 -11.96 1.81
N VAL A 482 -29.35 -13.26 1.50
CA VAL A 482 -28.50 -14.19 2.26
C VAL A 482 -27.11 -14.41 1.62
N ALA A 483 -26.92 -13.99 0.37
CA ALA A 483 -25.71 -14.29 -0.40
C ALA A 483 -25.17 -13.08 -1.18
N ILE A 484 -23.86 -12.89 -1.11
CA ILE A 484 -23.04 -11.98 -1.92
C ILE A 484 -21.85 -12.82 -2.42
N GLU A 485 -21.42 -12.54 -3.65
CA GLU A 485 -20.47 -13.30 -4.47
C GLU A 485 -21.08 -14.46 -5.26
N SER A 486 -21.27 -14.20 -6.55
CA SER A 486 -20.97 -15.18 -7.59
C SER A 486 -19.49 -15.59 -7.44
N MET A 487 -19.23 -16.90 -7.41
CA MET A 487 -17.88 -17.39 -7.71
C MET A 487 -17.39 -16.72 -9.01
N PRO A 488 -16.08 -16.41 -9.15
CA PRO A 488 -15.58 -15.93 -10.43
C PRO A 488 -16.01 -16.94 -11.51
N PRO A 489 -16.35 -16.46 -12.72
CA PRO A 489 -16.88 -17.34 -13.74
C PRO A 489 -15.97 -18.57 -13.88
N PRO A 490 -16.54 -19.77 -14.07
CA PRO A 490 -15.78 -21.01 -14.10
C PRO A 490 -14.58 -20.96 -15.05
N VAL A 491 -14.67 -20.14 -16.11
CA VAL A 491 -13.59 -19.82 -17.04
C VAL A 491 -13.46 -18.31 -17.23
N GLN A 492 -12.24 -17.85 -17.49
CA GLN A 492 -11.97 -16.48 -17.92
C GLN A 492 -11.73 -16.49 -19.43
N GLU A 493 -12.50 -15.75 -20.23
CA GLU A 493 -12.27 -15.67 -21.67
C GLU A 493 -10.89 -15.06 -21.97
N MET A 494 -10.15 -15.72 -22.86
CA MET A 494 -8.81 -15.33 -23.29
C MET A 494 -8.89 -14.62 -24.65
N PRO A 495 -8.19 -13.49 -24.85
CA PRO A 495 -8.22 -12.76 -26.10
C PRO A 495 -7.53 -13.55 -27.22
N GLY A 496 -8.14 -13.52 -28.42
CA GLY A 496 -7.57 -14.10 -29.63
C GLY A 496 -8.67 -14.58 -30.60
N PRO A 497 -8.36 -14.72 -31.90
CA PRO A 497 -9.29 -15.29 -32.85
C PRO A 497 -9.59 -16.76 -32.49
N SER A 498 -10.85 -17.16 -32.63
CA SER A 498 -11.26 -18.54 -32.41
C SER A 498 -10.67 -19.43 -33.50
N MET A 499 -10.02 -20.53 -33.10
CA MET A 499 -9.62 -21.56 -34.05
C MET A 499 -10.85 -22.29 -34.59
N SER A 500 -10.81 -22.72 -35.84
CA SER A 500 -11.91 -23.50 -36.42
C SER A 500 -12.15 -24.78 -35.61
N ALA A 501 -13.41 -25.18 -35.47
CA ALA A 501 -13.78 -26.43 -34.79
C ALA A 501 -13.16 -27.68 -35.46
N GLU A 502 -12.67 -27.53 -36.69
CA GLU A 502 -12.00 -28.56 -37.50
C GLU A 502 -10.49 -28.63 -37.25
N ASN A 503 -9.92 -27.75 -36.42
CA ASN A 503 -8.49 -27.75 -36.14
C ASN A 503 -8.08 -29.03 -35.40
N ARG A 504 -7.24 -29.84 -36.05
CA ARG A 504 -6.80 -31.14 -35.54
C ARG A 504 -6.09 -31.06 -34.20
N ASN A 505 -5.22 -30.07 -33.98
CA ASN A 505 -4.48 -29.92 -32.73
C ASN A 505 -5.41 -29.58 -31.56
N LEU A 506 -6.43 -28.76 -31.80
CA LEU A 506 -7.47 -28.45 -30.81
C LEU A 506 -8.32 -29.69 -30.51
N GLN A 507 -8.79 -30.40 -31.53
CA GLN A 507 -9.55 -31.64 -31.35
C GLN A 507 -8.76 -32.69 -30.56
N ASP A 508 -7.50 -32.96 -30.94
CA ASP A 508 -6.64 -33.93 -30.26
C ASP A 508 -6.40 -33.54 -28.79
N ALA A 509 -6.19 -32.24 -28.51
CA ALA A 509 -6.03 -31.75 -27.14
C ALA A 509 -7.31 -31.85 -26.32
N LEU A 510 -8.45 -31.44 -26.88
CA LEU A 510 -9.76 -31.55 -26.23
C LEU A 510 -10.13 -33.01 -25.98
N GLN A 511 -9.84 -33.92 -26.91
CA GLN A 511 -10.05 -35.36 -26.73
C GLN A 511 -9.21 -35.91 -25.58
N CYS A 512 -7.93 -35.54 -25.49
CA CYS A 512 -7.06 -35.95 -24.38
C CYS A 512 -7.57 -35.44 -23.03
N ILE A 513 -8.17 -34.25 -23.01
CA ILE A 513 -8.78 -33.65 -21.81
C ILE A 513 -10.09 -34.35 -21.44
N LYS A 514 -10.93 -34.75 -22.41
CA LYS A 514 -12.25 -35.36 -22.18
C LYS A 514 -12.21 -36.87 -21.92
N ASP A 515 -11.47 -37.63 -22.70
CA ASP A 515 -11.72 -39.08 -22.84
C ASP A 515 -10.90 -39.99 -21.93
N ASP A 516 -9.73 -39.54 -21.45
CA ASP A 516 -8.85 -40.39 -20.65
C ASP A 516 -8.92 -40.05 -19.14
N PRO A 517 -9.62 -40.85 -18.32
CA PRO A 517 -9.72 -40.62 -16.87
C PRO A 517 -8.42 -40.95 -16.11
N LYS A 518 -7.44 -41.64 -16.71
CA LYS A 518 -6.14 -41.96 -16.09
C LYS A 518 -5.08 -40.88 -16.35
N VAL A 519 -5.31 -40.02 -17.34
CA VAL A 519 -4.40 -38.91 -17.69
C VAL A 519 -4.70 -37.70 -16.81
N GLY A 520 -3.84 -37.48 -15.81
CA GLY A 520 -3.89 -36.30 -14.94
C GLY A 520 -3.06 -35.13 -15.44
N MET A 521 -2.11 -35.35 -16.36
CA MET A 521 -1.21 -34.30 -16.83
C MET A 521 -0.85 -34.50 -18.31
N ILE A 522 -0.99 -33.42 -19.07
CA ILE A 522 -0.83 -33.36 -20.53
C ILE A 522 0.22 -32.30 -20.84
N GLY A 523 1.18 -32.60 -21.70
CA GLY A 523 2.26 -31.70 -22.10
C GLY A 523 2.17 -31.39 -23.58
N ILE A 524 1.94 -30.13 -23.91
CA ILE A 524 1.92 -29.60 -25.28
C ILE A 524 3.30 -29.00 -25.55
N TRP A 525 4.03 -29.51 -26.53
CA TRP A 525 5.37 -29.02 -26.82
C TRP A 525 5.65 -28.79 -28.30
N GLY A 526 6.57 -27.89 -28.61
CA GLY A 526 6.91 -27.52 -29.99
C GLY A 526 7.76 -26.25 -30.07
N PRO A 527 8.32 -25.95 -31.25
CA PRO A 527 9.21 -24.80 -31.46
C PRO A 527 8.55 -23.47 -31.06
N GLY A 528 9.35 -22.46 -30.72
CA GLY A 528 8.86 -21.10 -30.46
C GLY A 528 8.09 -20.53 -31.66
N GLY A 529 7.01 -19.79 -31.40
CA GLY A 529 6.22 -19.16 -32.48
C GLY A 529 5.28 -20.08 -33.25
N VAL A 530 5.15 -21.36 -32.86
CA VAL A 530 4.25 -22.34 -33.51
C VAL A 530 2.77 -22.24 -33.10
N GLY A 531 2.43 -21.35 -32.16
CA GLY A 531 1.03 -21.13 -31.73
C GLY A 531 0.58 -21.95 -30.52
N LYS A 532 1.49 -22.39 -29.65
CA LYS A 532 1.15 -23.14 -28.41
C LYS A 532 0.23 -22.36 -27.46
N THR A 533 0.58 -21.11 -27.15
CA THR A 533 -0.26 -20.21 -26.34
C THR A 533 -1.61 -19.97 -26.98
N HIS A 534 -1.66 -19.83 -28.31
CA HIS A 534 -2.92 -19.68 -29.05
C HIS A 534 -3.81 -20.93 -28.93
N LEU A 535 -3.23 -22.12 -29.04
CA LEU A 535 -3.92 -23.39 -28.78
C LEU A 535 -4.43 -23.47 -27.34
N LEU A 536 -3.63 -23.06 -26.35
CA LEU A 536 -4.01 -23.07 -24.94
C LEU A 536 -5.15 -22.09 -24.62
N ASN A 537 -5.13 -20.89 -25.21
CA ASN A 537 -6.22 -19.91 -25.12
C ASN A 537 -7.52 -20.47 -25.70
N ASN A 538 -7.46 -21.17 -26.84
CA ASN A 538 -8.63 -21.82 -27.43
C ASN A 538 -9.15 -23.00 -26.60
N ILE A 539 -8.26 -23.79 -25.97
CA ILE A 539 -8.67 -24.83 -25.01
C ILE A 539 -9.41 -24.19 -23.83
N ASN A 540 -8.89 -23.09 -23.30
CA ASN A 540 -9.56 -22.33 -22.24
C ASN A 540 -10.94 -21.85 -22.71
N ASN A 541 -11.03 -21.20 -23.87
CA ASN A 541 -12.29 -20.63 -24.37
C ASN A 541 -13.32 -21.69 -24.79
N SER A 542 -12.89 -22.94 -25.05
CA SER A 542 -13.78 -24.08 -25.32
C SER A 542 -14.43 -24.68 -24.05
N PHE A 543 -14.29 -24.01 -22.91
CA PHE A 543 -14.86 -24.47 -21.65
C PHE A 543 -16.39 -24.40 -21.67
N GLY A 544 -17.04 -25.54 -21.42
CA GLY A 544 -18.50 -25.69 -21.42
C GLY A 544 -18.97 -26.86 -22.30
N ASP A 545 -18.26 -27.14 -23.40
CA ASP A 545 -18.63 -28.19 -24.35
C ASP A 545 -18.23 -29.59 -23.83
N GLY A 546 -19.02 -30.16 -22.92
CA GLY A 546 -18.85 -31.53 -22.44
C GLY A 546 -17.63 -31.78 -21.54
N MET A 547 -17.06 -30.73 -20.95
CA MET A 547 -16.00 -30.84 -19.93
C MET A 547 -16.57 -30.76 -18.51
N ASN A 548 -16.27 -31.75 -17.68
CA ASN A 548 -16.76 -31.83 -16.29
C ASN A 548 -15.70 -31.32 -15.30
N PHE A 549 -15.52 -30.00 -15.23
CA PHE A 549 -14.66 -29.32 -14.24
C PHE A 549 -15.41 -28.17 -13.57
N ASP A 550 -15.14 -27.91 -12.29
CA ASP A 550 -15.78 -26.82 -11.53
C ASP A 550 -15.21 -25.45 -11.94
N PHE A 551 -13.93 -25.39 -12.35
CA PHE A 551 -13.27 -24.18 -12.83
C PHE A 551 -11.97 -24.48 -13.62
N VAL A 552 -11.55 -23.50 -14.43
CA VAL A 552 -10.26 -23.47 -15.16
C VAL A 552 -9.40 -22.33 -14.63
N VAL A 553 -8.13 -22.64 -14.36
CA VAL A 553 -7.12 -21.66 -13.95
C VAL A 553 -6.05 -21.58 -15.03
N PHE A 554 -5.93 -20.41 -15.68
CA PHE A 554 -4.84 -20.11 -16.60
C PHE A 554 -3.70 -19.43 -15.84
N VAL A 555 -2.49 -19.96 -15.97
CA VAL A 555 -1.28 -19.48 -15.29
C VAL A 555 -0.18 -19.33 -16.34
N THR A 556 0.44 -18.15 -16.39
CA THR A 556 1.60 -17.91 -17.25
C THR A 556 2.89 -18.14 -16.45
N ALA A 557 3.71 -19.10 -16.86
CA ALA A 557 4.90 -19.52 -16.15
C ALA A 557 6.11 -18.62 -16.46
N SER A 558 6.39 -18.33 -17.74
CA SER A 558 7.59 -17.59 -18.24
C SER A 558 8.94 -18.24 -17.86
N ARG A 559 10.08 -17.73 -18.36
CA ARG A 559 11.42 -18.32 -18.11
C ARG A 559 11.78 -18.46 -16.63
N GLU A 560 11.42 -17.46 -15.83
CA GLU A 560 11.78 -17.37 -14.41
C GLU A 560 10.56 -17.67 -13.51
N CYS A 561 9.87 -18.77 -13.79
CA CYS A 561 8.70 -19.21 -13.02
C CYS A 561 9.09 -19.71 -11.62
N SER A 562 8.62 -19.03 -10.56
CA SER A 562 8.70 -19.51 -9.17
C SER A 562 7.37 -20.09 -8.68
N VAL A 563 7.43 -20.89 -7.60
CA VAL A 563 6.23 -21.46 -6.97
C VAL A 563 5.30 -20.35 -6.46
N GLU A 564 5.84 -19.29 -5.88
CA GLU A 564 5.07 -18.15 -5.34
C GLU A 564 4.33 -17.40 -6.44
N LYS A 565 4.95 -17.24 -7.62
CA LYS A 565 4.33 -16.59 -8.78
C LYS A 565 3.10 -17.38 -9.24
N VAL A 566 3.21 -18.71 -9.31
CA VAL A 566 2.08 -19.59 -9.64
C VAL A 566 1.01 -19.55 -8.56
N GLN A 567 1.38 -19.63 -7.28
CA GLN A 567 0.45 -19.53 -6.16
C GLN A 567 -0.33 -18.21 -6.19
N SER A 568 0.35 -17.09 -6.45
CA SER A 568 -0.27 -15.76 -6.48
C SER A 568 -1.30 -15.66 -7.61
N GLN A 569 -0.99 -16.16 -8.81
CA GLN A 569 -1.93 -16.19 -9.94
C GLN A 569 -3.15 -17.08 -9.64
N ILE A 570 -2.96 -18.23 -8.98
CA ILE A 570 -4.06 -19.11 -8.55
C ILE A 570 -4.94 -18.41 -7.52
N ILE A 571 -4.34 -17.80 -6.49
CA ILE A 571 -5.05 -17.09 -5.42
C ILE A 571 -5.87 -15.93 -5.98
N GLU A 572 -5.28 -15.13 -6.87
CA GLU A 572 -5.94 -14.01 -7.53
C GLU A 572 -7.11 -14.48 -8.39
N ARG A 573 -6.90 -15.52 -9.22
CA ARG A 573 -7.94 -16.09 -10.10
C ARG A 573 -9.12 -16.69 -9.33
N LEU A 574 -8.85 -17.29 -8.18
CA LEU A 574 -9.86 -17.94 -7.33
C LEU A 574 -10.37 -17.05 -6.19
N ARG A 575 -9.86 -15.81 -6.08
CA ARG A 575 -10.18 -14.83 -5.02
C ARG A 575 -10.06 -15.43 -3.60
N LEU A 576 -9.00 -16.19 -3.35
CA LEU A 576 -8.76 -16.80 -2.03
C LEU A 576 -8.18 -15.77 -1.06
N GLN A 577 -8.70 -15.69 0.16
CA GLN A 577 -8.08 -14.86 1.21
C GLN A 577 -6.91 -15.62 1.81
N SER A 578 -5.70 -15.07 1.66
CA SER A 578 -4.50 -15.68 2.24
C SER A 578 -4.39 -15.30 3.72
N VAL A 579 -4.66 -16.27 4.60
CA VAL A 579 -4.43 -16.17 6.04
C VAL A 579 -3.34 -17.18 6.40
N GLY A 580 -2.09 -16.86 6.06
CA GLY A 580 -0.91 -17.72 6.31
C GLY A 580 -0.28 -18.30 5.04
N SER A 581 -0.02 -19.61 5.02
CA SER A 581 0.69 -20.26 3.90
C SER A 581 -0.19 -20.42 2.66
N ASN A 582 0.16 -19.73 1.57
CA ASN A 582 -0.51 -19.82 0.27
C ASN A 582 -0.70 -21.27 -0.22
N ARG A 583 0.32 -22.11 -0.03
CA ARG A 583 0.28 -23.55 -0.34
C ARG A 583 -0.88 -24.26 0.33
N LEU A 584 -1.07 -24.05 1.64
CA LEU A 584 -2.11 -24.72 2.41
C LEU A 584 -3.51 -24.24 2.00
N THR A 585 -3.65 -22.94 1.75
CA THR A 585 -4.89 -22.31 1.29
C THR A 585 -5.34 -22.89 -0.06
N ILE A 586 -4.42 -22.94 -1.03
CA ILE A 586 -4.69 -23.52 -2.36
C ILE A 586 -5.02 -25.01 -2.23
N HIS A 587 -4.25 -25.76 -1.44
CA HIS A 587 -4.47 -27.19 -1.25
C HIS A 587 -5.83 -27.51 -0.64
N ALA A 588 -6.22 -26.80 0.43
CA ALA A 588 -7.50 -26.99 1.09
C ALA A 588 -8.68 -26.74 0.14
N TYR A 589 -8.59 -25.70 -0.70
CA TYR A 589 -9.64 -25.34 -1.66
C TYR A 589 -9.73 -26.32 -2.84
N MET A 590 -8.61 -26.67 -3.46
CA MET A 590 -8.59 -27.53 -4.66
C MET A 590 -8.84 -29.01 -4.35
N LYS A 591 -8.62 -29.45 -3.10
CA LYS A 591 -8.78 -30.87 -2.71
C LYS A 591 -10.21 -31.38 -2.83
N THR A 592 -11.23 -30.53 -2.77
CA THR A 592 -12.64 -30.96 -2.83
C THR A 592 -13.29 -30.74 -4.20
N LYS A 593 -12.56 -30.21 -5.18
CA LYS A 593 -13.11 -29.76 -6.48
C LYS A 593 -12.46 -30.44 -7.68
N SER A 594 -13.19 -30.49 -8.79
CA SER A 594 -12.70 -30.84 -10.12
C SER A 594 -12.15 -29.60 -10.80
N PHE A 595 -10.94 -29.65 -11.33
CA PHE A 595 -10.27 -28.46 -11.89
C PHE A 595 -9.41 -28.80 -13.10
N LEU A 596 -9.21 -27.78 -13.94
CA LEU A 596 -8.24 -27.78 -15.02
C LEU A 596 -7.25 -26.62 -14.80
N VAL A 597 -5.96 -26.92 -14.63
CA VAL A 597 -4.91 -25.88 -14.58
C VAL A 597 -4.18 -25.88 -15.92
N LEU A 598 -4.12 -24.71 -16.57
CA LEU A 598 -3.40 -24.47 -17.81
C LEU A 598 -2.13 -23.68 -17.48
N LEU A 599 -0.96 -24.31 -17.59
CA LEU A 599 0.36 -23.72 -17.34
C LEU A 599 1.01 -23.35 -18.68
N ASP A 600 1.04 -22.07 -19.02
CA ASP A 600 1.62 -21.61 -20.28
C ASP A 600 3.12 -21.29 -20.15
N ASP A 601 3.89 -21.73 -21.14
CA ASP A 601 5.31 -21.47 -21.36
C ASP A 601 6.25 -21.86 -20.20
N LEU A 602 6.24 -23.15 -19.85
CA LEU A 602 7.09 -23.72 -18.79
C LEU A 602 8.50 -24.05 -19.30
N TRP A 603 9.53 -23.51 -18.64
CA TRP A 603 10.95 -23.68 -19.03
C TRP A 603 11.72 -24.69 -18.19
N ASN A 604 11.35 -24.88 -16.93
CA ASN A 604 12.00 -25.77 -15.97
C ASN A 604 10.95 -26.56 -15.17
N GLU A 605 11.38 -27.62 -14.48
CA GLU A 605 10.52 -28.38 -13.58
C GLU A 605 9.97 -27.50 -12.44
N ILE A 606 8.67 -27.62 -12.15
CA ILE A 606 8.02 -26.95 -11.03
C ILE A 606 7.29 -27.96 -10.16
N ASN A 607 7.49 -27.87 -8.84
CA ASN A 607 6.86 -28.76 -7.88
C ASN A 607 5.41 -28.34 -7.61
N LEU A 608 4.45 -29.02 -8.27
CA LEU A 608 3.02 -28.71 -8.14
C LEU A 608 2.48 -28.96 -6.71
N GLU A 609 3.12 -29.83 -5.91
CA GLU A 609 2.72 -30.03 -4.50
C GLU A 609 3.11 -28.84 -3.60
N GLU A 610 4.21 -28.16 -3.92
CA GLU A 610 4.63 -26.92 -3.25
C GLU A 610 3.75 -25.74 -3.65
N VAL A 611 3.23 -25.73 -4.88
CA VAL A 611 2.17 -24.79 -5.31
C VAL A 611 0.89 -25.02 -4.49
N GLY A 612 0.64 -26.24 -4.03
CA GLY A 612 -0.57 -26.63 -3.30
C GLY A 612 -1.56 -27.45 -4.14
N ILE A 613 -1.20 -27.84 -5.37
CA ILE A 613 -2.07 -28.67 -6.20
C ILE A 613 -2.16 -30.09 -5.61
N PRO A 614 -3.37 -30.62 -5.35
CA PRO A 614 -3.54 -31.89 -4.67
C PRO A 614 -3.34 -33.10 -5.59
N TYR A 615 -2.46 -34.02 -5.18
CA TYR A 615 -2.28 -35.32 -5.80
C TYR A 615 -3.20 -36.40 -5.19
N PRO A 616 -3.48 -37.51 -5.91
CA PRO A 616 -3.07 -37.80 -7.30
C PRO A 616 -3.89 -37.02 -8.33
N LEU A 617 -3.30 -36.78 -9.51
CA LEU A 617 -3.96 -36.18 -10.68
C LEU A 617 -4.66 -37.27 -11.53
N GLY A 618 -5.74 -36.88 -12.22
CA GLY A 618 -6.64 -37.75 -12.98
C GLY A 618 -8.04 -37.81 -12.35
N ASN A 619 -8.80 -38.85 -12.67
CA ASN A 619 -10.10 -39.10 -12.04
C ASN A 619 -9.90 -39.80 -10.69
N VAL A 620 -10.18 -39.08 -9.60
CA VAL A 620 -9.97 -39.55 -8.22
C VAL A 620 -11.25 -39.33 -7.43
N LYS A 621 -11.87 -40.41 -6.93
CA LYS A 621 -13.11 -40.34 -6.12
C LYS A 621 -14.23 -39.51 -6.78
N LYS A 622 -14.41 -39.65 -8.10
CA LYS A 622 -15.35 -38.89 -8.95
C LYS A 622 -14.99 -37.41 -9.20
N LEU A 623 -13.84 -36.92 -8.72
CA LEU A 623 -13.31 -35.60 -9.06
C LEU A 623 -12.37 -35.70 -10.25
N ASN A 624 -12.48 -34.78 -11.21
CA ASN A 624 -11.61 -34.71 -12.39
C ASN A 624 -10.55 -33.63 -12.17
N ARG A 625 -9.29 -34.03 -11.99
CA ARG A 625 -8.16 -33.11 -11.73
C ARG A 625 -7.13 -33.22 -12.84
N LYS A 626 -7.01 -32.20 -13.68
CA LYS A 626 -6.07 -32.20 -14.81
C LYS A 626 -5.19 -30.96 -14.85
N VAL A 627 -3.97 -31.15 -15.33
CA VAL A 627 -3.01 -30.10 -15.61
C VAL A 627 -2.57 -30.20 -17.07
N VAL A 628 -2.65 -29.11 -17.82
CA VAL A 628 -2.11 -29.01 -19.18
C VAL A 628 -0.98 -27.99 -19.11
N LEU A 629 0.21 -28.36 -19.58
CA LEU A 629 1.35 -27.44 -19.67
C LEU A 629 1.78 -27.25 -21.12
N THR A 630 2.22 -26.05 -21.48
CA THR A 630 2.91 -25.79 -22.75
C THR A 630 4.40 -25.58 -22.48
N THR A 631 5.26 -26.06 -23.40
CA THR A 631 6.71 -25.84 -23.29
C THR A 631 7.37 -25.85 -24.67
N ARG A 632 8.53 -25.19 -24.80
CA ARG A 632 9.38 -25.30 -25.99
C ARG A 632 10.26 -26.55 -25.97
N LEU A 633 10.49 -27.13 -24.79
CA LEU A 633 11.50 -28.16 -24.56
C LEU A 633 10.85 -29.47 -24.16
N ARG A 634 10.94 -30.50 -25.01
CA ARG A 634 10.40 -31.84 -24.70
C ARG A 634 10.92 -32.41 -23.38
N LYS A 635 12.17 -32.11 -23.00
CA LYS A 635 12.76 -32.56 -21.72
C LYS A 635 11.93 -32.13 -20.49
N VAL A 636 11.26 -30.98 -20.56
CA VAL A 636 10.42 -30.46 -19.46
C VAL A 636 9.17 -31.32 -19.29
N CYS A 637 8.57 -31.82 -20.37
CA CYS A 637 7.48 -32.80 -20.28
C CYS A 637 7.92 -34.07 -19.53
N GLY A 638 9.14 -34.54 -19.79
CA GLY A 638 9.73 -35.68 -19.09
C GLY A 638 9.99 -35.41 -17.60
N GLN A 639 10.58 -34.26 -17.27
CA GLN A 639 10.82 -33.83 -15.89
C GLN A 639 9.52 -33.71 -15.10
N MET A 640 8.50 -33.10 -15.70
CA MET A 640 7.16 -32.98 -15.13
C MET A 640 6.42 -34.32 -15.11
N LYS A 641 6.95 -35.42 -15.65
CA LYS A 641 6.30 -36.75 -15.69
C LYS A 641 4.92 -36.72 -16.35
N VAL A 642 4.82 -35.96 -17.44
CA VAL A 642 3.61 -35.87 -18.27
C VAL A 642 3.18 -37.28 -18.73
N LYS A 643 1.89 -37.60 -18.64
CA LYS A 643 1.36 -38.91 -19.07
C LYS A 643 0.99 -38.95 -20.55
N LYS A 644 0.70 -37.79 -21.14
CA LYS A 644 0.36 -37.65 -22.57
C LYS A 644 1.04 -36.43 -23.16
N GLU A 645 1.88 -36.64 -24.16
CA GLU A 645 2.55 -35.57 -24.90
C GLU A 645 1.81 -35.29 -26.22
N LEU A 646 1.62 -34.01 -26.53
CA LEU A 646 1.11 -33.53 -27.81
C LEU A 646 2.17 -32.61 -28.43
N LYS A 647 2.69 -33.00 -29.60
CA LYS A 647 3.66 -32.18 -30.33
C LYS A 647 2.91 -31.26 -31.30
N VAL A 648 2.97 -29.95 -31.10
CA VAL A 648 2.46 -28.98 -32.07
C VAL A 648 3.48 -28.85 -33.19
N ALA A 649 3.10 -29.34 -34.37
CA ALA A 649 3.91 -29.27 -35.57
C ALA A 649 3.71 -27.94 -36.31
N TYR A 650 4.61 -27.64 -37.25
CA TYR A 650 4.45 -26.55 -38.21
C TYR A 650 3.17 -26.72 -39.04
N LEU A 651 2.64 -25.60 -39.56
CA LEU A 651 1.47 -25.58 -40.42
C LEU A 651 1.75 -26.33 -41.72
N GLN A 652 0.72 -27.02 -42.23
CA GLN A 652 0.77 -27.63 -43.56
C GLN A 652 0.71 -26.55 -44.63
N GLU A 653 1.18 -26.86 -45.84
CA GLU A 653 1.34 -25.89 -46.94
C GLU A 653 0.07 -25.07 -47.22
N HIS A 654 -1.11 -25.71 -47.16
CA HIS A 654 -2.39 -25.03 -47.37
C HIS A 654 -2.72 -24.01 -46.27
N GLU A 655 -2.61 -24.40 -45.00
CA GLU A 655 -2.88 -23.53 -43.84
C GLU A 655 -1.84 -22.39 -43.75
N ALA A 656 -0.57 -22.72 -44.02
CA ALA A 656 0.52 -21.76 -44.06
C ALA A 656 0.30 -20.69 -45.16
N TRP A 657 -0.15 -21.12 -46.34
CA TRP A 657 -0.46 -20.21 -47.44
C TRP A 657 -1.61 -19.27 -47.13
N GLN A 658 -2.66 -19.78 -46.49
CA GLN A 658 -3.80 -18.96 -46.08
C GLN A 658 -3.37 -17.90 -45.05
N LEU A 659 -2.63 -18.30 -44.02
CA LEU A 659 -2.11 -17.36 -43.03
C LEU A 659 -1.15 -16.32 -43.65
N PHE A 660 -0.31 -16.73 -44.60
CA PHE A 660 0.60 -15.82 -45.28
C PHE A 660 -0.15 -14.78 -46.13
N LYS A 661 -1.19 -15.21 -46.85
CA LYS A 661 -2.08 -14.34 -47.62
C LYS A 661 -2.81 -13.31 -46.77
N GLU A 662 -3.22 -13.65 -45.56
CA GLU A 662 -3.88 -12.71 -44.64
C GLU A 662 -2.94 -11.57 -44.18
N ASN A 663 -1.62 -11.76 -44.33
CA ASN A 663 -0.60 -10.81 -43.89
C ASN A 663 0.04 -10.01 -45.04
N ILE A 664 -0.40 -10.22 -46.28
CA ILE A 664 0.03 -9.46 -47.47
C ILE A 664 -1.23 -8.92 -48.15
N ASP A 665 -1.19 -7.70 -48.65
CA ASP A 665 -2.32 -7.15 -49.39
C ASP A 665 -2.57 -7.87 -50.72
N ALA A 666 -3.84 -7.95 -51.10
CA ALA A 666 -4.28 -8.59 -52.33
C ALA A 666 -3.69 -7.92 -53.60
N GLU A 667 -3.34 -6.62 -53.53
CA GLU A 667 -2.73 -5.89 -54.64
C GLU A 667 -1.29 -6.35 -54.91
N THR A 668 -0.44 -6.49 -53.88
CA THR A 668 0.92 -7.05 -54.01
C THR A 668 0.90 -8.48 -54.59
N LEU A 669 -0.06 -9.32 -54.18
CA LEU A 669 -0.21 -10.69 -54.68
C LEU A 669 -0.91 -10.79 -56.05
N SER A 670 -1.31 -9.67 -56.66
CA SER A 670 -1.96 -9.68 -57.98
C SER A 670 -0.98 -9.91 -59.14
N SER A 671 0.34 -9.72 -58.92
CA SER A 671 1.36 -10.11 -59.91
C SER A 671 1.57 -11.63 -59.88
N PRO A 672 1.36 -12.35 -61.00
CA PRO A 672 1.58 -13.81 -61.07
C PRO A 672 3.02 -14.22 -60.73
N HIS A 673 3.99 -13.35 -61.00
CA HIS A 673 5.39 -13.62 -60.70
C HIS A 673 5.67 -13.49 -59.19
N ILE A 674 5.15 -12.44 -58.54
CA ILE A 674 5.24 -12.26 -57.09
C ILE A 674 4.51 -13.38 -56.34
N GLU A 675 3.35 -13.84 -56.82
CA GLU A 675 2.68 -15.02 -56.22
C GLU A 675 3.58 -16.26 -56.29
N THR A 676 4.31 -16.45 -57.39
CA THR A 676 5.25 -17.56 -57.56
C THR A 676 6.42 -17.46 -56.57
N LEU A 677 7.04 -16.28 -56.46
CA LEU A 677 8.10 -16.01 -55.49
C LEU A 677 7.60 -16.14 -54.05
N ALA A 678 6.38 -15.71 -53.76
CA ALA A 678 5.74 -15.84 -52.46
C ALA A 678 5.56 -17.31 -52.05
N ARG A 679 5.15 -18.18 -52.99
CA ARG A 679 5.07 -19.63 -52.76
C ARG A 679 6.44 -20.26 -52.56
N GLU A 680 7.46 -19.79 -53.27
CA GLU A 680 8.83 -20.26 -53.08
C GLU A 680 9.40 -19.85 -51.71
N LEU A 681 9.20 -18.60 -51.30
CA LEU A 681 9.59 -18.11 -49.97
C LEU A 681 8.87 -18.90 -48.88
N MET A 682 7.56 -19.14 -49.02
CA MET A 682 6.77 -19.92 -48.06
C MET A 682 7.33 -21.32 -47.82
N LYS A 683 7.85 -21.99 -48.87
CA LYS A 683 8.50 -23.31 -48.72
C LYS A 683 9.73 -23.24 -47.82
N GLU A 684 10.51 -22.16 -47.91
CA GLU A 684 11.68 -21.94 -47.05
C GLU A 684 11.31 -21.61 -45.59
N LEU A 685 10.12 -21.04 -45.35
CA LEU A 685 9.60 -20.75 -43.99
C LEU A 685 9.05 -21.98 -43.26
N LYS A 686 8.95 -23.13 -43.95
CA LYS A 686 8.60 -24.45 -43.40
C LYS A 686 7.34 -24.45 -42.50
N GLY A 687 6.38 -23.57 -42.77
CA GLY A 687 5.10 -23.52 -42.07
C GLY A 687 5.12 -22.94 -40.65
N LEU A 688 6.13 -22.14 -40.26
CA LEU A 688 6.18 -21.50 -38.94
C LEU A 688 5.25 -20.25 -38.87
N PRO A 689 4.16 -20.26 -38.08
CA PRO A 689 3.20 -19.15 -38.02
C PRO A 689 3.81 -17.78 -37.76
N LEU A 690 4.66 -17.65 -36.72
CA LEU A 690 5.30 -16.37 -36.41
C LEU A 690 6.18 -15.87 -37.56
N ALA A 691 6.95 -16.74 -38.21
CA ALA A 691 7.75 -16.35 -39.37
C ALA A 691 6.89 -15.98 -40.58
N LEU A 692 5.81 -16.72 -40.85
CA LEU A 692 4.85 -16.39 -41.91
C LEU A 692 4.24 -15.00 -41.71
N ILE A 693 3.83 -14.67 -40.49
CA ILE A 693 3.27 -13.36 -40.15
C ILE A 693 4.34 -12.26 -40.28
N THR A 694 5.47 -12.41 -39.60
CA THR A 694 6.50 -11.37 -39.51
C THR A 694 7.21 -11.13 -40.84
N ILE A 695 7.47 -12.18 -41.62
CA ILE A 695 8.13 -12.05 -42.94
C ILE A 695 7.10 -11.66 -44.00
N GLY A 696 5.88 -12.19 -43.95
CA GLY A 696 4.80 -11.78 -44.86
C GLY A 696 4.59 -10.27 -44.82
N LYS A 697 4.47 -9.68 -43.62
CA LYS A 697 4.37 -8.22 -43.48
C LYS A 697 5.64 -7.46 -43.86
N ALA A 698 6.83 -8.03 -43.63
CA ALA A 698 8.09 -7.41 -44.08
C ALA A 698 8.20 -7.35 -45.61
N MET A 699 7.53 -8.27 -46.32
CA MET A 699 7.46 -8.34 -47.77
C MET A 699 6.34 -7.50 -48.38
N TYR A 700 5.56 -6.80 -47.55
CA TYR A 700 4.54 -5.84 -47.98
C TYR A 700 5.13 -4.74 -48.88
N GLN A 701 4.50 -4.49 -50.03
CA GLN A 701 4.92 -3.49 -51.04
C GLN A 701 6.39 -3.61 -51.50
N LYS A 702 6.96 -4.82 -51.50
CA LYS A 702 8.30 -5.09 -52.04
C LYS A 702 8.26 -5.45 -53.52
N ASP A 703 9.31 -5.06 -54.23
CA ASP A 703 9.49 -5.39 -55.64
C ASP A 703 10.02 -6.81 -55.86
N GLU A 704 9.96 -7.31 -57.09
CA GLU A 704 10.35 -8.68 -57.45
C GLU A 704 11.79 -9.01 -57.05
N TYR A 705 12.73 -8.07 -57.22
CA TYR A 705 14.13 -8.24 -56.85
C TYR A 705 14.31 -8.45 -55.34
N GLN A 706 13.54 -7.72 -54.53
CA GLN A 706 13.55 -7.86 -53.07
C GLN A 706 12.99 -9.22 -52.64
N TRP A 707 12.00 -9.77 -53.36
CA TRP A 707 11.50 -11.13 -53.14
C TRP A 707 12.54 -12.20 -53.46
N GLU A 708 13.23 -12.10 -54.59
CA GLU A 708 14.33 -13.03 -54.94
C GLU A 708 15.46 -12.99 -53.90
N THR A 709 15.83 -11.79 -53.45
CA THR A 709 16.85 -11.60 -52.41
C THR A 709 16.42 -12.25 -51.10
N ALA A 710 15.14 -12.16 -50.73
CA ALA A 710 14.59 -12.78 -49.53
C ALA A 710 14.71 -14.32 -49.60
N ILE A 711 14.34 -14.91 -50.74
CA ILE A 711 14.45 -16.35 -50.98
C ILE A 711 15.90 -16.81 -50.91
N GLN A 712 16.82 -16.09 -51.56
CA GLN A 712 18.24 -16.42 -51.54
C GLN A 712 18.81 -16.38 -50.11
N TYR A 713 18.43 -15.36 -49.33
CA TYR A 713 18.81 -15.26 -47.92
C TYR A 713 18.29 -16.45 -47.11
N MET A 714 17.02 -16.83 -47.27
CA MET A 714 16.44 -17.96 -46.55
C MET A 714 17.13 -19.27 -46.89
N LYS A 715 17.43 -19.51 -48.18
CA LYS A 715 18.19 -20.67 -48.64
C LYS A 715 19.58 -20.72 -48.00
N GLN A 716 20.30 -19.59 -47.96
CA GLN A 716 21.63 -19.51 -47.33
C GLN A 716 21.57 -19.69 -45.79
N SER A 717 20.53 -19.18 -45.15
CA SER A 717 20.38 -19.18 -43.68
C SER A 717 19.88 -20.51 -43.12
N CYS A 718 19.11 -21.27 -43.92
CA CYS A 718 18.51 -22.55 -43.57
C CYS A 718 19.36 -23.77 -44.00
N CYS A 719 20.41 -23.59 -44.80
CA CYS A 719 21.37 -24.63 -45.19
C CYS A 719 22.46 -24.82 -44.11
N THR A 720 22.12 -25.52 -43.02
CA THR A 720 23.11 -26.28 -42.26
C THR A 720 22.70 -27.73 -42.27
N GLU A 721 23.03 -28.41 -43.36
CA GLU A 721 23.14 -29.87 -43.37
C GLU A 721 24.35 -30.25 -42.48
N ASP A 722 24.26 -31.38 -41.79
CA ASP A 722 25.32 -32.05 -40.99
C ASP A 722 25.40 -31.87 -39.47
N LYS A 723 24.43 -31.23 -38.78
CA LYS A 723 24.29 -31.42 -37.32
C LYS A 723 22.84 -31.68 -36.92
N ASP A 724 22.64 -32.71 -36.10
CA ASP A 724 21.34 -33.13 -35.59
C ASP A 724 20.65 -31.92 -34.92
N PRO A 725 19.40 -31.53 -35.28
CA PRO A 725 18.70 -30.36 -34.73
C PRO A 725 18.55 -30.32 -33.20
N ILE A 726 18.93 -31.42 -32.53
CA ILE A 726 18.98 -31.56 -31.08
C ILE A 726 20.24 -30.89 -30.49
N GLU A 727 21.35 -30.78 -31.23
CA GLU A 727 22.62 -30.21 -30.73
C GLU A 727 22.76 -28.68 -30.86
N LEU A 728 22.10 -28.04 -31.83
CA LEU A 728 22.16 -26.58 -32.06
C LEU A 728 21.00 -25.77 -31.43
N GLY A 729 20.01 -26.46 -30.86
CA GLY A 729 18.79 -25.86 -30.30
C GLY A 729 17.79 -25.43 -31.38
N MET A 730 16.54 -25.91 -31.27
CA MET A 730 15.45 -25.58 -32.22
C MET A 730 15.19 -24.07 -32.36
N GLU A 731 15.56 -23.26 -31.37
CA GLU A 731 15.34 -21.81 -31.35
C GLU A 731 16.28 -21.04 -32.29
N THR A 732 17.52 -21.49 -32.47
CA THR A 732 18.51 -20.81 -33.32
C THR A 732 18.06 -20.76 -34.78
N ASN A 733 17.39 -21.82 -35.26
CA ASN A 733 16.83 -21.86 -36.61
C ASN A 733 15.65 -20.90 -36.78
N VAL A 734 14.82 -20.75 -35.75
CA VAL A 734 13.72 -19.77 -35.74
C VAL A 734 14.26 -18.34 -35.71
N PHE A 735 15.29 -18.06 -34.90
CA PHE A 735 15.92 -16.74 -34.84
C PHE A 735 16.57 -16.35 -36.17
N ARG A 736 17.24 -17.28 -36.87
CA ARG A 736 17.82 -17.01 -38.20
C ARG A 736 16.76 -16.63 -39.24
N GLN A 737 15.60 -17.28 -39.23
CA GLN A 737 14.50 -16.92 -40.13
C GLN A 737 13.94 -15.54 -39.79
N LEU A 738 13.67 -15.26 -38.51
CA LEU A 738 13.11 -13.98 -38.06
C LEU A 738 14.10 -12.81 -38.17
N LYS A 739 15.41 -13.08 -38.12
CA LYS A 739 16.48 -12.08 -38.26
C LYS A 739 16.37 -11.32 -39.59
N PHE A 740 15.85 -11.97 -40.63
CA PHE A 740 15.60 -11.33 -41.92
C PHE A 740 14.75 -10.06 -41.77
N SER A 741 13.65 -10.12 -41.02
CA SER A 741 12.76 -8.96 -40.83
C SER A 741 13.45 -7.81 -40.09
N TYR A 742 14.39 -8.11 -39.19
CA TYR A 742 15.26 -7.12 -38.54
C TYR A 742 16.26 -6.49 -39.52
N GLU A 743 16.93 -7.30 -40.35
CA GLU A 743 17.88 -6.81 -41.35
C GLU A 743 17.21 -5.96 -42.44
N LYS A 744 15.90 -6.16 -42.70
CA LYS A 744 15.13 -5.35 -43.66
C LYS A 744 14.55 -4.07 -43.07
N LEU A 745 14.77 -3.77 -41.79
CA LEU A 745 14.46 -2.46 -41.24
C LEU A 745 15.22 -1.36 -41.97
N ARG A 746 14.56 -0.21 -42.18
CA ARG A 746 14.96 0.84 -43.12
C ARG A 746 16.30 1.52 -42.81
N ASN A 747 16.77 1.48 -41.57
CA ASN A 747 18.03 2.10 -41.14
C ASN A 747 18.54 1.49 -39.82
N ASP A 748 19.81 1.78 -39.51
CA ASP A 748 20.48 1.29 -38.30
C ASP A 748 19.85 1.85 -37.00
N ILE A 749 19.36 3.09 -37.02
CA ILE A 749 18.67 3.69 -35.87
C ILE A 749 17.45 2.85 -35.46
N LEU A 750 16.62 2.44 -36.43
CA LEU A 750 15.43 1.64 -36.17
C LEU A 750 15.79 0.23 -35.67
N ARG A 751 16.90 -0.33 -36.17
CA ARG A 751 17.46 -1.60 -35.70
C ARG A 751 17.93 -1.49 -34.25
N ASP A 752 18.70 -0.47 -33.91
CA ASP A 752 19.19 -0.23 -32.54
C ASP A 752 18.03 0.07 -31.57
N CYS A 753 17.05 0.86 -32.01
CA CYS A 753 15.81 1.11 -31.28
C CYS A 753 15.10 -0.20 -30.94
N PHE A 754 14.99 -1.13 -31.90
CA PHE A 754 14.41 -2.45 -31.65
C PHE A 754 15.21 -3.27 -30.64
N LEU A 755 16.55 -3.33 -30.77
CA LEU A 755 17.39 -4.08 -29.83
C LEU A 755 17.26 -3.56 -28.40
N THR A 756 17.12 -2.24 -28.20
CA THR A 756 16.93 -1.65 -26.86
C THR A 756 15.56 -1.93 -26.25
N CYS A 757 14.55 -2.39 -27.02
CA CYS A 757 13.28 -2.85 -26.47
C CYS A 757 13.44 -4.05 -25.52
N VAL A 758 14.53 -4.82 -25.64
CA VAL A 758 14.83 -5.95 -24.74
C VAL A 758 15.30 -5.52 -23.35
N LEU A 759 15.49 -4.21 -23.09
CA LEU A 759 15.86 -3.72 -21.76
C LEU A 759 14.73 -3.91 -20.73
N TRP A 760 13.51 -4.17 -21.17
CA TRP A 760 12.39 -4.49 -20.29
C TRP A 760 12.25 -6.02 -20.09
N PRO A 761 11.69 -6.47 -18.95
CA PRO A 761 11.46 -7.89 -18.69
C PRO A 761 10.60 -8.58 -19.75
N GLU A 762 10.64 -9.91 -19.77
CA GLU A 762 9.72 -10.74 -20.56
C GLU A 762 8.25 -10.40 -20.20
N ASP A 763 7.39 -10.35 -21.21
CA ASP A 763 5.97 -9.99 -21.11
C ASP A 763 5.63 -8.58 -20.58
N ALA A 764 6.64 -7.74 -20.31
CA ALA A 764 6.41 -6.39 -19.82
C ALA A 764 5.67 -5.52 -20.84
N LYS A 765 4.64 -4.81 -20.37
CA LYS A 765 4.01 -3.72 -21.13
C LYS A 765 4.88 -2.47 -21.01
N ILE A 766 5.42 -2.03 -22.13
CA ILE A 766 6.33 -0.89 -22.21
C ILE A 766 5.51 0.34 -22.60
N ARG A 767 5.53 1.39 -21.79
CA ARG A 767 4.89 2.66 -22.16
C ARG A 767 5.67 3.30 -23.30
N LYS A 768 4.98 3.85 -24.29
CA LYS A 768 5.66 4.50 -25.43
C LYS A 768 6.52 5.69 -25.01
N VAL A 769 6.12 6.41 -23.96
CA VAL A 769 6.87 7.54 -23.38
C VAL A 769 8.21 7.07 -22.82
N ASP A 770 8.22 5.99 -22.03
CA ASP A 770 9.45 5.44 -21.44
C ASP A 770 10.41 4.97 -22.53
N LEU A 771 9.88 4.34 -23.58
CA LEU A 771 10.69 3.88 -24.71
C LEU A 771 11.30 5.06 -25.48
N ALA A 772 10.53 6.12 -25.71
CA ALA A 772 11.02 7.36 -26.32
C ALA A 772 12.11 8.03 -25.46
N GLN A 773 11.91 8.12 -24.15
CA GLN A 773 12.92 8.65 -23.21
C GLN A 773 14.19 7.80 -23.20
N CYS A 774 14.06 6.48 -23.21
CA CYS A 774 15.18 5.55 -23.33
C CYS A 774 15.98 5.81 -24.62
N TRP A 775 15.32 5.90 -25.79
CA TRP A 775 16.00 6.14 -27.07
C TRP A 775 16.67 7.52 -27.15
N MET A 776 16.09 8.54 -26.52
CA MET A 776 16.74 9.84 -26.38
C MET A 776 17.98 9.76 -25.47
N GLY A 777 17.85 9.09 -24.32
CA GLY A 777 18.94 8.90 -23.36
C GLY A 777 20.10 8.06 -23.90
N LEU A 778 19.82 7.11 -24.78
CA LEU A 778 20.82 6.32 -25.50
C LEU A 778 21.40 7.05 -26.72
N GLY A 779 20.89 8.24 -27.05
CA GLY A 779 21.34 9.03 -28.19
C GLY A 779 20.88 8.51 -29.56
N LEU A 780 19.97 7.54 -29.60
CA LEU A 780 19.38 7.00 -30.85
C LEU A 780 18.44 8.01 -31.52
N VAL A 781 17.78 8.84 -30.71
CA VAL A 781 16.90 9.91 -31.16
C VAL A 781 17.34 11.23 -30.53
N ASN A 782 17.78 12.17 -31.35
CA ASN A 782 18.17 13.51 -30.90
C ASN A 782 17.81 14.52 -31.99
N GLU A 783 16.60 15.08 -31.89
CA GLU A 783 16.15 16.14 -32.79
C GLU A 783 16.48 17.53 -32.22
N HIS A 784 16.25 18.57 -33.03
CA HIS A 784 16.47 19.97 -32.65
C HIS A 784 15.74 20.37 -31.38
N ASP A 785 14.55 19.81 -31.14
CA ASP A 785 13.76 19.97 -29.92
C ASP A 785 13.21 18.64 -29.39
N ILE A 786 12.73 18.66 -28.15
CA ILE A 786 12.23 17.47 -27.46
C ILE A 786 10.90 16.97 -28.04
N GLU A 787 10.02 17.85 -28.50
CA GLU A 787 8.75 17.44 -29.12
C GLU A 787 8.98 16.68 -30.44
N SER A 788 9.88 17.20 -31.28
CA SER A 788 10.29 16.49 -32.50
C SER A 788 10.94 15.15 -32.18
N SER A 789 11.70 15.05 -31.08
CA SER A 789 12.32 13.80 -30.62
C SER A 789 11.26 12.77 -30.18
N PHE A 790 10.24 13.19 -29.42
CA PHE A 790 9.11 12.32 -29.08
C PHE A 790 8.32 11.89 -30.31
N ARG A 791 8.01 12.82 -31.23
CA ARG A 791 7.28 12.50 -32.47
C ARG A 791 8.03 11.49 -33.33
N LYS A 792 9.35 11.67 -33.50
CA LYS A 792 10.20 10.71 -34.21
C LYS A 792 10.20 9.36 -33.52
N SER A 793 10.33 9.33 -32.19
CA SER A 793 10.24 8.09 -31.41
C SER A 793 8.91 7.38 -31.62
N TYR A 794 7.78 8.07 -31.54
CA TYR A 794 6.47 7.47 -31.80
C TYR A 794 6.32 6.94 -33.25
N SER A 795 6.89 7.63 -34.23
CA SER A 795 6.96 7.13 -35.60
C SER A 795 7.79 5.84 -35.71
N LEU A 796 8.96 5.77 -35.06
CA LEU A 796 9.79 4.57 -35.04
C LEU A 796 9.07 3.40 -34.34
N ILE A 797 8.33 3.66 -33.25
CA ILE A 797 7.48 2.65 -32.59
C ILE A 797 6.40 2.14 -33.54
N ALA A 798 5.75 3.05 -34.29
CA ALA A 798 4.75 2.66 -35.28
C ALA A 798 5.35 1.80 -36.40
N ASP A 799 6.56 2.13 -36.88
CA ASP A 799 7.27 1.33 -37.89
C ASP A 799 7.62 -0.07 -37.36
N LEU A 800 8.11 -0.18 -36.12
CA LEU A 800 8.39 -1.48 -35.50
C LEU A 800 7.13 -2.32 -35.27
N THR A 801 6.01 -1.66 -34.95
CA THR A 801 4.70 -2.31 -34.80
C THR A 801 4.19 -2.80 -36.16
N ALA A 802 4.33 -1.98 -37.21
CA ALA A 802 3.98 -2.37 -38.58
C ALA A 802 4.83 -3.57 -39.07
N ALA A 803 6.09 -3.66 -38.65
CA ALA A 803 6.98 -4.78 -38.93
C ALA A 803 6.70 -6.05 -38.08
N CYS A 804 5.67 -6.05 -37.22
CA CYS A 804 5.39 -7.15 -36.26
C CYS A 804 6.57 -7.50 -35.33
N LEU A 805 7.48 -6.57 -35.11
CA LEU A 805 8.55 -6.70 -34.11
C LEU A 805 8.09 -6.20 -32.74
N LEU A 806 7.06 -5.35 -32.73
CA LEU A 806 6.30 -4.94 -31.54
C LEU A 806 4.82 -5.27 -31.74
N GLU A 807 4.16 -5.60 -30.63
CA GLU A 807 2.73 -5.78 -30.55
C GLU A 807 2.10 -4.55 -29.89
N GLY A 808 1.05 -4.02 -30.49
CA GLY A 808 0.19 -3.04 -29.83
C GLY A 808 -0.51 -3.71 -28.65
N SER A 809 -0.28 -3.22 -27.43
CA SER A 809 -1.08 -3.62 -26.28
C SER A 809 -2.30 -2.71 -26.25
N ASP A 810 -3.48 -3.22 -26.58
CA ASP A 810 -4.73 -2.59 -26.18
C ASP A 810 -4.67 -2.45 -24.66
N ALA A 811 -4.62 -1.21 -24.18
CA ALA A 811 -4.76 -0.95 -22.77
C ALA A 811 -6.06 -1.60 -22.32
N HIS A 812 -6.05 -2.35 -21.22
CA HIS A 812 -7.22 -2.33 -20.36
C HIS A 812 -7.25 -0.91 -19.80
N PRO A 813 -8.17 -0.06 -20.25
CA PRO A 813 -8.35 1.26 -19.68
C PRO A 813 -8.85 0.98 -18.27
N GLY A 814 -7.99 1.21 -17.27
CA GLY A 814 -8.18 0.77 -15.90
C GLY A 814 -6.89 0.47 -15.14
N SER A 815 -5.73 0.28 -15.80
CA SER A 815 -4.43 0.15 -15.10
C SER A 815 -3.59 1.43 -15.22
N SER A 816 -3.58 2.20 -14.12
CA SER A 816 -2.74 3.39 -13.80
C SER A 816 -2.73 4.57 -14.79
N PHE A 817 -2.93 5.75 -14.21
CA PHE A 817 -3.30 7.05 -14.78
C PHE A 817 -2.21 7.80 -15.59
N GLU A 818 -1.20 7.13 -16.13
CA GLU A 818 -0.11 7.77 -16.92
C GLU A 818 -0.07 7.35 -18.41
N ASN A 819 -1.11 6.67 -18.91
CA ASN A 819 -1.09 5.96 -20.20
C ASN A 819 -1.70 6.71 -21.40
N SER A 820 -1.54 8.04 -21.51
CA SER A 820 -2.16 8.83 -22.60
C SER A 820 -1.69 8.44 -24.02
N HIS A 821 -0.51 7.82 -24.16
CA HIS A 821 0.11 7.45 -25.46
C HIS A 821 0.04 5.94 -25.80
N GLY A 822 -0.56 5.12 -24.92
CA GLY A 822 -0.63 3.66 -25.05
C GLY A 822 0.68 2.92 -24.73
N SER A 823 0.62 1.59 -24.81
CA SER A 823 1.74 0.68 -24.50
C SER A 823 2.01 -0.30 -25.64
N VAL A 824 3.24 -0.80 -25.71
CA VAL A 824 3.66 -1.85 -26.65
C VAL A 824 4.28 -3.02 -25.88
N LYS A 825 4.34 -4.19 -26.52
CA LYS A 825 4.98 -5.39 -25.98
C LYS A 825 5.87 -6.02 -27.06
N VAL A 826 6.95 -6.68 -26.66
CA VAL A 826 7.76 -7.52 -27.55
C VAL A 826 7.34 -8.98 -27.34
N HIS A 827 7.03 -9.70 -28.42
CA HIS A 827 6.76 -11.13 -28.37
C HIS A 827 7.99 -11.89 -27.84
N ASP A 828 7.82 -12.90 -26.98
CA ASP A 828 8.89 -13.65 -26.31
C ASP A 828 10.00 -14.16 -27.27
N VAL A 829 9.65 -14.82 -28.38
CA VAL A 829 10.59 -15.31 -29.41
C VAL A 829 11.32 -14.17 -30.12
N ILE A 830 10.62 -13.05 -30.41
CA ILE A 830 11.21 -11.86 -31.05
C ILE A 830 12.19 -11.18 -30.10
N ARG A 831 11.85 -11.14 -28.81
CA ARG A 831 12.71 -10.65 -27.73
C ARG A 831 13.95 -11.52 -27.58
N ASP A 832 13.80 -12.85 -27.59
CA ASP A 832 14.92 -13.79 -27.53
C ASP A 832 15.87 -13.63 -28.73
N MET A 833 15.30 -13.49 -29.93
CA MET A 833 16.07 -13.19 -31.13
C MET A 833 16.85 -11.87 -30.99
N ALA A 834 16.21 -10.82 -30.48
CA ALA A 834 16.86 -9.52 -30.27
C ALA A 834 18.02 -9.63 -29.27
N LEU A 835 17.87 -10.36 -28.15
CA LEU A 835 18.98 -10.66 -27.23
C LEU A 835 20.11 -11.43 -27.91
N TRP A 836 19.76 -12.44 -28.71
CA TRP A 836 20.71 -13.25 -29.48
C TRP A 836 21.51 -12.37 -30.45
N ILE A 837 20.85 -11.46 -31.16
CA ILE A 837 21.51 -10.47 -32.03
C ILE A 837 22.41 -9.53 -31.23
N SER A 838 21.92 -8.97 -30.10
CA SER A 838 22.70 -8.07 -29.24
C SER A 838 23.97 -8.72 -28.67
N CYS A 839 23.97 -10.05 -28.51
CA CYS A 839 25.12 -10.86 -28.08
C CYS A 839 25.96 -11.41 -29.25
N ASP A 840 25.99 -10.69 -30.38
CA ASP A 840 26.73 -11.03 -31.60
C ASP A 840 26.35 -12.44 -32.12
N CYS A 841 25.05 -12.68 -32.25
CA CYS A 841 24.49 -13.96 -32.71
C CYS A 841 24.95 -15.17 -31.87
N GLY A 842 25.18 -14.97 -30.57
CA GLY A 842 25.59 -16.00 -29.61
C GLY A 842 27.11 -16.21 -29.50
N GLU A 843 27.93 -15.44 -30.22
CA GLU A 843 29.39 -15.52 -30.11
C GLU A 843 29.92 -14.90 -28.81
N LYS A 844 29.21 -13.91 -28.26
CA LYS A 844 29.55 -13.24 -27.00
C LYS A 844 28.42 -13.39 -25.98
N ASN A 845 28.22 -14.64 -25.51
CA ASN A 845 27.37 -14.91 -24.36
C ASN A 845 27.77 -13.97 -23.21
N ASP A 846 26.77 -13.29 -22.63
CA ASP A 846 26.87 -12.33 -21.52
C ASP A 846 27.35 -10.90 -21.87
N LYS A 847 27.34 -10.50 -23.15
CA LYS A 847 27.53 -9.09 -23.57
C LYS A 847 26.35 -8.21 -23.17
N TRP A 848 25.13 -8.71 -23.36
CA TRP A 848 23.90 -8.10 -22.85
C TRP A 848 23.28 -9.06 -21.84
N ILE A 849 23.14 -8.60 -20.60
CA ILE A 849 22.56 -9.38 -19.52
C ILE A 849 21.23 -8.73 -19.17
N VAL A 850 20.14 -9.40 -19.55
CA VAL A 850 18.80 -8.98 -19.15
C VAL A 850 18.12 -10.15 -18.46
N ALA A 851 17.81 -9.97 -17.19
CA ALA A 851 17.05 -10.96 -16.42
C ALA A 851 15.66 -10.40 -16.08
N ALA A 852 14.68 -11.29 -16.00
CA ALA A 852 13.35 -10.97 -15.54
C ALA A 852 13.28 -11.03 -14.00
N PRO A 853 12.15 -10.66 -13.38
CA PRO A 853 11.97 -10.82 -11.94
C PRO A 853 11.94 -12.31 -11.55
N GLY A 854 12.99 -12.75 -10.87
CA GLY A 854 13.10 -14.08 -10.29
C GLY A 854 12.47 -14.21 -8.89
N ASP A 855 12.72 -15.36 -8.27
CA ASP A 855 12.30 -15.69 -6.90
C ASP A 855 12.93 -14.74 -5.87
N ARG A 856 12.12 -14.21 -4.94
CA ARG A 856 12.52 -13.13 -4.00
C ARG A 856 13.67 -13.53 -3.06
N ASP A 857 13.93 -14.83 -2.92
CA ASP A 857 14.89 -15.38 -1.97
C ASP A 857 16.26 -15.74 -2.59
N LYS A 858 16.48 -15.50 -3.90
CA LYS A 858 17.75 -15.83 -4.57
C LYS A 858 18.54 -14.58 -4.95
N GLU A 859 19.63 -14.29 -4.22
CA GLU A 859 20.60 -13.25 -4.56
C GLU A 859 21.08 -13.39 -6.02
N VAL A 860 20.98 -12.32 -6.81
CA VAL A 860 21.47 -12.30 -8.20
C VAL A 860 22.92 -11.82 -8.19
N ILE A 861 23.84 -12.75 -8.44
CA ILE A 861 25.26 -12.45 -8.61
C ILE A 861 25.57 -12.41 -10.10
N ILE A 862 25.90 -11.22 -10.62
CA ILE A 862 26.38 -11.09 -12.00
C ILE A 862 27.91 -11.16 -12.00
N LEU A 863 28.43 -12.21 -12.64
CA LEU A 863 29.85 -12.41 -12.92
C LEU A 863 30.06 -12.30 -14.44
N SER A 864 30.44 -11.12 -14.94
CA SER A 864 30.78 -10.95 -16.35
C SER A 864 31.85 -9.89 -16.57
N ASN A 865 32.86 -10.26 -17.37
CA ASN A 865 33.93 -9.36 -17.83
C ASN A 865 33.71 -8.87 -19.28
N LYS A 866 32.53 -9.14 -19.85
CA LYS A 866 32.15 -8.77 -21.22
C LYS A 866 30.87 -7.94 -21.27
N ALA A 867 30.18 -7.76 -20.14
CA ALA A 867 28.92 -7.05 -20.09
C ALA A 867 29.08 -5.58 -20.50
N GLU A 868 28.43 -5.20 -21.59
CA GLU A 868 28.30 -3.81 -22.05
C GLU A 868 26.95 -3.22 -21.62
N CYS A 869 25.94 -4.07 -21.45
CA CYS A 869 24.59 -3.70 -21.07
C CYS A 869 24.04 -4.67 -20.01
N ILE A 870 23.51 -4.12 -18.92
CA ILE A 870 22.82 -4.87 -17.88
C ILE A 870 21.45 -4.23 -17.62
N SER A 871 20.39 -5.03 -17.69
CA SER A 871 19.07 -4.64 -17.19
C SER A 871 18.51 -5.70 -16.25
N LEU A 872 18.21 -5.29 -15.02
CA LEU A 872 17.60 -6.12 -13.98
C LEU A 872 16.37 -5.42 -13.39
N SER A 873 15.61 -4.73 -14.24
CA SER A 873 14.48 -3.93 -13.81
C SER A 873 13.36 -4.82 -13.24
N PHE A 874 12.77 -4.41 -12.12
CA PHE A 874 11.64 -5.06 -11.43
C PHE A 874 11.96 -6.38 -10.70
N ASN A 875 13.23 -6.70 -10.45
CA ASN A 875 13.64 -7.97 -9.85
C ASN A 875 13.41 -8.05 -8.33
N ARG A 876 13.40 -6.92 -7.59
CA ARG A 876 13.15 -6.85 -6.14
C ARG A 876 14.02 -7.79 -5.27
N ILE A 877 15.29 -7.95 -5.62
CA ILE A 877 16.25 -8.87 -4.98
C ILE A 877 17.58 -8.14 -4.71
N PRO A 878 18.38 -8.53 -3.69
CA PRO A 878 19.75 -8.05 -3.53
C PRO A 878 20.63 -8.40 -4.74
N ILE A 879 21.23 -7.38 -5.36
CA ILE A 879 22.08 -7.55 -6.54
C ILE A 879 23.54 -7.33 -6.15
N ARG A 880 24.42 -8.27 -6.54
CA ARG A 880 25.87 -8.09 -6.45
C ARG A 880 26.53 -8.11 -7.80
N PHE A 881 27.41 -7.13 -8.00
CA PHE A 881 28.20 -6.96 -9.19
C PHE A 881 29.64 -7.40 -8.93
N ASN A 882 30.14 -8.29 -9.78
CA ASN A 882 31.57 -8.46 -9.99
C ASN A 882 31.82 -8.31 -11.48
N LEU A 883 31.94 -7.06 -11.90
CA LEU A 883 32.01 -6.64 -13.29
C LEU A 883 33.41 -6.17 -13.64
N ASP A 884 33.74 -6.24 -14.93
CA ASP A 884 34.81 -5.40 -15.48
C ASP A 884 34.28 -3.95 -15.59
N PRO A 885 34.75 -3.01 -14.75
CA PRO A 885 34.21 -1.66 -14.71
C PRO A 885 34.40 -0.88 -16.03
N LEU A 886 35.32 -1.31 -16.88
CA LEU A 886 35.71 -0.52 -18.06
C LEU A 886 34.83 -0.77 -19.29
N LYS A 887 33.89 -1.72 -19.26
CA LYS A 887 33.07 -2.08 -20.43
C LYS A 887 31.59 -1.76 -20.30
N LEU A 888 31.07 -1.67 -19.08
CA LEU A 888 29.65 -1.43 -18.86
C LEU A 888 29.26 -0.01 -19.30
N ARG A 889 28.31 0.08 -20.24
CA ARG A 889 27.81 1.36 -20.80
C ARG A 889 26.37 1.66 -20.37
N ILE A 890 25.53 0.63 -20.28
CA ILE A 890 24.10 0.74 -19.96
C ILE A 890 23.82 -0.09 -18.70
N LEU A 891 23.23 0.54 -17.69
CA LEU A 891 22.77 -0.11 -16.47
C LEU A 891 21.35 0.33 -16.10
N CYS A 892 20.40 -0.59 -16.15
CA CYS A 892 18.99 -0.35 -15.83
C CYS A 892 18.56 -1.19 -14.62
N LEU A 893 18.33 -0.57 -13.47
CA LEU A 893 17.99 -1.24 -12.20
C LEU A 893 16.69 -0.69 -11.59
N ARG A 894 15.70 -0.39 -12.43
CA ARG A 894 14.43 0.20 -12.01
C ARG A 894 13.70 -0.70 -11.02
N ASN A 895 13.01 -0.13 -10.04
CA ASN A 895 12.05 -0.85 -9.18
C ASN A 895 12.62 -2.11 -8.48
N ASN A 896 13.82 -2.01 -7.91
CA ASN A 896 14.48 -3.10 -7.19
C ASN A 896 14.52 -2.93 -5.67
N GLY A 897 14.09 -1.78 -5.15
CA GLY A 897 14.18 -1.48 -3.72
C GLY A 897 15.62 -1.31 -3.22
N LEU A 898 16.55 -0.96 -4.11
CA LEU A 898 17.98 -0.79 -3.81
C LEU A 898 18.23 0.43 -2.91
N ASP A 899 19.27 0.33 -2.08
CA ASP A 899 19.79 1.45 -1.27
C ASP A 899 21.12 1.97 -1.86
N GLU A 900 21.80 2.88 -1.16
CA GLU A 900 23.02 3.52 -1.63
C GLU A 900 24.20 2.58 -1.86
N SER A 901 24.16 1.34 -1.35
CA SER A 901 25.21 0.34 -1.57
C SER A 901 25.40 0.01 -3.06
N ILE A 902 24.37 0.23 -3.88
CA ILE A 902 24.48 0.08 -5.34
C ILE A 902 25.53 1.00 -5.94
N ILE A 903 25.66 2.21 -5.41
CA ILE A 903 26.59 3.22 -5.95
C ILE A 903 28.03 2.80 -5.64
N GLU A 904 28.28 2.24 -4.46
CA GLU A 904 29.57 1.64 -4.12
C GLU A 904 29.96 0.50 -5.08
N ALA A 905 28.99 -0.30 -5.51
CA ALA A 905 29.23 -1.40 -6.44
C ALA A 905 29.56 -0.93 -7.86
N ILE A 906 29.07 0.24 -8.28
CA ILE A 906 29.21 0.73 -9.66
C ILE A 906 30.13 1.95 -9.82
N LYS A 907 30.63 2.58 -8.74
CA LYS A 907 31.44 3.80 -8.79
C LYS A 907 32.70 3.71 -9.68
N ASN A 908 33.21 2.50 -9.87
CA ASN A 908 34.38 2.26 -10.71
C ASN A 908 34.02 2.11 -12.19
N CYS A 909 32.73 1.95 -12.54
CA CYS A 909 32.26 1.70 -13.90
C CYS A 909 32.28 2.97 -14.77
N THR A 910 33.46 3.57 -14.96
CA THR A 910 33.63 4.88 -15.59
C THR A 910 33.17 4.94 -17.06
N SER A 911 32.95 3.81 -17.72
CA SER A 911 32.42 3.74 -19.09
C SER A 911 30.89 3.86 -19.17
N LEU A 912 30.20 3.94 -18.03
CA LEU A 912 28.75 4.11 -17.97
C LEU A 912 28.32 5.42 -18.62
N THR A 913 27.41 5.33 -19.58
CA THR A 913 26.78 6.47 -20.26
C THR A 913 25.29 6.57 -19.93
N TYR A 914 24.64 5.45 -19.60
CA TYR A 914 23.22 5.37 -19.27
C TYR A 914 23.03 4.64 -17.94
N LEU A 915 22.49 5.34 -16.95
CA LEU A 915 22.19 4.79 -15.63
C LEU A 915 20.75 5.10 -15.24
N ASP A 916 19.97 4.05 -14.95
CA ASP A 916 18.63 4.17 -14.43
C ASP A 916 18.48 3.44 -13.09
N LEU A 917 18.23 4.22 -12.04
CA LEU A 917 17.97 3.78 -10.68
C LEU A 917 16.58 4.23 -10.20
N SER A 918 15.63 4.47 -11.12
CA SER A 918 14.28 4.93 -10.78
C SER A 918 13.48 3.90 -9.96
N GLY A 919 12.63 4.38 -9.05
CA GLY A 919 11.75 3.53 -8.23
C GLY A 919 12.50 2.68 -7.20
N ASN A 920 13.61 3.16 -6.65
CA ASN A 920 14.37 2.48 -5.60
C ASN A 920 14.22 3.17 -4.24
N ASN A 921 14.99 2.73 -3.24
CA ASN A 921 14.92 3.22 -1.86
C ASN A 921 16.14 4.11 -1.50
N LEU A 922 16.70 4.84 -2.47
CA LEU A 922 17.83 5.74 -2.22
C LEU A 922 17.39 6.89 -1.31
N LYS A 923 18.06 7.05 -0.16
CA LYS A 923 17.82 8.14 0.80
C LYS A 923 18.71 9.34 0.54
N ARG A 924 19.86 9.15 -0.11
CA ARG A 924 20.79 10.21 -0.51
C ARG A 924 21.44 9.93 -1.87
N ILE A 925 22.00 10.98 -2.46
CA ILE A 925 22.88 10.89 -3.63
C ILE A 925 24.34 10.98 -3.13
N PRO A 926 25.07 9.86 -2.99
CA PRO A 926 26.47 9.85 -2.56
C PRO A 926 27.42 10.54 -3.55
N GLU A 927 28.52 11.12 -3.05
CA GLU A 927 29.55 11.78 -3.89
C GLU A 927 30.22 10.79 -4.85
N GLU A 928 30.24 9.51 -4.49
CA GLU A 928 30.79 8.42 -5.29
C GLU A 928 30.04 8.22 -6.61
N LEU A 929 28.78 8.68 -6.75
CA LEU A 929 28.08 8.66 -8.03
C LEU A 929 28.76 9.58 -9.06
N CYS A 930 29.39 10.66 -8.57
CA CYS A 930 30.02 11.68 -9.41
C CYS A 930 31.33 11.22 -10.04
N SER A 931 31.87 10.04 -9.67
CA SER A 931 33.01 9.44 -10.37
C SER A 931 32.65 8.93 -11.77
N LEU A 932 31.36 8.76 -12.07
CA LEU A 932 30.85 8.30 -13.37
C LEU A 932 30.79 9.44 -14.40
N VAL A 933 31.94 10.05 -14.67
CA VAL A 933 32.08 11.30 -15.46
C VAL A 933 31.60 11.20 -16.91
N ASN A 934 31.42 9.99 -17.45
CA ASN A 934 30.91 9.75 -18.81
C ASN A 934 29.39 9.58 -18.88
N LEU A 935 28.66 9.71 -17.75
CA LEU A 935 27.21 9.63 -17.76
C LEU A 935 26.60 10.71 -18.65
N GLU A 936 25.73 10.29 -19.56
CA GLU A 936 24.92 11.14 -20.41
C GLU A 936 23.44 11.13 -19.99
N TYR A 937 22.97 10.01 -19.42
CA TYR A 937 21.62 9.84 -18.92
C TYR A 937 21.65 9.30 -17.48
N LEU A 938 20.96 10.00 -16.58
CA LEU A 938 20.78 9.61 -15.19
C LEU A 938 19.32 9.78 -14.77
N ASP A 939 18.68 8.67 -14.41
CA ASP A 939 17.35 8.67 -13.82
C ASP A 939 17.41 8.18 -12.37
N LEU A 940 17.06 9.07 -11.44
CA LEU A 940 16.92 8.78 -10.02
C LEU A 940 15.49 9.05 -9.52
N SER A 941 14.52 9.11 -10.44
CA SER A 941 13.12 9.39 -10.11
C SER A 941 12.50 8.33 -9.21
N GLU A 942 11.40 8.66 -8.53
CA GLU A 942 10.65 7.78 -7.62
C GLU A 942 11.51 7.16 -6.50
N ASN A 943 12.56 7.87 -6.06
CA ASN A 943 13.33 7.58 -4.85
C ASN A 943 12.90 8.51 -3.69
N VAL A 944 13.21 8.13 -2.45
CA VAL A 944 12.81 8.83 -1.23
C VAL A 944 14.01 9.55 -0.60
N PHE A 945 14.43 10.66 -1.22
CA PHE A 945 15.55 11.45 -0.72
C PHE A 945 15.21 12.15 0.60
N GLY A 946 16.10 12.03 1.59
CA GLY A 946 16.04 12.78 2.85
C GLY A 946 16.56 14.21 2.70
N GLU A 947 16.87 14.88 3.81
CA GLU A 947 17.35 16.28 3.80
C GLU A 947 18.75 16.47 3.17
N THR A 948 19.45 15.39 2.87
CA THR A 948 20.75 15.40 2.18
C THR A 948 20.56 15.79 0.72
N GLY A 949 20.99 16.99 0.36
CA GLY A 949 20.96 17.50 -1.01
C GLY A 949 21.89 16.78 -1.99
N VAL A 950 21.83 17.20 -3.24
CA VAL A 950 22.78 16.83 -4.30
C VAL A 950 24.19 17.25 -3.88
N PRO A 951 25.23 16.40 -4.01
CA PRO A 951 26.60 16.77 -3.65
C PRO A 951 27.18 17.85 -4.57
N ARG A 952 28.16 18.63 -4.09
CA ARG A 952 28.81 19.68 -4.92
C ARG A 952 29.57 19.09 -6.11
N SER A 953 30.14 17.90 -5.95
CA SER A 953 30.80 17.13 -7.01
C SER A 953 29.85 16.68 -8.10
N PHE A 954 28.52 16.79 -7.92
CA PHE A 954 27.56 16.47 -8.98
C PHE A 954 27.73 17.34 -10.24
N GLY A 955 28.29 18.55 -10.09
CA GLY A 955 28.67 19.41 -11.21
C GLY A 955 29.86 18.88 -12.04
N ASP A 956 30.49 17.78 -11.63
CA ASP A 956 31.58 17.10 -12.36
C ASP A 956 31.03 16.16 -13.46
N LEU A 957 29.73 15.87 -13.46
CA LEU A 957 29.04 15.09 -14.50
C LEU A 957 28.81 15.92 -15.78
N ILE A 958 29.89 16.47 -16.33
CA ILE A 958 29.87 17.48 -17.41
C ILE A 958 29.26 16.99 -18.73
N ASN A 959 29.22 15.66 -18.94
CA ASN A 959 28.64 15.02 -20.12
C ASN A 959 27.14 14.74 -19.99
N LEU A 960 26.54 15.01 -18.82
CA LEU A 960 25.16 14.69 -18.54
C LEU A 960 24.20 15.52 -19.41
N LYS A 961 23.40 14.83 -20.21
CA LYS A 961 22.40 15.39 -21.14
C LYS A 961 20.98 15.28 -20.57
N PHE A 962 20.69 14.20 -19.86
CA PHE A 962 19.36 13.92 -19.30
C PHE A 962 19.47 13.63 -17.81
N LEU A 963 18.70 14.36 -17.01
CA LEU A 963 18.66 14.22 -15.56
C LEU A 963 17.21 14.21 -15.07
N TYR A 964 16.79 13.09 -14.48
CA TYR A 964 15.48 12.95 -13.87
C TYR A 964 15.63 12.77 -12.36
N LEU A 965 15.06 13.70 -11.58
CA LEU A 965 15.17 13.73 -10.12
C LEU A 965 13.81 13.73 -9.42
N LYS A 966 12.70 13.54 -10.15
CA LYS A 966 11.31 13.50 -9.62
C LYS A 966 11.21 12.56 -8.41
N SER A 967 11.05 13.07 -7.20
CA SER A 967 10.96 12.24 -5.97
C SER A 967 9.51 11.85 -5.69
N GLY A 968 9.31 10.62 -5.20
CA GLY A 968 7.98 10.09 -4.86
C GLY A 968 7.40 10.66 -3.56
N SER A 969 8.23 11.16 -2.65
CA SER A 969 7.79 11.71 -1.34
C SER A 969 8.85 12.56 -0.60
N GLY A 970 10.05 12.72 -1.16
CA GLY A 970 11.19 13.38 -0.50
C GLY A 970 11.55 14.74 -1.11
N TYR A 971 12.37 15.49 -0.36
CA TYR A 971 12.88 16.78 -0.82
C TYR A 971 14.29 16.62 -1.41
N VAL A 972 14.56 17.28 -2.54
CA VAL A 972 15.92 17.35 -3.09
C VAL A 972 16.44 18.77 -2.93
N ARG A 973 17.60 18.96 -2.29
CA ARG A 973 18.26 20.28 -2.24
C ARG A 973 19.36 20.32 -3.29
N ILE A 974 19.32 21.31 -4.18
CA ILE A 974 20.37 21.52 -5.20
C ILE A 974 21.27 22.67 -4.73
N PRO A 975 22.56 22.43 -4.43
CA PRO A 975 23.46 23.50 -4.05
C PRO A 975 23.70 24.49 -5.19
N ALA A 976 23.89 25.76 -4.82
CA ALA A 976 24.28 26.80 -5.75
C ALA A 976 25.59 26.46 -6.51
N GLY A 977 25.64 26.74 -7.79
CA GLY A 977 26.79 26.54 -8.67
C GLY A 977 26.86 25.17 -9.33
N VAL A 978 26.09 24.17 -8.84
CA VAL A 978 26.19 22.79 -9.31
C VAL A 978 25.62 22.64 -10.71
N ILE A 979 24.38 23.11 -10.92
CA ILE A 979 23.67 22.96 -12.19
C ILE A 979 24.34 23.78 -13.28
N ALA A 980 24.82 24.99 -12.97
CA ALA A 980 25.52 25.86 -13.92
C ALA A 980 26.75 25.20 -14.57
N ARG A 981 27.34 24.15 -13.97
CA ARG A 981 28.49 23.40 -14.52
C ARG A 981 28.09 22.32 -15.54
N LEU A 982 26.83 21.88 -15.55
CA LEU A 982 26.31 20.83 -16.44
C LEU A 982 26.00 21.37 -17.84
N LYS A 983 27.01 21.82 -18.57
CA LYS A 983 26.82 22.55 -19.84
C LYS A 983 26.22 21.71 -20.99
N ALA A 984 26.31 20.38 -20.92
CA ALA A 984 25.71 19.46 -21.89
C ALA A 984 24.22 19.14 -21.62
N LEU A 985 23.65 19.65 -20.52
CA LEU A 985 22.31 19.28 -20.08
C LEU A 985 21.24 19.77 -21.06
N GLN A 986 20.45 18.83 -21.58
CA GLN A 986 19.35 19.06 -22.52
C GLN A 986 17.98 18.93 -21.85
N VAL A 987 17.84 17.98 -20.92
CA VAL A 987 16.59 17.75 -20.19
C VAL A 987 16.90 17.62 -18.70
N ILE A 988 16.15 18.38 -17.91
CA ILE A 988 16.16 18.25 -16.45
C ILE A 988 14.73 18.21 -15.93
N ASP A 989 14.38 17.17 -15.19
CA ASP A 989 13.07 17.04 -14.52
C ASP A 989 13.24 17.09 -13.01
N LEU A 990 12.79 18.21 -12.44
CA LEU A 990 12.82 18.56 -11.02
C LEU A 990 11.41 18.64 -10.42
N ARG A 991 10.42 17.89 -10.95
CA ARG A 991 9.04 17.81 -10.39
C ARG A 991 8.96 17.09 -9.03
N SER A 992 9.98 17.26 -8.19
CA SER A 992 10.09 16.81 -6.80
C SER A 992 9.69 17.95 -5.87
N LEU A 993 9.41 17.62 -4.60
CA LEU A 993 9.28 18.64 -3.56
C LEU A 993 10.63 19.35 -3.35
N LEU A 994 10.96 20.40 -4.09
CA LEU A 994 12.13 21.23 -3.78
C LEU A 994 11.74 22.19 -2.65
N ARG A 995 12.37 22.11 -1.46
CA ARG A 995 12.09 23.05 -0.33
C ARG A 995 12.38 24.51 -0.71
N GLU A 996 13.35 24.73 -1.57
CA GLU A 996 13.81 26.05 -1.99
C GLU A 996 14.02 26.08 -3.52
N CYS A 997 12.97 26.28 -4.31
CA CYS A 997 13.11 26.76 -5.69
C CYS A 997 13.49 28.24 -5.62
N THR A 998 14.78 28.52 -5.46
CA THR A 998 15.26 29.91 -5.38
C THR A 998 15.35 30.53 -6.77
N LEU A 999 15.12 31.85 -6.87
CA LEU A 999 15.42 32.65 -8.06
C LEU A 999 16.83 32.39 -8.61
N PHE A 1000 17.77 32.05 -7.71
CA PHE A 1000 19.12 31.67 -8.06
C PHE A 1000 19.19 30.41 -8.94
N LEU A 1001 18.48 29.33 -8.58
CA LEU A 1001 18.43 28.10 -9.39
C LEU A 1001 17.86 28.38 -10.79
N PHE A 1002 16.80 29.19 -10.89
CA PHE A 1002 16.22 29.57 -12.18
C PHE A 1002 17.20 30.33 -13.07
N ARG A 1003 17.96 31.26 -12.47
CA ARG A 1003 19.02 31.97 -13.18
C ARG A 1003 20.11 31.02 -13.66
N GLU A 1004 20.53 30.05 -12.84
CA GLU A 1004 21.51 29.04 -13.25
C GLU A 1004 21.02 28.17 -14.41
N LEU A 1005 19.78 27.68 -14.35
CA LEU A 1005 19.14 26.95 -15.43
C LEU A 1005 19.11 27.77 -16.73
N GLY A 1006 18.89 29.09 -16.61
CA GLY A 1006 18.92 30.03 -17.73
C GLY A 1006 20.31 30.21 -18.36
N THR A 1007 21.39 29.81 -17.68
CA THR A 1007 22.76 29.84 -18.22
C THR A 1007 23.14 28.58 -19.01
N LEU A 1008 22.27 27.58 -19.08
CA LEU A 1008 22.55 26.32 -19.76
C LEU A 1008 22.32 26.45 -21.27
N PRO A 1009 23.36 26.28 -22.10
CA PRO A 1009 23.27 26.60 -23.53
C PRO A 1009 22.49 25.56 -24.36
N GLN A 1010 22.37 24.32 -23.86
CA GLN A 1010 21.74 23.21 -24.58
C GLN A 1010 20.41 22.77 -23.98
N LEU A 1011 19.89 23.47 -22.96
CA LEU A 1011 18.65 23.09 -22.29
C LEU A 1011 17.48 23.20 -23.27
N LYS A 1012 16.79 22.07 -23.52
CA LYS A 1012 15.65 21.95 -24.43
C LYS A 1012 14.33 21.69 -23.71
N ALA A 1013 14.36 21.12 -22.50
CA ALA A 1013 13.16 20.89 -21.69
C ALA A 1013 13.47 20.94 -20.19
N LEU A 1014 12.60 21.63 -19.45
CA LEU A 1014 12.62 21.72 -17.99
C LEU A 1014 11.29 21.20 -17.43
N GLY A 1015 11.37 20.25 -16.51
CA GLY A 1015 10.27 19.87 -15.63
C GLY A 1015 10.46 20.47 -14.26
N ILE A 1016 9.45 21.13 -13.70
CA ILE A 1016 9.58 21.75 -12.38
C ILE A 1016 8.28 21.81 -11.59
N LEU A 1017 8.41 21.70 -10.26
CA LEU A 1017 7.38 22.01 -9.29
C LEU A 1017 7.53 23.44 -8.75
N VAL A 1018 6.43 24.19 -8.73
CA VAL A 1018 6.32 25.52 -8.12
C VAL A 1018 5.31 25.46 -6.98
N ARG A 1019 5.72 25.88 -5.77
CA ARG A 1019 4.88 25.73 -4.57
C ARG A 1019 3.87 26.86 -4.38
N ASP A 1020 4.29 28.07 -4.71
CA ASP A 1020 3.57 29.29 -4.39
C ASP A 1020 3.70 30.30 -5.53
N LEU A 1021 2.90 31.36 -5.45
CA LEU A 1021 2.88 32.40 -6.47
C LEU A 1021 4.22 33.17 -6.57
N ALA A 1022 4.96 33.35 -5.47
CA ALA A 1022 6.23 34.07 -5.48
C ALA A 1022 7.33 33.30 -6.25
N GLN A 1023 7.35 31.96 -6.13
CA GLN A 1023 8.20 31.10 -6.94
C GLN A 1023 7.78 31.12 -8.42
N PHE A 1024 6.48 31.19 -8.71
CA PHE A 1024 5.99 31.35 -10.08
C PHE A 1024 6.43 32.68 -10.69
N GLU A 1025 6.31 33.78 -9.95
CA GLU A 1025 6.80 35.10 -10.38
C GLU A 1025 8.33 35.08 -10.60
N SER A 1026 9.08 34.45 -9.70
CA SER A 1026 10.53 34.25 -9.85
C SER A 1026 10.91 33.43 -11.09
N LEU A 1027 10.10 32.44 -11.46
CA LEU A 1027 10.27 31.66 -12.70
C LEU A 1027 10.01 32.54 -13.94
N GLY A 1028 9.06 33.47 -13.86
CA GLY A 1028 8.80 34.47 -14.91
C GLY A 1028 9.93 35.49 -15.08
N GLU A 1029 10.60 35.87 -13.98
CA GLU A 1029 11.75 36.80 -13.96
C GLU A 1029 13.05 36.19 -14.48
N ALA A 1030 13.27 34.89 -14.22
CA ALA A 1030 14.39 34.18 -14.81
C ALA A 1030 14.17 34.04 -16.33
N ALA A 1031 15.25 34.10 -17.11
CA ALA A 1031 15.26 34.11 -18.58
C ALA A 1031 14.32 33.06 -19.22
N ASN A 1032 14.05 33.16 -20.53
CA ASN A 1032 13.12 32.33 -21.30
C ASN A 1032 13.43 30.81 -21.25
N LEU A 1033 13.17 30.16 -20.10
CA LEU A 1033 13.43 28.76 -19.84
C LEU A 1033 12.45 27.90 -20.65
N PRO A 1034 12.91 26.78 -21.24
CA PRO A 1034 12.07 25.87 -21.99
C PRO A 1034 11.27 24.96 -21.05
N VAL A 1035 10.39 25.56 -20.23
CA VAL A 1035 9.51 24.82 -19.32
C VAL A 1035 8.58 23.96 -20.16
N ARG A 1036 8.68 22.63 -19.98
CA ARG A 1036 7.89 21.63 -20.69
C ARG A 1036 6.89 20.95 -19.77
N TYR A 1037 7.28 20.70 -18.51
CA TYR A 1037 6.40 20.12 -17.49
C TYR A 1037 6.34 21.08 -16.31
N LEU A 1038 5.15 21.58 -15.98
CA LEU A 1038 4.94 22.45 -14.84
C LEU A 1038 3.98 21.78 -13.86
N ALA A 1039 4.44 21.56 -12.64
CA ALA A 1039 3.62 21.12 -11.53
C ALA A 1039 3.40 22.30 -10.56
N LEU A 1040 2.18 22.46 -10.04
CA LEU A 1040 1.80 23.53 -9.12
C LEU A 1040 1.13 22.94 -7.88
N ASN A 1041 1.34 23.57 -6.71
CA ASN A 1041 0.64 23.19 -5.47
C ASN A 1041 -0.47 24.19 -5.07
N ASP A 1042 -0.60 25.32 -5.76
CA ASP A 1042 -1.61 26.35 -5.49
C ASP A 1042 -2.37 26.67 -6.78
N VAL A 1043 -3.69 26.44 -6.77
CA VAL A 1043 -4.53 26.71 -7.94
C VAL A 1043 -4.62 28.21 -8.27
N SER A 1044 -4.30 29.13 -7.33
CA SER A 1044 -4.28 30.58 -7.61
C SER A 1044 -3.30 30.97 -8.71
N ALA A 1045 -2.21 30.20 -8.85
CA ALA A 1045 -1.23 30.38 -9.90
C ALA A 1045 -1.83 30.16 -11.29
N LEU A 1046 -2.92 29.38 -11.42
CA LEU A 1046 -3.62 29.18 -12.68
C LEU A 1046 -4.11 30.50 -13.26
N THR A 1047 -4.68 31.40 -12.45
CA THR A 1047 -5.10 32.74 -12.90
C THR A 1047 -3.95 33.48 -13.55
N ARG A 1048 -2.77 33.48 -12.91
CA ARG A 1048 -1.57 34.16 -13.43
C ARG A 1048 -0.99 33.48 -14.65
N ILE A 1049 -0.98 32.15 -14.71
CA ILE A 1049 -0.53 31.37 -15.88
C ILE A 1049 -1.40 31.67 -17.09
N LEU A 1050 -2.72 31.76 -16.91
CA LEU A 1050 -3.66 32.07 -17.98
C LEU A 1050 -3.60 33.54 -18.41
N SER A 1051 -3.30 34.46 -17.48
CA SER A 1051 -3.20 35.90 -17.74
C SER A 1051 -1.83 36.37 -18.28
N THR A 1052 -0.75 35.62 -18.07
CA THR A 1052 0.61 36.02 -18.48
C THR A 1052 1.04 35.41 -19.82
N ASP A 1053 1.98 36.08 -20.52
CA ASP A 1053 2.59 35.57 -21.76
C ASP A 1053 3.54 34.37 -21.54
N PHE A 1054 3.60 33.86 -20.30
CA PHE A 1054 4.26 32.60 -19.93
C PHE A 1054 3.79 31.43 -20.82
N ALA A 1055 2.53 31.47 -21.24
CA ALA A 1055 1.85 30.45 -22.02
C ALA A 1055 2.48 30.16 -23.39
N GLN A 1056 3.04 31.17 -24.08
CA GLN A 1056 3.63 31.01 -25.43
C GLN A 1056 4.86 30.08 -25.45
N ARG A 1057 5.39 29.75 -24.26
CA ARG A 1057 6.58 28.93 -24.06
C ARG A 1057 6.23 27.45 -24.21
N THR A 1058 7.23 26.60 -24.30
CA THR A 1058 7.22 25.16 -24.67
C THR A 1058 6.38 24.20 -23.80
N LEU A 1059 5.42 24.69 -23.01
CA LEU A 1059 4.67 23.93 -22.01
C LEU A 1059 3.83 22.85 -22.68
N TYR A 1060 4.09 21.60 -22.32
CA TYR A 1060 3.46 20.40 -22.86
C TYR A 1060 2.46 19.79 -21.88
N GLU A 1061 2.80 19.81 -20.58
CA GLU A 1061 1.99 19.25 -19.50
C GLU A 1061 1.92 20.24 -18.33
N LEU A 1062 0.70 20.43 -17.82
CA LEU A 1062 0.39 21.20 -16.63
C LEU A 1062 -0.28 20.28 -15.60
N ASP A 1063 0.33 20.14 -14.44
CA ASP A 1063 -0.18 19.36 -13.32
C ASP A 1063 -0.41 20.29 -12.13
N ILE A 1064 -1.59 20.25 -11.52
CA ILE A 1064 -1.92 21.03 -10.34
C ILE A 1064 -2.36 20.07 -9.25
N ASN A 1065 -1.60 19.99 -8.16
CA ASN A 1065 -1.85 19.10 -7.04
C ASN A 1065 -1.79 19.84 -5.69
N GLU A 1066 -2.94 20.17 -5.11
CA GLU A 1066 -3.00 20.88 -3.82
C GLU A 1066 -2.74 19.97 -2.59
N GLU A 1067 -2.76 18.63 -2.71
CA GLU A 1067 -2.50 17.70 -1.59
C GLU A 1067 -1.12 17.94 -0.94
N ARG A 1068 -0.14 18.28 -1.77
CA ARG A 1068 1.25 18.49 -1.37
C ARG A 1068 1.46 19.77 -0.54
N TYR A 1069 0.47 20.67 -0.50
CA TYR A 1069 0.49 21.89 0.32
C TYR A 1069 -0.04 21.63 1.74
N PHE A 1070 -1.08 20.79 1.89
CA PHE A 1070 -1.76 20.57 3.17
C PHE A 1070 -1.03 19.63 4.15
N LEU A 1071 0.03 18.94 3.73
CA LEU A 1071 0.87 18.13 4.64
C LEU A 1071 1.83 18.98 5.50
N GLU A 1072 2.01 20.27 5.17
CA GLU A 1072 2.92 21.18 5.89
C GLU A 1072 2.17 22.18 6.82
N GLN A 1073 0.83 22.18 6.84
CA GLN A 1073 0.02 23.05 7.71
C GLN A 1073 -0.95 22.24 8.57
N ASP A 1074 -0.78 22.31 9.90
CA ASP A 1074 -1.81 21.93 10.86
C ASP A 1074 -3.05 22.83 10.68
N ILE A 1075 -4.22 22.28 11.02
CA ILE A 1075 -5.48 22.94 11.44
C ILE A 1075 -6.64 22.92 10.42
N ASN A 1076 -7.68 22.17 10.80
CA ASN A 1076 -9.13 22.46 10.86
C ASN A 1076 -9.66 23.89 10.49
N GLU A 1077 -9.23 24.50 9.40
CA GLU A 1077 -9.90 25.69 8.83
C GLU A 1077 -10.81 25.29 7.66
N GLU A 1078 -11.96 25.96 7.56
CA GLU A 1078 -12.88 25.88 6.41
C GLU A 1078 -12.10 26.23 5.13
N ILE A 1079 -12.02 25.32 4.16
CA ILE A 1079 -11.31 25.56 2.89
C ILE A 1079 -12.07 26.64 2.12
N ASP A 1080 -11.47 27.83 1.98
CA ASP A 1080 -12.04 28.93 1.17
C ASP A 1080 -12.07 28.53 -0.31
N THR A 1081 -13.27 28.31 -0.85
CA THR A 1081 -13.47 27.88 -2.24
C THR A 1081 -13.34 29.08 -3.19
N ARG A 1082 -12.51 28.96 -4.21
CA ARG A 1082 -12.11 30.00 -5.15
C ARG A 1082 -12.78 29.83 -6.52
N GLU A 1083 -13.17 30.94 -7.10
CA GLU A 1083 -13.61 31.04 -8.49
C GLU A 1083 -12.49 31.71 -9.31
N ILE A 1084 -12.05 31.05 -10.37
CA ILE A 1084 -10.99 31.57 -11.24
C ILE A 1084 -11.63 32.24 -12.44
N THR A 1085 -11.46 33.56 -12.55
CA THR A 1085 -11.93 34.32 -13.70
C THR A 1085 -10.79 34.50 -14.71
N VAL A 1086 -11.04 34.11 -15.96
CA VAL A 1086 -10.13 34.27 -17.09
C VAL A 1086 -10.68 35.37 -17.99
N GLU A 1087 -10.03 36.52 -18.00
CA GLU A 1087 -10.38 37.69 -18.83
C GLU A 1087 -9.45 37.79 -20.05
N HIS A 1088 -9.96 38.27 -21.19
CA HIS A 1088 -9.16 38.53 -22.40
C HIS A 1088 -9.20 40.01 -22.79
N ASP A 1089 -8.02 40.63 -22.90
CA ASP A 1089 -7.87 41.96 -23.50
C ASP A 1089 -8.09 41.89 -25.02
N THR A 1090 -8.98 42.73 -25.52
CA THR A 1090 -9.65 42.63 -26.83
C THR A 1090 -8.78 42.84 -28.08
N GLU A 1091 -7.45 42.88 -28.01
CA GLU A 1091 -6.65 43.40 -29.13
C GLU A 1091 -5.85 42.41 -29.99
N GLN A 1092 -5.56 41.14 -29.63
CA GLN A 1092 -4.99 40.15 -30.58
C GLN A 1092 -5.30 38.68 -30.24
N PRO A 1093 -5.63 37.81 -31.23
CA PRO A 1093 -5.81 36.37 -31.00
C PRO A 1093 -4.47 35.63 -31.17
N SER A 1094 -3.66 35.52 -30.11
CA SER A 1094 -2.48 34.65 -30.11
C SER A 1094 -2.80 33.30 -29.45
N ASN A 1095 -2.41 32.19 -30.10
CA ASN A 1095 -2.55 30.83 -29.57
C ASN A 1095 -1.67 30.66 -28.30
N ARG A 1096 -2.19 31.01 -27.12
CA ARG A 1096 -1.41 31.11 -25.88
C ARG A 1096 -0.73 29.79 -25.53
N PHE A 1097 -1.44 28.66 -25.35
CA PHE A 1097 -0.82 27.36 -25.08
C PHE A 1097 -0.76 26.46 -26.32
N GLY A 1098 -0.04 26.91 -27.34
CA GLY A 1098 0.08 26.19 -28.62
C GLY A 1098 0.74 24.80 -28.56
N ALA A 1099 1.42 24.45 -27.46
CA ALA A 1099 2.09 23.17 -27.24
C ALA A 1099 1.46 22.29 -26.15
N LEU A 1100 0.53 22.82 -25.34
CA LEU A 1100 -0.05 22.12 -24.19
C LEU A 1100 -1.01 21.04 -24.67
N THR A 1101 -0.78 19.81 -24.21
CA THR A 1101 -1.55 18.62 -24.62
C THR A 1101 -2.20 17.91 -23.43
N ASN A 1102 -1.63 18.06 -22.24
CA ASN A 1102 -2.05 17.38 -21.02
C ASN A 1102 -2.28 18.39 -19.88
N ILE A 1103 -3.47 18.34 -19.28
CA ILE A 1103 -3.77 19.04 -18.02
C ILE A 1103 -4.24 18.01 -17.00
N ARG A 1104 -3.69 18.07 -15.79
CA ARG A 1104 -4.13 17.28 -14.64
C ARG A 1104 -4.45 18.22 -13.49
N LEU A 1105 -5.64 18.06 -12.90
CA LEU A 1105 -6.02 18.71 -11.66
C LEU A 1105 -6.28 17.62 -10.62
N THR A 1106 -5.44 17.57 -9.60
CA THR A 1106 -5.43 16.54 -8.57
C THR A 1106 -5.67 17.22 -7.22
N MET A 1107 -6.68 16.75 -6.48
CA MET A 1107 -6.99 17.24 -5.13
C MET A 1107 -7.11 18.76 -5.04
N ALA A 1108 -7.56 19.41 -6.12
CA ALA A 1108 -7.79 20.85 -6.18
C ALA A 1108 -9.05 21.22 -5.38
N ARG A 1109 -8.96 21.11 -4.05
CA ARG A 1109 -10.05 21.30 -3.10
C ARG A 1109 -10.48 22.76 -3.04
N SER A 1110 -9.58 23.70 -3.29
CA SER A 1110 -9.96 25.12 -3.29
C SER A 1110 -10.70 25.52 -4.57
N LEU A 1111 -10.65 24.73 -5.65
CA LEU A 1111 -11.24 25.14 -6.94
C LEU A 1111 -12.75 24.86 -7.00
N ARG A 1112 -13.55 25.93 -7.13
CA ARG A 1112 -15.01 25.85 -7.27
C ARG A 1112 -15.49 25.89 -8.73
N GLU A 1113 -14.99 26.86 -9.50
CA GLU A 1113 -15.40 27.10 -10.88
C GLU A 1113 -14.29 27.86 -11.64
N ILE A 1114 -14.19 27.63 -12.95
CA ILE A 1114 -13.37 28.45 -13.87
C ILE A 1114 -14.33 29.21 -14.81
N LYS A 1115 -14.39 30.53 -14.66
CA LYS A 1115 -15.24 31.45 -15.42
C LYS A 1115 -14.47 32.09 -16.57
N TRP A 1116 -15.06 32.11 -17.77
CA TRP A 1116 -14.41 32.58 -18.99
C TRP A 1116 -15.05 33.90 -19.48
N MET A 1117 -14.51 35.04 -19.05
CA MET A 1117 -15.08 36.35 -19.37
C MET A 1117 -14.51 36.90 -20.69
N GLY A 1118 -15.19 36.62 -21.80
CA GLY A 1118 -14.78 37.09 -23.13
C GLY A 1118 -13.65 36.28 -23.79
N ALA A 1119 -13.07 35.31 -23.08
CA ALA A 1119 -12.04 34.40 -23.56
C ALA A 1119 -12.65 33.08 -24.07
N THR A 1120 -12.20 32.55 -25.22
CA THR A 1120 -12.63 31.21 -25.67
C THR A 1120 -11.59 30.15 -25.28
N PRO A 1121 -11.97 29.11 -24.49
CA PRO A 1121 -11.07 28.04 -24.08
C PRO A 1121 -10.36 27.34 -25.26
N ALA A 1122 -11.03 27.24 -26.41
CA ALA A 1122 -10.48 26.64 -27.62
C ALA A 1122 -9.27 27.41 -28.19
N PHE A 1123 -9.20 28.73 -28.01
CA PHE A 1123 -8.04 29.55 -28.42
C PHE A 1123 -6.88 29.45 -27.43
N ILE A 1124 -7.21 29.25 -26.15
CA ILE A 1124 -6.21 29.11 -25.09
C ILE A 1124 -5.59 27.71 -25.14
N PHE A 1125 -6.40 26.67 -25.36
CA PHE A 1125 -6.00 25.26 -25.39
C PHE A 1125 -6.25 24.58 -26.76
N PRO A 1126 -5.63 25.07 -27.85
CA PRO A 1126 -5.93 24.59 -29.21
C PRO A 1126 -5.46 23.15 -29.48
N ARG A 1127 -4.57 22.60 -28.65
CA ARG A 1127 -3.98 21.25 -28.80
C ARG A 1127 -4.20 20.32 -27.62
N LEU A 1128 -5.04 20.69 -26.64
CA LEU A 1128 -5.32 19.83 -25.50
C LEU A 1128 -5.96 18.52 -25.96
N THR A 1129 -5.31 17.40 -25.65
CA THR A 1129 -5.76 16.04 -25.99
C THR A 1129 -6.20 15.25 -24.76
N PHE A 1130 -5.68 15.58 -23.58
CA PHE A 1130 -5.92 14.86 -22.33
C PHE A 1130 -6.23 15.85 -21.20
N LEU A 1131 -7.35 15.63 -20.52
CA LEU A 1131 -7.73 16.34 -19.30
C LEU A 1131 -8.13 15.34 -18.22
N GLU A 1132 -7.52 15.47 -17.05
CA GLU A 1132 -7.79 14.64 -15.88
C GLU A 1132 -8.15 15.49 -14.67
N LEU A 1133 -9.21 15.07 -13.98
CA LEU A 1133 -9.60 15.53 -12.66
C LEU A 1133 -9.59 14.34 -11.70
N PHE A 1134 -8.89 14.49 -10.58
CA PHE A 1134 -8.86 13.48 -9.53
C PHE A 1134 -9.10 14.15 -8.18
N MET A 1135 -10.11 13.71 -7.43
CA MET A 1135 -10.39 14.22 -6.06
C MET A 1135 -10.63 15.75 -5.98
N CYS A 1136 -11.18 16.37 -7.02
CA CYS A 1136 -11.54 17.79 -7.05
C CYS A 1136 -12.93 18.01 -6.41
N GLN A 1137 -12.98 17.93 -5.09
CA GLN A 1137 -14.21 17.80 -4.29
C GLN A 1137 -15.19 18.99 -4.36
N HIS A 1138 -14.71 20.21 -4.62
CA HIS A 1138 -15.56 21.42 -4.64
C HIS A 1138 -15.87 21.95 -6.06
N LEU A 1139 -15.32 21.32 -7.10
CA LEU A 1139 -15.48 21.76 -8.48
C LEU A 1139 -16.91 21.43 -8.96
N LEU A 1140 -17.64 22.44 -9.44
CA LEU A 1140 -19.07 22.30 -9.75
C LEU A 1140 -19.36 21.71 -11.14
N HIS A 1141 -18.59 22.09 -12.17
CA HIS A 1141 -18.79 21.62 -13.56
C HIS A 1141 -17.56 21.86 -14.47
N LEU A 1142 -17.59 21.28 -15.68
CA LEU A 1142 -16.56 21.40 -16.72
C LEU A 1142 -17.11 21.88 -18.09
N SER A 1143 -18.16 22.68 -18.08
CA SER A 1143 -18.85 23.15 -19.29
C SER A 1143 -17.94 23.72 -20.39
N TRP A 1144 -16.84 24.39 -20.02
CA TRP A 1144 -15.89 24.98 -20.97
C TRP A 1144 -15.12 23.95 -21.82
N VAL A 1145 -15.03 22.70 -21.36
CA VAL A 1145 -14.29 21.61 -22.01
C VAL A 1145 -15.02 21.09 -23.27
N MET A 1146 -16.34 21.26 -23.34
CA MET A 1146 -17.18 20.71 -24.41
C MET A 1146 -16.79 21.17 -25.82
N HIS A 1147 -16.19 22.34 -25.94
CA HIS A 1147 -15.86 22.99 -27.22
C HIS A 1147 -14.37 22.89 -27.58
N LEU A 1148 -13.59 22.09 -26.86
CA LEU A 1148 -12.18 21.90 -27.17
C LEU A 1148 -12.00 21.07 -28.46
N PRO A 1149 -11.21 21.56 -29.44
CA PRO A 1149 -11.19 21.01 -30.79
C PRO A 1149 -10.46 19.66 -30.91
N ARG A 1150 -9.57 19.34 -29.96
CA ARG A 1150 -8.67 18.18 -30.02
C ARG A 1150 -8.71 17.25 -28.81
N LEU A 1151 -9.60 17.49 -27.86
CA LEU A 1151 -9.69 16.66 -26.67
C LEU A 1151 -10.06 15.23 -27.07
N GLU A 1152 -9.21 14.26 -26.73
CA GLU A 1152 -9.40 12.84 -27.06
C GLU A 1152 -9.77 12.02 -25.82
N GLN A 1153 -9.31 12.43 -24.64
CA GLN A 1153 -9.53 11.71 -23.38
C GLN A 1153 -9.91 12.68 -22.27
N LEU A 1154 -10.98 12.33 -21.52
CA LEU A 1154 -11.45 13.08 -20.37
C LEU A 1154 -11.72 12.14 -19.20
N HIS A 1155 -11.04 12.40 -18.09
CA HIS A 1155 -11.10 11.58 -16.88
C HIS A 1155 -11.61 12.44 -15.73
N ILE A 1156 -12.71 12.02 -15.09
CA ILE A 1156 -13.27 12.67 -13.91
C ILE A 1156 -13.42 11.61 -12.83
N VAL A 1157 -12.57 11.68 -11.79
CA VAL A 1157 -12.47 10.67 -10.75
C VAL A 1157 -12.69 11.32 -9.38
N SER A 1158 -13.65 10.80 -8.60
CA SER A 1158 -13.93 11.25 -7.23
C SER A 1158 -14.12 12.76 -7.06
N CYS A 1159 -14.88 13.38 -7.97
CA CYS A 1159 -15.19 14.81 -7.96
C CYS A 1159 -16.64 15.03 -7.47
N ASP A 1160 -16.88 14.88 -6.18
CA ASP A 1160 -18.24 14.80 -5.61
C ASP A 1160 -18.99 16.14 -5.52
N GLY A 1161 -18.34 17.26 -5.83
CA GLY A 1161 -18.99 18.55 -6.02
C GLY A 1161 -19.80 18.67 -7.31
N MET A 1162 -19.56 17.78 -8.29
CA MET A 1162 -20.23 17.80 -9.58
C MET A 1162 -21.56 17.04 -9.53
N VAL A 1163 -22.66 17.78 -9.53
CA VAL A 1163 -24.01 17.22 -9.73
C VAL A 1163 -24.30 17.02 -11.23
N GLN A 1164 -23.82 17.94 -12.06
CA GLN A 1164 -23.91 17.88 -13.53
C GLN A 1164 -22.56 18.26 -14.15
N ALA A 1165 -21.93 17.34 -14.87
CA ALA A 1165 -20.57 17.56 -15.39
C ALA A 1165 -20.51 18.63 -16.50
N PHE A 1166 -21.49 18.66 -17.41
CA PHE A 1166 -21.49 19.56 -18.57
C PHE A 1166 -22.83 20.29 -18.76
N MET A 1167 -22.79 21.62 -18.95
CA MET A 1167 -23.98 22.47 -19.15
C MET A 1167 -23.78 23.42 -20.35
N ARG A 1168 -24.71 23.44 -21.31
CA ARG A 1168 -24.70 24.29 -22.52
C ARG A 1168 -24.92 25.79 -22.25
N CYS A 1169 -25.56 26.14 -21.12
CA CYS A 1169 -26.03 27.50 -20.84
C CYS A 1169 -25.51 28.10 -19.51
N HIS A 1170 -24.35 27.65 -19.00
CA HIS A 1170 -23.78 28.23 -17.77
C HIS A 1170 -23.03 29.54 -18.07
N GLY A 1171 -23.58 30.67 -17.63
CA GLY A 1171 -22.86 31.95 -17.40
C GLY A 1171 -22.35 32.77 -18.60
N ASP A 1172 -22.07 32.18 -19.75
CA ASP A 1172 -21.36 32.89 -20.82
C ASP A 1172 -22.25 33.57 -21.86
N ARG A 1173 -22.08 34.90 -21.98
CA ARG A 1173 -22.52 35.71 -23.13
C ARG A 1173 -21.70 35.44 -24.42
N LEU A 1174 -20.92 34.36 -24.47
CA LEU A 1174 -19.98 34.05 -25.55
C LEU A 1174 -20.55 33.28 -26.75
N CYS A 1175 -21.86 33.00 -26.79
CA CYS A 1175 -22.49 32.32 -27.93
C CYS A 1175 -23.30 33.26 -28.82
N ASN A 1176 -22.72 34.40 -29.20
CA ASN A 1176 -23.21 35.22 -30.32
C ASN A 1176 -22.43 34.86 -31.60
N GLY A 1177 -22.88 33.79 -32.26
CA GLY A 1177 -22.52 33.48 -33.64
C GLY A 1177 -21.62 32.24 -33.83
N GLN A 1178 -22.19 31.23 -34.49
CA GLN A 1178 -21.59 30.01 -35.08
C GLN A 1178 -21.51 28.76 -34.17
N ASP A 1179 -22.13 27.67 -34.67
CA ASP A 1179 -22.13 26.26 -34.21
C ASP A 1179 -22.52 25.94 -32.75
N LYS A 1180 -23.81 26.11 -32.42
CA LYS A 1180 -24.41 25.63 -31.16
C LYS A 1180 -24.60 24.09 -31.07
N THR A 1181 -24.21 23.31 -32.08
CA THR A 1181 -24.61 21.88 -32.16
C THR A 1181 -23.49 20.88 -31.89
N LYS A 1182 -22.23 21.18 -32.21
CA LYS A 1182 -21.12 20.19 -32.11
C LYS A 1182 -20.37 20.28 -30.78
N THR A 1183 -20.71 19.41 -29.84
CA THR A 1183 -19.93 19.16 -28.62
C THR A 1183 -18.92 18.03 -28.84
N PHE A 1184 -17.79 18.05 -28.12
CA PHE A 1184 -16.80 16.96 -28.06
C PHE A 1184 -16.39 16.35 -29.43
N PRO A 1185 -15.88 17.16 -30.38
CA PRO A 1185 -15.66 16.72 -31.77
C PRO A 1185 -14.69 15.52 -31.92
N ARG A 1186 -13.74 15.36 -31.00
CA ARG A 1186 -12.69 14.32 -31.05
C ARG A 1186 -12.59 13.45 -29.80
N LEU A 1187 -13.50 13.59 -28.84
CA LEU A 1187 -13.43 12.82 -27.60
C LEU A 1187 -13.65 11.34 -27.91
N LYS A 1188 -12.66 10.50 -27.60
CA LYS A 1188 -12.68 9.04 -27.81
C LYS A 1188 -12.99 8.30 -26.52
N LEU A 1189 -12.44 8.77 -25.39
CA LEU A 1189 -12.57 8.10 -24.10
C LEU A 1189 -13.12 9.08 -23.05
N LEU A 1190 -14.19 8.68 -22.37
CA LEU A 1190 -14.77 9.39 -21.24
C LEU A 1190 -14.87 8.46 -20.03
N PHE A 1191 -14.17 8.81 -18.95
CA PHE A 1191 -14.18 8.05 -17.69
C PHE A 1191 -14.77 8.89 -16.58
N LEU A 1192 -15.86 8.42 -15.97
CA LEU A 1192 -16.47 8.99 -14.78
C LEU A 1192 -16.44 7.91 -13.70
N ILE A 1193 -15.50 8.02 -12.76
CA ILE A 1193 -15.20 6.96 -11.78
C ILE A 1193 -15.36 7.51 -10.35
N TYR A 1194 -16.13 6.85 -9.49
CA TYR A 1194 -16.40 7.20 -8.09
C TYR A 1194 -16.90 8.63 -7.87
N ASN A 1195 -17.69 9.19 -8.80
CA ASN A 1195 -18.34 10.49 -8.60
C ASN A 1195 -19.73 10.26 -8.00
N GLU A 1196 -19.84 10.31 -6.67
CA GLU A 1196 -21.03 9.85 -5.95
C GLU A 1196 -22.23 10.77 -6.14
N SER A 1197 -22.01 12.08 -6.23
CA SER A 1197 -23.07 13.09 -6.37
C SER A 1197 -23.53 13.34 -7.81
N LEU A 1198 -22.87 12.74 -8.80
CA LEU A 1198 -23.14 13.03 -10.21
C LEU A 1198 -24.49 12.45 -10.65
N GLU A 1199 -25.48 13.32 -10.87
CA GLU A 1199 -26.83 12.92 -11.28
C GLU A 1199 -27.01 12.83 -12.80
N THR A 1200 -26.29 13.65 -13.56
CA THR A 1200 -26.34 13.66 -15.04
C THR A 1200 -24.99 14.06 -15.65
N ILE A 1201 -24.63 13.45 -16.78
CA ILE A 1201 -23.39 13.81 -17.50
C ILE A 1201 -23.53 15.20 -18.15
N GLY A 1202 -24.70 15.52 -18.70
CA GLY A 1202 -24.96 16.83 -19.26
C GLY A 1202 -26.37 16.99 -19.83
N ASP A 1203 -26.60 18.12 -20.48
CA ASP A 1203 -27.89 18.43 -21.12
C ASP A 1203 -28.26 17.41 -22.21
N ASN A 1204 -29.56 17.17 -22.36
CA ASN A 1204 -30.07 16.25 -23.38
C ASN A 1204 -29.69 16.69 -24.81
N GLY A 1205 -29.25 15.73 -25.62
CA GLY A 1205 -28.91 15.94 -27.03
C GLY A 1205 -27.51 16.49 -27.25
N MET A 1206 -26.56 16.26 -26.32
CA MET A 1206 -25.14 16.47 -26.60
C MET A 1206 -24.62 15.43 -27.61
N GLU A 1207 -23.76 15.88 -28.51
CA GLU A 1207 -23.14 15.05 -29.52
C GLU A 1207 -21.77 14.55 -29.05
N PHE A 1208 -21.46 13.29 -29.36
CA PHE A 1208 -20.18 12.62 -29.08
C PHE A 1208 -19.67 11.89 -30.33
N PRO A 1209 -19.32 12.61 -31.41
CA PRO A 1209 -19.10 12.02 -32.74
C PRO A 1209 -17.92 11.03 -32.85
N SER A 1210 -16.96 11.10 -31.91
CA SER A 1210 -15.76 10.25 -31.93
C SER A 1210 -15.66 9.28 -30.75
N LEU A 1211 -16.68 9.22 -29.88
CA LEU A 1211 -16.60 8.47 -28.63
C LEU A 1211 -16.58 6.97 -28.91
N GLU A 1212 -15.52 6.31 -28.45
CA GLU A 1212 -15.28 4.88 -28.58
C GLU A 1212 -15.61 4.14 -27.28
N ARG A 1213 -15.35 4.78 -26.12
CA ARG A 1213 -15.62 4.18 -24.80
C ARG A 1213 -16.14 5.19 -23.80
N LEU A 1214 -17.18 4.79 -23.06
CA LEU A 1214 -17.70 5.47 -21.89
C LEU A 1214 -17.65 4.51 -20.70
N GLU A 1215 -16.99 4.90 -19.61
CA GLU A 1215 -16.89 4.12 -18.37
C GLU A 1215 -17.45 4.89 -17.20
N LEU A 1216 -18.41 4.25 -16.52
CA LEU A 1216 -19.19 4.78 -15.41
C LEU A 1216 -19.07 3.79 -14.24
N GLU A 1217 -18.07 4.00 -13.38
CA GLU A 1217 -17.81 3.15 -12.20
C GLU A 1217 -18.05 3.98 -10.94
N GLY A 1218 -18.69 3.45 -9.90
CA GLY A 1218 -18.92 4.14 -8.62
C GLY A 1218 -19.80 5.40 -8.65
N SER A 1219 -20.47 5.74 -9.76
CA SER A 1219 -21.37 6.91 -9.85
C SER A 1219 -22.81 6.56 -9.50
N LEU A 1220 -23.07 6.35 -8.21
CA LEU A 1220 -24.32 5.77 -7.70
C LEU A 1220 -25.56 6.64 -7.88
N ALA A 1221 -25.41 7.98 -7.94
CA ALA A 1221 -26.51 8.93 -8.12
C ALA A 1221 -26.88 9.18 -9.60
N LEU A 1222 -26.17 8.60 -10.56
CA LEU A 1222 -26.38 8.88 -11.98
C LEU A 1222 -27.75 8.39 -12.44
N LYS A 1223 -28.60 9.33 -12.87
CA LYS A 1223 -29.98 9.07 -13.31
C LYS A 1223 -30.14 9.11 -14.83
N ARG A 1224 -29.38 9.96 -15.53
CA ARG A 1224 -29.62 10.24 -16.97
C ARG A 1224 -28.33 10.28 -17.80
N LEU A 1225 -28.43 9.77 -19.03
CA LEU A 1225 -27.41 9.91 -20.07
C LEU A 1225 -27.81 11.01 -21.07
N PRO A 1226 -26.84 11.70 -21.70
CA PRO A 1226 -27.13 12.85 -22.58
C PRO A 1226 -27.57 12.44 -24.01
N PHE A 1227 -27.71 11.14 -24.29
CA PHE A 1227 -27.98 10.60 -25.62
C PHE A 1227 -29.46 10.62 -25.98
N ARG A 1228 -29.76 11.03 -27.22
CA ARG A 1228 -31.07 10.90 -27.87
C ARG A 1228 -31.00 9.89 -29.00
N SER A 1229 -32.15 9.44 -29.50
CA SER A 1229 -32.21 8.49 -30.62
C SER A 1229 -31.46 8.96 -31.87
N ASP A 1230 -31.38 10.28 -32.09
CA ASP A 1230 -30.70 10.93 -33.20
C ASP A 1230 -29.26 11.41 -32.87
N SER A 1231 -28.82 11.34 -31.61
CA SER A 1231 -27.53 11.86 -31.14
C SER A 1231 -26.62 10.79 -30.51
N LEU A 1232 -26.83 9.52 -30.85
CA LEU A 1232 -26.02 8.40 -30.37
C LEU A 1232 -24.58 8.46 -30.90
N PRO A 1233 -23.56 8.07 -30.09
CA PRO A 1233 -22.17 8.10 -30.54
C PRO A 1233 -21.92 7.03 -31.62
N PRO A 1234 -21.54 7.40 -32.86
CA PRO A 1234 -21.48 6.46 -33.99
C PRO A 1234 -20.28 5.50 -33.93
N LYS A 1235 -19.28 5.79 -33.11
CA LYS A 1235 -18.05 4.98 -32.98
C LYS A 1235 -17.99 4.20 -31.67
N LEU A 1236 -19.07 4.15 -30.90
CA LEU A 1236 -19.10 3.50 -29.60
C LEU A 1236 -18.77 2.01 -29.76
N LYS A 1237 -17.77 1.54 -29.02
CA LYS A 1237 -17.34 0.13 -28.97
C LYS A 1237 -17.62 -0.50 -27.62
N GLU A 1238 -17.56 0.29 -26.54
CA GLU A 1238 -17.69 -0.19 -25.17
C GLU A 1238 -18.38 0.83 -24.27
N LEU A 1239 -19.40 0.38 -23.54
CA LEU A 1239 -20.08 1.12 -22.48
C LEU A 1239 -19.94 0.33 -21.18
N ARG A 1240 -19.24 0.85 -20.18
CA ARG A 1240 -18.92 0.10 -18.96
C ARG A 1240 -19.64 0.66 -17.73
N PHE A 1241 -20.25 -0.23 -16.95
CA PHE A 1241 -20.92 0.08 -15.68
C PHE A 1241 -20.42 -0.81 -14.54
N ASP A 1242 -20.65 -0.43 -13.28
CA ASP A 1242 -20.40 -1.28 -12.11
C ASP A 1242 -21.13 -2.62 -12.21
N ASP A 1243 -22.45 -2.55 -12.39
CA ASP A 1243 -23.35 -3.68 -12.41
C ASP A 1243 -24.61 -3.40 -13.24
N ALA A 1244 -25.45 -4.43 -13.40
CA ALA A 1244 -26.70 -4.33 -14.15
C ALA A 1244 -27.72 -3.36 -13.50
N ARG A 1245 -27.67 -3.16 -12.18
CA ARG A 1245 -28.58 -2.25 -11.46
C ARG A 1245 -28.29 -0.80 -11.83
N CYS A 1246 -27.02 -0.44 -12.05
CA CYS A 1246 -26.66 0.89 -12.56
C CYS A 1246 -27.28 1.16 -13.94
N TRP A 1247 -27.28 0.17 -14.84
CA TRP A 1247 -27.90 0.29 -16.16
C TRP A 1247 -29.44 0.37 -16.09
N GLU A 1248 -30.07 -0.47 -15.25
CA GLU A 1248 -31.52 -0.49 -15.10
C GLU A 1248 -32.07 0.83 -14.57
N ARG A 1249 -31.38 1.48 -13.63
CA ARG A 1249 -31.77 2.75 -13.01
C ARG A 1249 -31.72 3.96 -13.95
N LEU A 1250 -31.01 3.89 -15.07
CA LEU A 1250 -30.91 5.03 -15.98
C LEU A 1250 -32.24 5.34 -16.67
N GLU A 1251 -32.66 6.59 -16.63
CA GLU A 1251 -33.76 7.14 -17.40
C GLU A 1251 -33.23 7.55 -18.78
N CYS A 1252 -33.61 6.83 -19.83
CA CYS A 1252 -33.25 7.13 -21.23
C CYS A 1252 -34.51 7.35 -22.07
N GLU A 1253 -34.40 8.13 -23.15
CA GLU A 1253 -35.46 8.30 -24.17
C GLU A 1253 -35.81 6.93 -24.79
N GLU A 1254 -37.05 6.76 -25.23
CA GLU A 1254 -37.58 5.48 -25.71
C GLU A 1254 -36.75 4.95 -26.91
N GLY A 1255 -36.32 3.69 -26.83
CA GLY A 1255 -35.47 3.05 -27.86
C GLY A 1255 -33.95 3.21 -27.67
N VAL A 1256 -33.47 4.18 -26.88
CA VAL A 1256 -32.02 4.41 -26.67
C VAL A 1256 -31.36 3.23 -25.93
N LYS A 1257 -32.04 2.67 -24.91
CA LYS A 1257 -31.50 1.51 -24.16
C LYS A 1257 -31.28 0.30 -25.06
N THR A 1258 -32.24 0.00 -25.94
CA THR A 1258 -32.16 -1.15 -26.86
C THR A 1258 -31.00 -1.02 -27.85
N ILE A 1259 -30.68 0.20 -28.28
CA ILE A 1259 -29.57 0.43 -29.22
C ILE A 1259 -28.20 0.33 -28.51
N LEU A 1260 -28.11 0.72 -27.24
CA LEU A 1260 -26.87 0.72 -26.47
C LEU A 1260 -26.53 -0.63 -25.82
N GLU A 1261 -27.52 -1.49 -25.60
CA GLU A 1261 -27.40 -2.79 -24.92
C GLU A 1261 -26.26 -3.69 -25.45
N PRO A 1262 -26.00 -3.81 -26.77
CA PRO A 1262 -24.92 -4.66 -27.30
C PRO A 1262 -23.50 -4.20 -26.91
N TYR A 1263 -23.34 -2.94 -26.53
CA TYR A 1263 -22.03 -2.36 -26.19
C TYR A 1263 -21.70 -2.45 -24.69
N ILE A 1264 -22.64 -2.94 -23.87
CA ILE A 1264 -22.51 -2.93 -22.42
C ILE A 1264 -21.53 -3.99 -21.93
N LYS A 1265 -20.65 -3.59 -21.01
CA LYS A 1265 -19.81 -4.47 -20.21
C LYS A 1265 -19.92 -4.09 -18.74
N PHE A 1266 -19.95 -5.07 -17.84
CA PHE A 1266 -19.96 -4.81 -16.41
C PHE A 1266 -18.55 -4.95 -15.83
N GLY A 1267 -18.17 -4.01 -14.96
CA GLY A 1267 -16.86 -3.90 -14.33
C GLY A 1267 -16.56 -5.08 -13.40
N ARG A 1268 -15.27 -5.41 -13.25
CA ARG A 1268 -14.81 -6.55 -12.43
C ARG A 1268 -14.81 -6.29 -10.92
N ARG A 1269 -15.12 -5.07 -10.46
CA ARG A 1269 -14.82 -4.61 -9.10
C ARG A 1269 -15.98 -4.51 -8.11
N HIS A 1270 -17.24 -4.54 -8.54
CA HIS A 1270 -18.38 -4.62 -7.61
C HIS A 1270 -19.45 -5.60 -8.09
N GLN A 1271 -19.08 -6.88 -8.22
CA GLN A 1271 -20.03 -7.94 -7.86
C GLN A 1271 -19.90 -8.17 -6.35
N GLY A 1272 -20.45 -7.20 -5.60
CA GLY A 1272 -20.74 -7.25 -4.17
C GLY A 1272 -22.24 -7.11 -3.99
#